data_AF-A0A3C0IQA2-F1
#
_entry.id   AF-A0A3C0IQA2-F1
#
_cell.length_a   1.000
_cell.length_b   1.000
_cell.length_c   1.000
_cell.angle_alpha   90.00
_cell.angle_beta   90.00
_cell.angle_gamma   90.00
#
_symmetry.space_group_name_H-M   'P 1'
#
loop_
_entity.id
_entity.type
_entity.pdbx_description
1 polymer ?
#
loop_
_entity_poly.entity_id
_entity_poly.type
_entity_poly.pdbx_seq_one_letter_code
_entity_poly.pdbx_strand_id
1 'polypeptide(L)'
;MGTTGTFTTVASSTYTTSNSSDKASQSFSNVSLPAECENQSVVQLRWITYESASQANGRDAIRLDEIEVTSEVSTTPTITTGTITGSPFCATSTGTAISVPFTTTGTFNDVFTAQLSDATGSFSGTVIDLGTSLTSPITATILSGDLSTPSGSAYRIRVVNYDPLTIGSNNGTNITINTPPTIATQPSNSSVCANQQTSFTVSVAGTVTYQWQASANGTDGWANVTNNTPTGATYSGGTSATLTVTSPTGYYYRVNVINGACTTTSAVRQLTISGTAPTFSTNPSNTAGTTGSSGSFNFTAAASGSPTYQWQYSANGSSGWANVTDATPTNVTYANGTTSTLTVNTNAATAAGTLYYRVNATENGCTGTSTTATLTLSVPDFVSISALNTAYTQNFDALGTSAGSISSGTTNNLAGLFLIAVSTSSTNYSAGDGSSNSGAAYSFGTTGNSDRAMGSLPSGTPGTIHYGLKFRNNSGQSINYLYVEYKGEQWRNGGSNSANTLSFGYRKGTGITNLTSGTYQTISGLNFTAPIVSSTAAALNGNLAANSRLIAGIVDLSASPLLNGEEIMLRFSDVDDSGSDDGLSVDDFKLIALPSSTYTIPLTSYDNLYIDGSAFTAVVDANTTINRSLLINNGTLQVNAGKQLITASTSSWNFNGKTVIFKSNSTDGYASLINTAGGTITGASSVTVERFIPSKSARKNIFLASPVVGSIANGWQQQIHVTGTGTGGDLCADGSTKNSNGFDRTQTNSPSIFTYDATTASPTSRWVSIPNTTSNNTPGIGYRAVVRGPRSAGCGLLDGTISAQDAVTLAAVGTLNTGNTSVTVPASTVGNGFFLVGNPYAATIDFSAASFATMRSSNNINGSYWIYDPNNTATISGTIYSAFNAGSFTGAPTTLTNGNRIASGQAFFMQRTSGTATAVSNFFQASYIITDQQAGLFRTQNNIPAWTGFVRIRYEQTNNTYIGDAIVRYTAPGSDVSNTQATTFDAMSLNTGSNVVNTWKGSNRYSIQTRPDDFVAADTVALEVTASNTGVYQLRFSEFENTANDIFLLDALTNTVHNVKQQPLYPFTVSADPASQGSSRFKLVFRTNATLPVNFSSIAAKRTDDATAQIQWTVPSDVAIHQYTIERSNDGKRFEAIGSIASKQQQQPATYQFTDAKATQSMLYYRVKAIAANGAFRYSAVAKLNGKASNVAVQVYPNPVTDVVNVVLPSVAKATSYRIVDATGKVVATQQVQALPGSTLTINAATLAKGAYYLTIVLANGDTAATNFVK
;
A
#
# COMPACT_ATOMS: atom_id res chain seq x y z
N MET A 1 -83.44 -38.50 148.47
CA MET A 1 -83.65 -38.55 149.94
C MET A 1 -83.85 -39.99 150.37
N GLY A 2 -83.01 -40.45 151.29
CA GLY A 2 -82.77 -41.84 151.68
C GLY A 2 -81.34 -41.89 152.24
N THR A 3 -81.17 -42.40 153.46
CA THR A 3 -80.10 -42.05 154.41
C THR A 3 -78.78 -42.82 154.23
N THR A 4 -78.66 -43.64 153.19
CA THR A 4 -77.54 -44.58 153.02
C THR A 4 -76.80 -44.30 151.71
N GLY A 5 -75.92 -43.31 151.77
CA GLY A 5 -74.94 -42.92 150.75
C GLY A 5 -73.96 -41.95 151.40
N THR A 6 -72.67 -42.10 151.12
CA THR A 6 -71.63 -41.23 151.69
C THR A 6 -71.76 -39.86 151.00
N PHE A 7 -72.35 -38.89 151.69
CA PHE A 7 -72.41 -37.51 151.19
C PHE A 7 -71.19 -36.77 151.72
N THR A 8 -70.36 -36.28 150.80
CA THR A 8 -69.21 -35.44 151.13
C THR A 8 -69.70 -34.01 151.40
N THR A 9 -69.31 -33.42 152.53
CA THR A 9 -69.64 -32.01 152.83
C THR A 9 -68.79 -31.12 151.96
N VAL A 10 -69.41 -30.22 151.19
CA VAL A 10 -68.65 -29.31 150.32
C VAL A 10 -68.20 -28.10 151.13
N ALA A 11 -66.90 -27.82 151.15
CA ALA A 11 -66.32 -26.74 151.95
C ALA A 11 -66.89 -25.36 151.57
N SER A 12 -66.95 -24.44 152.55
CA SER A 12 -67.39 -23.04 152.34
C SER A 12 -68.87 -22.84 151.97
N SER A 13 -69.72 -23.87 152.13
CA SER A 13 -71.14 -23.87 151.74
C SER A 13 -72.14 -23.71 152.90
N THR A 14 -71.67 -23.29 154.08
CA THR A 14 -72.49 -23.23 155.31
C THR A 14 -73.04 -21.83 155.53
N TYR A 15 -74.37 -21.71 155.63
CA TYR A 15 -75.06 -20.49 156.03
C TYR A 15 -75.31 -20.48 157.55
N THR A 16 -75.11 -19.34 158.22
CA THR A 16 -75.40 -19.16 159.66
C THR A 16 -76.22 -17.88 159.82
N THR A 17 -77.39 -17.97 160.48
CA THR A 17 -78.27 -16.81 160.69
C THR A 17 -77.69 -15.90 161.77
N SER A 18 -77.64 -14.59 161.51
CA SER A 18 -77.28 -13.57 162.51
C SER A 18 -78.37 -12.49 162.58
N ASN A 19 -79.22 -12.55 163.61
CA ASN A 19 -80.19 -11.57 164.08
C ASN A 19 -81.10 -10.87 163.04
N SER A 20 -82.34 -11.37 162.99
CA SER A 20 -83.63 -10.72 162.70
C SER A 20 -83.62 -9.46 161.81
N SER A 21 -83.45 -9.63 160.50
CA SER A 21 -84.22 -8.92 159.45
C SER A 21 -83.64 -9.10 158.03
N ASP A 22 -82.53 -9.83 157.86
CA ASP A 22 -81.96 -10.03 156.52
C ASP A 22 -82.68 -11.11 155.70
N LYS A 23 -83.45 -10.64 154.72
CA LYS A 23 -83.82 -11.40 153.51
C LYS A 23 -82.67 -11.34 152.48
N ALA A 24 -81.48 -11.76 152.87
CA ALA A 24 -80.32 -11.74 151.99
C ALA A 24 -80.22 -13.05 151.17
N SER A 25 -80.27 -12.93 149.84
CA SER A 25 -79.84 -13.99 148.92
C SER A 25 -78.35 -14.24 149.13
N GLN A 26 -77.96 -15.47 149.49
CA GLN A 26 -76.56 -15.82 149.68
C GLN A 26 -76.11 -16.76 148.55
N SER A 27 -75.27 -16.23 147.67
CA SER A 27 -74.72 -16.95 146.52
C SER A 27 -73.33 -17.52 146.87
N PHE A 28 -73.22 -18.85 146.91
CA PHE A 28 -71.92 -19.52 146.99
C PHE A 28 -71.31 -19.57 145.59
N SER A 29 -70.42 -18.64 145.26
CA SER A 29 -69.73 -18.63 143.97
C SER A 29 -68.60 -19.68 143.98
N ASN A 30 -68.70 -20.64 143.06
CA ASN A 30 -67.70 -21.68 142.78
C ASN A 30 -67.51 -22.73 143.88
N VAL A 31 -68.58 -23.45 144.15
CA VAL A 31 -68.55 -24.68 144.93
C VAL A 31 -67.98 -25.80 144.05
N SER A 32 -66.69 -26.10 144.15
CA SER A 32 -66.09 -27.24 143.46
C SER A 32 -66.71 -28.53 143.96
N LEU A 33 -67.33 -29.28 143.06
CA LEU A 33 -67.83 -30.61 143.39
C LEU A 33 -66.64 -31.57 143.62
N PRO A 34 -66.76 -32.54 144.54
CA PRO A 34 -65.78 -33.59 144.68
C PRO A 34 -65.56 -34.31 143.33
N ALA A 35 -64.32 -34.71 143.03
CA ALA A 35 -63.98 -35.41 141.79
C ALA A 35 -64.82 -36.67 141.53
N GLU A 36 -65.38 -37.26 142.59
CA GLU A 36 -66.34 -38.38 142.55
C GLU A 36 -67.61 -38.09 141.73
N CYS A 37 -67.93 -36.81 141.49
CA CYS A 37 -69.08 -36.37 140.70
C CYS A 37 -68.82 -36.33 139.19
N GLU A 38 -67.55 -36.36 138.74
CA GLU A 38 -67.21 -36.32 137.33
C GLU A 38 -67.76 -37.55 136.58
N ASN A 39 -68.35 -37.31 135.40
CA ASN A 39 -68.99 -38.32 134.53
C ASN A 39 -70.08 -39.18 135.18
N GLN A 40 -70.64 -38.77 136.34
CA GLN A 40 -71.78 -39.45 136.93
C GLN A 40 -73.07 -39.04 136.23
N SER A 41 -73.91 -40.03 135.90
CA SER A 41 -75.19 -39.79 135.22
C SER A 41 -76.24 -39.12 136.12
N VAL A 42 -76.07 -39.19 137.44
CA VAL A 42 -76.94 -38.55 138.44
C VAL A 42 -76.10 -38.05 139.61
N VAL A 43 -76.28 -36.78 139.99
CA VAL A 43 -75.72 -36.17 141.21
C VAL A 43 -76.87 -35.69 142.10
N GLN A 44 -76.81 -35.98 143.41
CA GLN A 44 -77.82 -35.57 144.39
C GLN A 44 -77.27 -34.49 145.31
N LEU A 45 -77.97 -33.36 145.42
CA LEU A 45 -77.67 -32.29 146.37
C LEU A 45 -78.47 -32.47 147.67
N ARG A 46 -77.85 -32.17 148.82
CA ARG A 46 -78.45 -32.29 150.15
C ARG A 46 -78.09 -31.09 151.02
N TRP A 47 -79.10 -30.49 151.64
CA TRP A 47 -78.94 -29.50 152.70
C TRP A 47 -79.29 -30.13 154.05
N ILE A 48 -78.51 -29.83 155.08
CA ILE A 48 -78.77 -30.27 156.46
C ILE A 48 -78.71 -29.03 157.35
N THR A 49 -79.66 -28.90 158.27
CA THR A 49 -79.61 -27.90 159.35
C THR A 49 -79.04 -28.55 160.61
N TYR A 50 -78.07 -27.90 161.26
CA TYR A 50 -77.41 -28.38 162.49
C TYR A 50 -77.47 -27.28 163.57
N GLU A 51 -77.69 -27.65 164.83
CA GLU A 51 -77.71 -26.73 165.98
C GLU A 51 -76.28 -26.50 166.53
N SER A 52 -75.85 -25.24 166.63
CA SER A 52 -74.59 -24.86 167.28
C SER A 52 -74.87 -24.32 168.70
N ALA A 53 -74.98 -25.23 169.67
CA ALA A 53 -75.12 -24.99 171.11
C ALA A 53 -76.47 -24.46 171.64
N SER A 54 -76.79 -24.90 172.86
CA SER A 54 -78.09 -24.94 173.53
C SER A 54 -78.87 -23.61 173.61
N GLN A 55 -79.93 -23.47 172.83
CA GLN A 55 -81.05 -22.58 173.15
C GLN A 55 -82.38 -23.35 173.15
N ALA A 56 -82.73 -23.85 174.34
CA ALA A 56 -84.01 -24.47 174.61
C ALA A 56 -85.13 -23.41 174.55
N ASN A 57 -86.03 -23.56 173.57
CA ASN A 57 -87.32 -22.88 173.40
C ASN A 57 -87.38 -21.53 172.66
N GLY A 58 -86.55 -21.35 171.64
CA GLY A 58 -86.79 -20.37 170.56
C GLY A 58 -85.84 -20.64 169.39
N ARG A 59 -86.35 -21.18 168.27
CA ARG A 59 -85.52 -21.54 167.09
C ARG A 59 -86.00 -20.82 165.84
N ASP A 60 -85.04 -20.43 164.99
CA ASP A 60 -85.30 -19.82 163.69
C ASP A 60 -85.87 -20.82 162.69
N ALA A 61 -86.93 -20.43 161.97
CA ALA A 61 -87.51 -21.22 160.89
C ALA A 61 -86.77 -20.95 159.57
N ILE A 62 -85.85 -21.85 159.18
CA ILE A 62 -85.11 -21.77 157.90
C ILE A 62 -85.91 -22.46 156.79
N ARG A 63 -86.12 -21.75 155.68
CA ARG A 63 -86.71 -22.29 154.44
C ARG A 63 -85.79 -22.06 153.26
N LEU A 64 -85.75 -23.02 152.34
CA LEU A 64 -85.11 -22.88 151.03
C LEU A 64 -86.18 -22.43 150.02
N ASP A 65 -85.84 -21.46 149.19
CA ASP A 65 -86.68 -20.95 148.09
C ASP A 65 -85.77 -20.54 146.93
N GLU A 66 -86.25 -20.66 145.68
CA GLU A 66 -85.55 -20.29 144.42
C GLU A 66 -84.10 -20.84 144.24
N ILE A 67 -83.94 -22.15 143.98
CA ILE A 67 -82.62 -22.77 143.69
C ILE A 67 -82.28 -22.71 142.20
N GLU A 68 -81.10 -22.16 141.84
CA GLU A 68 -80.51 -22.17 140.48
C GLU A 68 -79.13 -22.86 140.47
N VAL A 69 -78.83 -23.62 139.40
CA VAL A 69 -77.54 -24.31 139.19
C VAL A 69 -77.08 -24.09 137.75
N THR A 70 -75.84 -23.61 137.55
CA THR A 70 -75.20 -23.39 136.24
C THR A 70 -73.82 -24.06 136.16
N SER A 71 -73.30 -24.32 134.95
CA SER A 71 -71.97 -24.92 134.70
C SER A 71 -71.07 -24.02 133.84
N GLU A 72 -69.75 -24.02 134.11
CA GLU A 72 -68.70 -23.39 133.28
C GLU A 72 -67.62 -24.43 132.92
N VAL A 73 -67.08 -24.38 131.68
CA VAL A 73 -66.02 -25.28 131.19
C VAL A 73 -64.76 -24.47 130.84
N SER A 74 -63.63 -24.77 131.48
CA SER A 74 -62.31 -24.18 131.20
C SER A 74 -61.46 -25.13 130.35
N THR A 75 -60.97 -24.70 129.17
CA THR A 75 -60.05 -25.49 128.31
C THR A 75 -58.83 -24.66 127.85
N THR A 76 -57.63 -25.24 127.91
CA THR A 76 -56.38 -24.66 127.39
C THR A 76 -56.46 -24.49 125.87
N PRO A 77 -56.13 -23.31 125.30
CA PRO A 77 -56.30 -23.09 123.87
C PRO A 77 -55.28 -23.86 123.00
N THR A 78 -55.70 -24.42 121.85
CA THR A 78 -54.80 -25.05 120.85
C THR A 78 -55.15 -24.62 119.42
N ILE A 79 -54.16 -24.65 118.51
CA ILE A 79 -54.31 -24.32 117.08
C ILE A 79 -53.72 -25.46 116.24
N THR A 80 -54.43 -25.93 115.22
CA THR A 80 -53.93 -26.92 114.24
C THR A 80 -54.04 -26.36 112.83
N THR A 81 -52.92 -26.18 112.13
CA THR A 81 -52.91 -25.74 110.72
C THR A 81 -53.28 -26.90 109.80
N GLY A 82 -54.22 -26.67 108.88
CA GLY A 82 -54.66 -27.63 107.88
C GLY A 82 -53.76 -27.72 106.65
N THR A 83 -54.10 -28.62 105.75
CA THR A 83 -53.34 -28.88 104.51
C THR A 83 -53.39 -27.68 103.56
N ILE A 84 -52.23 -27.32 102.99
CA ILE A 84 -52.11 -26.29 101.93
C ILE A 84 -52.19 -26.96 100.56
N THR A 85 -53.09 -26.49 99.69
CA THR A 85 -53.26 -26.99 98.30
C THR A 85 -52.83 -25.92 97.29
N GLY A 86 -52.34 -26.33 96.11
CA GLY A 86 -51.90 -25.41 95.04
C GLY A 86 -50.39 -25.22 94.87
N SER A 87 -49.56 -25.95 95.62
CA SER A 87 -48.11 -26.03 95.41
C SER A 87 -47.78 -26.75 94.07
N PRO A 88 -46.79 -26.30 93.27
CA PRO A 88 -45.86 -25.19 93.53
C PRO A 88 -46.48 -23.80 93.32
N PHE A 89 -46.17 -22.85 94.20
CA PHE A 89 -46.58 -21.45 94.10
C PHE A 89 -45.50 -20.61 93.40
N CYS A 90 -45.88 -19.47 92.83
CA CYS A 90 -44.95 -18.48 92.30
C CYS A 90 -44.90 -17.28 93.26
N ALA A 91 -43.76 -16.93 93.83
CA ALA A 91 -43.61 -15.71 94.63
C ALA A 91 -43.56 -14.50 93.69
N THR A 92 -44.61 -13.67 93.70
CA THR A 92 -44.67 -12.47 92.85
C THR A 92 -44.49 -11.20 93.70
N SER A 93 -44.13 -10.08 93.06
CA SER A 93 -44.00 -8.79 93.76
C SER A 93 -45.34 -8.23 94.25
N THR A 94 -46.45 -8.61 93.61
CA THR A 94 -47.82 -8.27 94.02
C THR A 94 -48.41 -9.29 94.98
N GLY A 95 -47.73 -10.41 95.19
CA GLY A 95 -48.13 -11.46 96.11
C GLY A 95 -48.99 -12.53 95.45
N THR A 96 -48.73 -13.78 95.82
CA THR A 96 -49.57 -14.92 95.43
C THR A 96 -50.44 -15.33 96.59
N ALA A 97 -51.75 -15.15 96.43
CA ALA A 97 -52.74 -15.49 97.44
C ALA A 97 -52.79 -17.02 97.64
N ILE A 98 -52.74 -17.43 98.90
CA ILE A 98 -52.88 -18.82 99.33
C ILE A 98 -53.89 -18.89 100.48
N SER A 99 -54.62 -20.00 100.54
CA SER A 99 -55.59 -20.24 101.60
C SER A 99 -54.95 -21.14 102.67
N VAL A 100 -54.87 -20.65 103.91
CA VAL A 100 -54.28 -21.35 105.05
C VAL A 100 -55.39 -21.72 106.03
N PRO A 101 -56.04 -22.89 105.88
CA PRO A 101 -57.04 -23.37 106.83
C PRO A 101 -56.39 -23.72 108.17
N PHE A 102 -57.10 -23.50 109.26
CA PHE A 102 -56.74 -23.96 110.59
C PHE A 102 -58.00 -24.26 111.44
N THR A 103 -57.84 -25.03 112.51
CA THR A 103 -58.87 -25.26 113.52
C THR A 103 -58.33 -24.88 114.89
N THR A 104 -59.23 -24.46 115.79
CA THR A 104 -58.85 -24.03 117.15
C THR A 104 -59.77 -24.63 118.20
N THR A 105 -59.25 -24.75 119.42
CA THR A 105 -60.03 -25.02 120.63
C THR A 105 -59.59 -24.04 121.70
N GLY A 106 -60.49 -23.63 122.61
CA GLY A 106 -60.25 -22.57 123.60
C GLY A 106 -60.51 -21.14 123.10
N THR A 107 -60.31 -20.15 123.97
CA THR A 107 -60.57 -18.73 123.70
C THR A 107 -59.29 -18.00 123.30
N PHE A 108 -59.37 -17.17 122.26
CA PHE A 108 -58.28 -16.34 121.76
C PHE A 108 -58.76 -14.89 121.65
N ASN A 109 -57.92 -13.95 122.06
CA ASN A 109 -58.26 -12.52 122.13
C ASN A 109 -57.60 -11.69 121.01
N ASP A 110 -56.83 -12.34 120.14
CA ASP A 110 -56.10 -11.70 119.04
C ASP A 110 -56.37 -12.40 117.69
N VAL A 111 -55.86 -11.83 116.61
CA VAL A 111 -55.92 -12.42 115.27
C VAL A 111 -54.94 -13.59 115.12
N PHE A 112 -55.33 -14.56 114.31
CA PHE A 112 -54.47 -15.66 113.90
C PHE A 112 -53.56 -15.21 112.76
N THR A 113 -52.26 -15.50 112.86
CA THR A 113 -51.23 -15.13 111.89
C THR A 113 -50.67 -16.37 111.20
N ALA A 114 -50.70 -16.42 109.86
CA ALA A 114 -50.04 -17.46 109.09
C ALA A 114 -48.56 -17.11 108.90
N GLN A 115 -47.66 -17.99 109.34
CA GLN A 115 -46.22 -17.81 109.20
C GLN A 115 -45.65 -18.81 108.19
N LEU A 116 -44.76 -18.34 107.31
CA LEU A 116 -43.96 -19.16 106.41
C LEU A 116 -42.61 -19.50 107.07
N SER A 117 -42.17 -20.75 106.89
CA SER A 117 -40.82 -21.19 107.24
C SER A 117 -39.77 -20.61 106.29
N ASP A 118 -38.49 -20.87 106.56
CA ASP A 118 -37.46 -20.74 105.55
C ASP A 118 -37.56 -21.83 104.45
N ALA A 119 -36.71 -21.73 103.41
CA ALA A 119 -36.67 -22.65 102.28
C ALA A 119 -36.31 -24.09 102.63
N THR A 120 -35.86 -24.35 103.86
CA THR A 120 -35.55 -25.69 104.39
C THR A 120 -36.70 -26.29 105.20
N GLY A 121 -37.78 -25.52 105.43
CA GLY A 121 -38.94 -25.95 106.21
C GLY A 121 -38.85 -25.61 107.70
N SER A 122 -37.87 -24.82 108.12
CA SER A 122 -37.60 -24.49 109.52
C SER A 122 -38.24 -23.16 109.94
N PHE A 123 -38.79 -23.12 111.15
CA PHE A 123 -39.37 -21.92 111.78
C PHE A 123 -38.51 -21.37 112.94
N SER A 124 -37.25 -21.81 113.05
CA SER A 124 -36.35 -21.42 114.14
C SER A 124 -35.63 -20.09 113.89
N GLY A 125 -35.58 -19.64 112.65
CA GLY A 125 -35.05 -18.32 112.26
C GLY A 125 -36.15 -17.27 112.09
N THR A 126 -35.86 -16.21 111.35
CA THR A 126 -36.85 -15.20 110.94
C THR A 126 -37.97 -15.88 110.13
N VAL A 127 -39.19 -15.83 110.65
CA VAL A 127 -40.40 -16.31 109.96
C VAL A 127 -41.09 -15.15 109.24
N ILE A 128 -41.74 -15.44 108.11
CA ILE A 128 -42.46 -14.41 107.35
C ILE A 128 -43.95 -14.52 107.66
N ASP A 129 -44.53 -13.46 108.19
CA ASP A 129 -45.97 -13.38 108.41
C ASP A 129 -46.66 -13.11 107.07
N LEU A 130 -47.43 -14.09 106.58
CA LEU A 130 -48.07 -14.05 105.27
C LEU A 130 -49.45 -13.36 105.30
N GLY A 131 -50.01 -13.16 106.49
CA GLY A 131 -51.32 -12.54 106.69
C GLY A 131 -51.98 -12.96 107.99
N THR A 132 -53.01 -12.21 108.38
CA THR A 132 -53.75 -12.42 109.63
C THR A 132 -55.24 -12.54 109.38
N SER A 133 -55.98 -13.28 110.22
CA SER A 133 -57.44 -13.36 110.18
C SER A 133 -58.02 -13.68 111.56
N LEU A 134 -59.26 -13.26 111.83
CA LEU A 134 -60.03 -13.69 113.00
C LEU A 134 -60.65 -15.09 112.81
N THR A 135 -60.77 -15.56 111.56
CA THR A 135 -61.42 -16.83 111.21
C THR A 135 -60.59 -17.65 110.22
N SER A 136 -60.85 -18.95 110.18
CA SER A 136 -60.25 -19.88 109.22
C SER A 136 -61.04 -19.94 107.91
N PRO A 137 -60.38 -20.02 106.73
CA PRO A 137 -58.93 -19.98 106.51
C PRO A 137 -58.34 -18.56 106.48
N ILE A 138 -57.04 -18.41 106.78
CA ILE A 138 -56.30 -17.16 106.55
C ILE A 138 -56.02 -17.02 105.06
N THR A 139 -56.39 -15.87 104.47
CA THR A 139 -55.92 -15.50 103.14
C THR A 139 -54.52 -14.92 103.28
N ALA A 140 -53.52 -15.76 103.05
CA ALA A 140 -52.10 -15.43 103.16
C ALA A 140 -51.53 -15.08 101.78
N THR A 141 -50.46 -14.29 101.74
CA THR A 141 -49.87 -13.83 100.49
C THR A 141 -48.36 -14.10 100.47
N ILE A 142 -47.89 -14.84 99.46
CA ILE A 142 -46.45 -15.09 99.25
C ILE A 142 -45.89 -13.99 98.35
N LEU A 143 -45.09 -13.09 98.92
CA LEU A 143 -44.40 -12.01 98.21
C LEU A 143 -42.95 -12.39 97.90
N SER A 144 -42.43 -11.95 96.75
CA SER A 144 -41.01 -12.10 96.40
C SER A 144 -40.08 -11.10 97.11
N GLY A 145 -40.65 -10.11 97.84
CA GLY A 145 -39.93 -8.94 98.38
C GLY A 145 -39.76 -8.88 99.90
N ASP A 146 -40.46 -9.70 100.69
CA ASP A 146 -40.27 -9.77 102.15
C ASP A 146 -39.02 -10.62 102.45
N LEU A 147 -37.92 -9.98 102.90
CA LEU A 147 -36.67 -10.59 103.40
C LEU A 147 -36.27 -11.94 102.74
N SER A 148 -36.28 -11.98 101.39
CA SER A 148 -35.88 -13.10 100.53
C SER A 148 -36.62 -14.43 100.74
N THR A 149 -37.72 -14.64 100.01
CA THR A 149 -38.31 -15.97 99.76
C THR A 149 -37.69 -16.57 98.48
N PRO A 150 -36.48 -17.18 98.51
CA PRO A 150 -35.87 -17.77 97.33
C PRO A 150 -36.68 -18.98 96.83
N SER A 151 -36.45 -19.38 95.57
CA SER A 151 -36.96 -20.66 95.09
C SER A 151 -36.53 -21.79 96.02
N GLY A 152 -37.48 -22.63 96.44
CA GLY A 152 -37.24 -23.74 97.36
C GLY A 152 -38.44 -24.68 97.43
N SER A 153 -38.21 -25.95 97.75
CA SER A 153 -39.22 -27.01 97.71
C SER A 153 -39.60 -27.56 99.09
N ALA A 154 -39.03 -27.02 100.18
CA ALA A 154 -39.22 -27.54 101.53
C ALA A 154 -39.99 -26.61 102.48
N TYR A 155 -40.54 -25.50 101.97
CA TYR A 155 -41.29 -24.55 102.80
C TYR A 155 -42.49 -25.21 103.50
N ARG A 156 -42.87 -24.66 104.66
CA ARG A 156 -44.05 -25.05 105.45
C ARG A 156 -44.73 -23.81 106.00
N ILE A 157 -46.01 -23.93 106.34
CA ILE A 157 -46.80 -22.86 106.95
C ILE A 157 -47.38 -23.34 108.28
N ARG A 158 -47.37 -22.47 109.28
CA ARG A 158 -48.05 -22.68 110.57
C ARG A 158 -48.91 -21.47 110.91
N VAL A 159 -49.90 -21.64 111.79
CA VAL A 159 -50.75 -20.56 112.30
C VAL A 159 -50.46 -20.33 113.78
N VAL A 160 -50.31 -19.06 114.16
CA VAL A 160 -49.96 -18.61 115.51
C VAL A 160 -50.99 -17.57 115.99
N ASN A 161 -51.32 -17.57 117.27
CA ASN A 161 -52.03 -16.47 117.94
C ASN A 161 -51.12 -15.88 119.03
N TYR A 162 -51.19 -14.58 119.29
CA TYR A 162 -50.29 -13.92 120.25
C TYR A 162 -50.91 -13.65 121.63
N ASP A 163 -52.24 -13.64 121.77
CA ASP A 163 -52.94 -13.53 123.07
C ASP A 163 -54.13 -14.52 123.22
N PRO A 164 -54.00 -15.60 124.01
CA PRO A 164 -52.76 -16.08 124.59
C PRO A 164 -51.84 -16.62 123.49
N LEU A 165 -50.52 -16.50 123.70
CA LEU A 165 -49.51 -17.01 122.77
C LEU A 165 -49.69 -18.52 122.58
N THR A 166 -50.14 -18.89 121.39
CA THR A 166 -50.40 -20.27 121.01
C THR A 166 -49.81 -20.53 119.63
N ILE A 167 -48.84 -21.44 119.55
CA ILE A 167 -48.17 -21.81 118.30
C ILE A 167 -48.80 -23.11 117.78
N GLY A 168 -49.45 -23.05 116.62
CA GLY A 168 -50.06 -24.22 116.01
C GLY A 168 -49.08 -25.17 115.32
N SER A 169 -49.54 -26.39 115.05
CA SER A 169 -48.81 -27.33 114.18
C SER A 169 -48.57 -26.72 112.79
N ASN A 170 -47.50 -27.11 112.10
CA ASN A 170 -47.38 -26.77 110.67
C ASN A 170 -48.33 -27.62 109.80
N ASN A 171 -48.48 -27.25 108.54
CA ASN A 171 -49.35 -27.88 107.54
C ASN A 171 -48.96 -29.32 107.12
N GLY A 172 -47.93 -29.92 107.74
CA GLY A 172 -47.55 -31.32 107.57
C GLY A 172 -46.73 -31.67 106.32
N THR A 173 -47.01 -31.05 105.17
CA THR A 173 -46.31 -31.31 103.90
C THR A 173 -45.51 -30.10 103.43
N ASN A 174 -44.40 -30.38 102.73
CA ASN A 174 -43.59 -29.33 102.12
C ASN A 174 -44.35 -28.70 100.93
N ILE A 175 -44.23 -27.39 100.79
CA ILE A 175 -44.68 -26.63 99.61
C ILE A 175 -43.47 -26.10 98.85
N THR A 176 -43.63 -25.97 97.54
CA THR A 176 -42.62 -25.41 96.64
C THR A 176 -42.99 -24.00 96.28
N ILE A 177 -42.03 -23.10 96.36
CA ILE A 177 -42.14 -21.71 95.93
C ILE A 177 -41.10 -21.50 94.84
N ASN A 178 -41.51 -20.97 93.69
CA ASN A 178 -40.63 -20.54 92.60
C ASN A 178 -40.58 -19.01 92.54
N THR A 179 -39.47 -18.44 92.07
CA THR A 179 -39.39 -17.00 91.75
C THR A 179 -39.44 -16.76 90.22
N PRO A 180 -40.10 -15.69 89.76
CA PRO A 180 -40.12 -15.30 88.34
C PRO A 180 -38.71 -15.17 87.74
N PRO A 181 -38.45 -15.78 86.56
CA PRO A 181 -37.16 -15.64 85.90
C PRO A 181 -36.95 -14.21 85.39
N THR A 182 -35.75 -13.65 85.56
CA THR A 182 -35.43 -12.30 85.09
C THR A 182 -34.78 -12.35 83.70
N ILE A 183 -35.37 -11.65 82.72
CA ILE A 183 -34.83 -11.54 81.36
C ILE A 183 -33.80 -10.38 81.32
N ALA A 184 -32.52 -10.72 81.21
CA ALA A 184 -31.40 -9.78 81.22
C ALA A 184 -31.24 -9.03 79.89
N THR A 185 -31.57 -9.68 78.76
CA THR A 185 -31.53 -9.05 77.43
C THR A 185 -32.83 -9.34 76.70
N GLN A 186 -33.53 -8.28 76.33
CA GLN A 186 -34.77 -8.35 75.56
C GLN A 186 -34.46 -8.56 74.07
N PRO A 187 -35.35 -9.20 73.29
CA PRO A 187 -35.18 -9.26 71.84
C PRO A 187 -35.23 -7.86 71.24
N SER A 188 -34.84 -7.70 69.97
CA SER A 188 -34.90 -6.41 69.24
C SER A 188 -35.79 -6.54 67.99
N ASN A 189 -36.32 -5.42 67.50
CA ASN A 189 -37.07 -5.41 66.23
C ASN A 189 -36.12 -5.79 65.09
N SER A 190 -36.65 -6.46 64.06
CA SER A 190 -35.89 -6.81 62.85
C SER A 190 -36.65 -6.42 61.59
N SER A 191 -35.92 -6.10 60.52
CA SER A 191 -36.49 -5.76 59.21
C SER A 191 -35.74 -6.53 58.12
N VAL A 192 -36.45 -7.38 57.38
CA VAL A 192 -35.88 -8.20 56.28
C VAL A 192 -36.88 -8.29 55.12
N CYS A 193 -36.42 -8.75 53.96
CA CYS A 193 -37.31 -9.03 52.84
C CYS A 193 -38.16 -10.28 53.09
N ALA A 194 -39.30 -10.38 52.42
CA ALA A 194 -40.20 -11.53 52.53
C ALA A 194 -39.42 -12.84 52.29
N ASN A 195 -39.62 -13.82 53.16
CA ASN A 195 -38.95 -15.12 53.13
C ASN A 195 -37.42 -15.10 53.31
N GLN A 196 -36.85 -13.99 53.78
CA GLN A 196 -35.48 -13.99 54.29
C GLN A 196 -35.44 -14.37 55.77
N GLN A 197 -34.34 -14.99 56.17
CA GLN A 197 -34.12 -15.45 57.53
C GLN A 197 -33.67 -14.30 58.44
N THR A 198 -34.23 -14.22 59.64
CA THR A 198 -33.78 -13.33 60.73
C THR A 198 -33.83 -14.05 62.07
N SER A 199 -33.22 -13.49 63.12
CA SER A 199 -33.29 -14.06 64.48
C SER A 199 -33.71 -13.05 65.54
N PHE A 200 -34.41 -13.53 66.56
CA PHE A 200 -34.73 -12.85 67.82
C PHE A 200 -34.05 -13.58 68.98
N THR A 201 -33.38 -12.85 69.87
CA THR A 201 -32.56 -13.44 70.94
C THR A 201 -32.95 -12.90 72.31
N VAL A 202 -32.90 -13.73 73.34
CA VAL A 202 -33.01 -13.33 74.74
C VAL A 202 -31.87 -13.91 75.58
N SER A 203 -31.59 -13.28 76.72
CA SER A 203 -30.66 -13.81 77.74
C SER A 203 -31.35 -13.85 79.09
N VAL A 204 -31.26 -15.00 79.79
CA VAL A 204 -31.91 -15.27 81.09
C VAL A 204 -30.92 -15.98 81.99
N ALA A 205 -30.89 -15.63 83.28
CA ALA A 205 -30.08 -16.32 84.29
C ALA A 205 -30.80 -17.56 84.88
N GLY A 206 -30.04 -18.64 85.12
CA GLY A 206 -30.56 -19.88 85.72
C GLY A 206 -31.16 -20.87 84.72
N THR A 207 -31.62 -22.01 85.21
CA THR A 207 -32.26 -23.06 84.39
C THR A 207 -33.72 -22.71 84.16
N VAL A 208 -34.07 -22.45 82.90
CA VAL A 208 -35.43 -22.07 82.45
C VAL A 208 -35.79 -22.81 81.17
N THR A 209 -37.08 -22.86 80.85
CA THR A 209 -37.55 -23.27 79.51
C THR A 209 -38.10 -22.06 78.75
N TYR A 210 -37.93 -22.08 77.42
CA TYR A 210 -38.40 -21.02 76.54
C TYR A 210 -39.59 -21.52 75.75
N GLN A 211 -40.59 -20.65 75.57
CA GLN A 211 -41.68 -20.87 74.62
C GLN A 211 -41.91 -19.58 73.84
N TRP A 212 -41.38 -19.52 72.62
CA TRP A 212 -41.63 -18.41 71.73
C TRP A 212 -43.08 -18.43 71.25
N GLN A 213 -43.65 -17.23 71.15
CA GLN A 213 -45.00 -16.98 70.66
C GLN A 213 -44.96 -15.90 69.58
N ALA A 214 -45.90 -16.00 68.63
CA ALA A 214 -46.09 -15.01 67.59
C ALA A 214 -47.54 -14.47 67.59
N SER A 215 -47.70 -13.22 67.17
CA SER A 215 -48.98 -12.52 67.02
C SER A 215 -48.97 -11.67 65.74
N ALA A 216 -50.14 -11.53 65.11
CA ALA A 216 -50.30 -10.69 63.92
C ALA A 216 -50.28 -9.18 64.24
N ASN A 217 -50.70 -8.78 65.44
CA ASN A 217 -50.86 -7.36 65.83
C ASN A 217 -50.00 -6.93 67.04
N GLY A 218 -49.37 -7.89 67.74
CA GLY A 218 -48.53 -7.62 68.90
C GLY A 218 -49.30 -7.31 70.19
N THR A 219 -50.63 -7.34 70.18
CA THR A 219 -51.48 -7.04 71.35
C THR A 219 -52.27 -8.27 71.83
N ASP A 220 -52.82 -9.08 70.92
CA ASP A 220 -53.58 -10.30 71.25
C ASP A 220 -53.25 -11.45 70.28
N GLY A 221 -53.98 -12.57 70.32
CA GLY A 221 -53.84 -13.67 69.36
C GLY A 221 -52.50 -14.43 69.42
N TRP A 222 -51.82 -14.43 70.56
CA TRP A 222 -50.51 -15.06 70.74
C TRP A 222 -50.59 -16.59 70.66
N ALA A 223 -49.92 -17.19 69.68
CA ALA A 223 -49.79 -18.63 69.51
C ALA A 223 -48.33 -19.08 69.64
N ASN A 224 -48.10 -20.29 70.17
CA ASN A 224 -46.76 -20.86 70.24
C ASN A 224 -46.19 -21.05 68.82
N VAL A 225 -44.94 -20.62 68.61
CA VAL A 225 -44.30 -20.75 67.29
C VAL A 225 -44.03 -22.23 66.99
N THR A 226 -44.61 -22.71 65.91
CA THR A 226 -44.33 -23.99 65.28
C THR A 226 -44.28 -23.75 63.79
N ASN A 227 -43.60 -24.61 63.02
CA ASN A 227 -43.57 -24.45 61.57
C ASN A 227 -45.00 -24.33 61.02
N ASN A 228 -45.22 -23.31 60.19
CA ASN A 228 -46.51 -22.94 59.62
C ASN A 228 -47.54 -22.34 60.60
N THR A 229 -47.13 -21.94 61.81
CA THR A 229 -47.97 -21.23 62.78
C THR A 229 -47.23 -20.00 63.32
N PRO A 230 -47.57 -18.76 62.91
CA PRO A 230 -48.54 -18.36 61.88
C PRO A 230 -48.26 -18.92 60.47
N THR A 231 -49.30 -19.02 59.65
CA THR A 231 -49.25 -19.61 58.31
C THR A 231 -48.15 -18.98 57.44
N GLY A 232 -47.37 -19.83 56.76
CA GLY A 232 -46.29 -19.41 55.87
C GLY A 232 -44.97 -19.11 56.57
N ALA A 233 -44.93 -18.96 57.89
CA ALA A 233 -43.69 -18.78 58.63
C ALA A 233 -43.04 -20.12 59.01
N THR A 234 -41.72 -20.21 58.86
CA THR A 234 -40.90 -21.33 59.31
C THR A 234 -39.94 -20.88 60.40
N TYR A 235 -39.67 -21.77 61.35
CA TYR A 235 -38.98 -21.47 62.59
C TYR A 235 -37.91 -22.51 62.91
N SER A 236 -36.82 -22.06 63.54
CA SER A 236 -35.92 -22.93 64.29
C SER A 236 -35.59 -22.28 65.65
N GLY A 237 -35.46 -23.09 66.71
CA GLY A 237 -35.20 -22.58 68.06
C GLY A 237 -36.43 -22.06 68.82
N GLY A 238 -37.65 -22.51 68.47
CA GLY A 238 -38.91 -22.10 69.14
C GLY A 238 -38.98 -22.35 70.66
N THR A 239 -38.12 -23.22 71.19
CA THR A 239 -37.96 -23.52 72.61
C THR A 239 -36.56 -23.19 73.15
N SER A 240 -35.81 -22.34 72.44
CA SER A 240 -34.45 -21.94 72.76
C SER A 240 -34.36 -20.44 73.04
N ALA A 241 -33.22 -19.98 73.55
CA ALA A 241 -32.95 -18.55 73.78
C ALA A 241 -32.93 -17.71 72.48
N THR A 242 -32.70 -18.35 71.33
CA THR A 242 -32.70 -17.74 70.00
C THR A 242 -33.79 -18.35 69.13
N LEU A 243 -34.73 -17.54 68.66
CA LEU A 243 -35.68 -17.90 67.62
C LEU A 243 -35.15 -17.41 66.28
N THR A 244 -35.04 -18.31 65.32
CA THR A 244 -34.81 -17.96 63.92
C THR A 244 -36.12 -18.08 63.15
N VAL A 245 -36.42 -17.08 62.33
CA VAL A 245 -37.68 -16.90 61.63
C VAL A 245 -37.41 -16.67 60.14
N THR A 246 -38.16 -17.38 59.30
CA THR A 246 -38.30 -17.06 57.87
C THR A 246 -39.79 -16.94 57.58
N SER A 247 -40.26 -15.75 57.19
CA SER A 247 -41.70 -15.47 57.05
C SER A 247 -42.00 -14.59 55.82
N PRO A 248 -43.09 -14.85 55.08
CA PRO A 248 -43.55 -13.99 53.99
C PRO A 248 -44.18 -12.68 54.46
N THR A 249 -44.63 -12.62 55.72
CA THR A 249 -45.34 -11.49 56.32
C THR A 249 -44.75 -11.11 57.67
N GLY A 250 -44.96 -9.85 58.06
CA GLY A 250 -44.48 -9.32 59.33
C GLY A 250 -45.33 -9.83 60.50
N TYR A 251 -44.67 -10.26 61.56
CA TYR A 251 -45.31 -10.73 62.79
C TYR A 251 -44.61 -10.14 64.00
N TYR A 252 -45.30 -10.15 65.13
CA TYR A 252 -44.76 -9.78 66.42
C TYR A 252 -44.38 -11.03 67.18
N TYR A 253 -43.24 -11.00 67.84
CA TYR A 253 -42.67 -12.11 68.58
C TYR A 253 -42.45 -11.73 70.03
N ARG A 254 -42.70 -12.68 70.92
CA ARG A 254 -42.33 -12.62 72.34
C ARG A 254 -41.96 -14.02 72.81
N VAL A 255 -41.23 -14.12 73.91
CA VAL A 255 -40.92 -15.41 74.54
C VAL A 255 -41.44 -15.45 75.96
N ASN A 256 -42.14 -16.53 76.30
CA ASN A 256 -42.44 -16.88 77.67
C ASN A 256 -41.26 -17.67 78.21
N VAL A 257 -40.64 -17.15 79.26
CA VAL A 257 -39.54 -17.78 79.99
C VAL A 257 -40.12 -18.36 81.27
N ILE A 258 -40.00 -19.68 81.43
CA ILE A 258 -40.71 -20.42 82.46
C ILE A 258 -39.70 -21.02 83.45
N ASN A 259 -39.92 -20.74 84.74
CA ASN A 259 -39.20 -21.33 85.86
C ASN A 259 -40.21 -21.98 86.82
N GLY A 260 -40.45 -23.28 86.64
CA GLY A 260 -41.48 -24.01 87.39
C GLY A 260 -42.87 -23.40 87.20
N ALA A 261 -43.49 -22.95 88.30
CA ALA A 261 -44.81 -22.31 88.29
C ALA A 261 -44.78 -20.84 87.83
N CYS A 262 -43.59 -20.24 87.70
CA CYS A 262 -43.45 -18.84 87.32
C CYS A 262 -43.20 -18.67 85.83
N THR A 263 -43.88 -17.72 85.21
CA THR A 263 -43.65 -17.32 83.82
C THR A 263 -43.33 -15.84 83.77
N THR A 264 -42.30 -15.46 83.02
CA THR A 264 -42.00 -14.07 82.68
C THR A 264 -41.98 -13.93 81.16
N THR A 265 -42.76 -12.99 80.64
CA THR A 265 -42.89 -12.75 79.21
C THR A 265 -41.95 -11.62 78.78
N SER A 266 -41.21 -11.82 77.69
CA SER A 266 -40.36 -10.78 77.11
C SER A 266 -41.16 -9.59 76.60
N ALA A 267 -40.48 -8.48 76.33
CA ALA A 267 -41.06 -7.41 75.55
C ALA A 267 -41.42 -7.91 74.13
N VAL A 268 -42.49 -7.36 73.56
CA VAL A 268 -42.95 -7.66 72.20
C VAL A 268 -42.01 -7.01 71.18
N ARG A 269 -41.62 -7.76 70.13
CA ARG A 269 -40.76 -7.28 69.05
C ARG A 269 -41.30 -7.60 67.68
N GLN A 270 -41.17 -6.66 66.76
CA GLN A 270 -41.72 -6.76 65.42
C GLN A 270 -40.67 -7.30 64.44
N LEU A 271 -41.10 -8.26 63.62
CA LEU A 271 -40.51 -8.53 62.31
C LEU A 271 -41.25 -7.68 61.28
N THR A 272 -40.56 -6.70 60.71
CA THR A 272 -41.07 -5.93 59.58
C THR A 272 -40.60 -6.59 58.29
N ILE A 273 -41.53 -6.84 57.38
CA ILE A 273 -41.18 -7.25 56.02
C ILE A 273 -41.06 -6.00 55.15
N SER A 274 -39.83 -5.65 54.77
CA SER A 274 -39.53 -4.42 54.03
C SER A 274 -40.09 -4.43 52.60
N GLY A 275 -40.39 -5.62 52.06
CA GLY A 275 -40.95 -5.83 50.73
C GLY A 275 -40.71 -7.25 50.22
N THR A 276 -41.19 -7.54 49.01
CA THR A 276 -40.83 -8.75 48.25
C THR A 276 -39.75 -8.40 47.25
N ALA A 277 -38.73 -9.26 47.11
CA ALA A 277 -37.75 -9.08 46.04
C ALA A 277 -38.44 -9.12 44.67
N PRO A 278 -38.11 -8.21 43.73
CA PRO A 278 -38.65 -8.23 42.38
C PRO A 278 -38.45 -9.59 41.71
N THR A 279 -39.51 -10.13 41.11
CA THR A 279 -39.46 -11.39 40.36
C THR A 279 -39.37 -11.11 38.86
N PHE A 280 -38.45 -11.78 38.16
CA PHE A 280 -38.29 -11.59 36.71
C PHE A 280 -39.37 -12.36 35.93
N SER A 281 -40.25 -11.65 35.24
CA SER A 281 -41.20 -12.21 34.26
C SER A 281 -40.54 -12.47 32.90
N THR A 282 -39.44 -11.78 32.62
CA THR A 282 -38.60 -12.01 31.44
C THR A 282 -37.14 -11.95 31.86
N ASN A 283 -36.43 -13.04 31.65
CA ASN A 283 -34.99 -13.11 31.88
C ASN A 283 -34.23 -12.78 30.59
N PRO A 284 -32.99 -12.28 30.69
CA PRO A 284 -32.16 -12.08 29.51
C PRO A 284 -31.84 -13.40 28.82
N SER A 285 -31.84 -13.37 27.49
CA SER A 285 -31.54 -14.52 26.63
C SER A 285 -30.09 -14.50 26.14
N ASN A 286 -29.56 -15.70 25.88
CA ASN A 286 -28.26 -15.85 25.21
C ASN A 286 -28.27 -15.17 23.83
N THR A 287 -27.14 -14.55 23.49
CA THR A 287 -26.89 -13.85 22.23
C THR A 287 -25.55 -14.32 21.66
N ALA A 288 -25.42 -14.35 20.33
CA ALA A 288 -24.17 -14.68 19.65
C ALA A 288 -23.76 -13.59 18.67
N GLY A 289 -22.46 -13.47 18.43
CA GLY A 289 -21.85 -12.56 17.46
C GLY A 289 -20.52 -13.11 16.94
N THR A 290 -19.88 -12.38 16.03
CA THR A 290 -18.57 -12.75 15.50
C THR A 290 -17.49 -11.74 15.90
N THR A 291 -16.25 -12.19 16.05
CA THR A 291 -15.10 -11.31 16.30
C THR A 291 -14.68 -10.54 15.04
N GLY A 292 -14.05 -9.37 15.21
CA GLY A 292 -13.44 -8.61 14.10
C GLY A 292 -14.27 -7.45 13.55
N SER A 293 -15.47 -7.19 14.08
CA SER A 293 -16.26 -5.99 13.81
C SER A 293 -16.81 -5.38 15.10
N SER A 294 -17.13 -4.09 15.08
CA SER A 294 -17.86 -3.46 16.19
C SER A 294 -19.31 -3.96 16.19
N GLY A 295 -19.79 -4.48 17.30
CA GLY A 295 -21.12 -5.06 17.44
C GLY A 295 -21.89 -4.45 18.60
N SER A 296 -23.23 -4.38 18.49
CA SER A 296 -24.12 -3.90 19.55
C SER A 296 -25.16 -4.98 19.87
N PHE A 297 -25.13 -5.51 21.09
CA PHE A 297 -25.97 -6.62 21.54
C PHE A 297 -26.87 -6.17 22.69
N ASN A 298 -28.18 -6.44 22.58
CA ASN A 298 -29.15 -6.03 23.58
C ASN A 298 -29.62 -7.20 24.44
N PHE A 299 -29.54 -7.06 25.75
CA PHE A 299 -30.11 -7.98 26.74
C PHE A 299 -31.30 -7.30 27.41
N THR A 300 -32.47 -7.93 27.38
CA THR A 300 -33.69 -7.38 27.99
C THR A 300 -34.08 -8.20 29.20
N ALA A 301 -34.56 -7.54 30.24
CA ALA A 301 -35.11 -8.18 31.43
C ALA A 301 -36.32 -7.38 31.94
N ALA A 302 -37.36 -8.09 32.37
CA ALA A 302 -38.55 -7.48 32.96
C ALA A 302 -38.77 -8.08 34.34
N ALA A 303 -38.89 -7.23 35.35
CA ALA A 303 -39.12 -7.61 36.75
C ALA A 303 -40.41 -6.96 37.24
N SER A 304 -41.11 -7.64 38.16
CA SER A 304 -42.32 -7.13 38.80
C SER A 304 -42.04 -5.87 39.63
N GLY A 305 -43.07 -5.04 39.79
CA GLY A 305 -42.97 -3.77 40.53
C GLY A 305 -42.35 -2.63 39.73
N SER A 306 -41.73 -1.67 40.42
CA SER A 306 -40.96 -0.56 39.83
C SER A 306 -39.52 -0.54 40.38
N PRO A 307 -38.73 -1.60 40.14
CA PRO A 307 -37.40 -1.72 40.69
C PRO A 307 -36.38 -0.83 39.98
N THR A 308 -35.27 -0.57 40.66
CA THR A 308 -34.03 -0.10 40.04
C THR A 308 -33.24 -1.28 39.50
N TYR A 309 -32.67 -1.17 38.31
CA TYR A 309 -31.87 -2.22 37.69
C TYR A 309 -30.37 -1.95 37.85
N GLN A 310 -29.58 -3.02 37.97
CA GLN A 310 -28.12 -2.97 37.97
C GLN A 310 -27.57 -4.22 37.26
N TRP A 311 -27.02 -4.04 36.06
CA TRP A 311 -26.42 -5.12 35.28
C TRP A 311 -25.04 -5.49 35.82
N GLN A 312 -24.73 -6.79 35.77
CA GLN A 312 -23.47 -7.38 36.20
C GLN A 312 -22.87 -8.28 35.11
N TYR A 313 -21.54 -8.33 35.08
CA TYR A 313 -20.70 -9.16 34.21
C TYR A 313 -19.89 -10.18 35.03
N SER A 314 -19.66 -11.36 34.45
CA SER A 314 -18.71 -12.37 34.93
C SER A 314 -17.96 -13.04 33.77
N ALA A 315 -16.69 -13.39 34.00
CA ALA A 315 -15.87 -14.12 33.02
C ALA A 315 -16.22 -15.62 32.91
N ASN A 316 -16.82 -16.21 33.96
CA ASN A 316 -17.07 -17.66 34.04
C ASN A 316 -18.53 -18.05 34.34
N GLY A 317 -19.40 -17.06 34.54
CA GLY A 317 -20.84 -17.26 34.78
C GLY A 317 -21.22 -17.84 36.15
N SER A 318 -20.26 -18.18 37.01
CA SER A 318 -20.49 -18.85 38.30
C SER A 318 -19.99 -18.04 39.50
N SER A 319 -18.94 -17.23 39.34
CA SER A 319 -18.36 -16.38 40.39
C SER A 319 -17.84 -15.05 39.81
N GLY A 320 -17.37 -14.14 40.68
CA GLY A 320 -16.73 -12.89 40.24
C GLY A 320 -17.66 -11.87 39.56
N TRP A 321 -18.95 -11.88 39.88
CA TRP A 321 -19.93 -10.94 39.33
C TRP A 321 -19.67 -9.51 39.81
N ALA A 322 -19.41 -8.60 38.86
CA ALA A 322 -19.21 -7.17 39.13
C ALA A 322 -20.16 -6.34 38.27
N ASN A 323 -20.47 -5.10 38.68
CA ASN A 323 -21.30 -4.21 37.88
C ASN A 323 -20.63 -3.92 36.53
N VAL A 324 -21.43 -3.90 35.46
CA VAL A 324 -20.92 -3.59 34.13
C VAL A 324 -20.23 -2.23 34.13
N THR A 325 -18.98 -2.22 33.67
CA THR A 325 -18.11 -1.02 33.66
C THR A 325 -17.37 -1.02 32.34
N ASP A 326 -17.29 0.14 31.69
CA ASP A 326 -16.57 0.25 30.43
C ASP A 326 -15.13 -0.27 30.54
N ALA A 327 -14.67 -0.91 29.45
CA ALA A 327 -13.40 -1.61 29.36
C ALA A 327 -13.21 -2.79 30.33
N THR A 328 -14.28 -3.26 30.99
CA THR A 328 -14.27 -4.47 31.83
C THR A 328 -15.40 -5.42 31.41
N PRO A 329 -15.14 -6.38 30.52
CA PRO A 329 -13.84 -6.81 29.99
C PRO A 329 -13.26 -5.86 28.94
N THR A 330 -11.95 -5.97 28.69
CA THR A 330 -11.24 -5.14 27.72
C THR A 330 -11.98 -5.10 26.39
N ASN A 331 -12.02 -3.94 25.74
CA ASN A 331 -12.66 -3.72 24.43
C ASN A 331 -14.20 -3.80 24.41
N VAL A 332 -14.85 -3.89 25.58
CA VAL A 332 -16.31 -3.83 25.73
C VAL A 332 -16.73 -2.53 26.41
N THR A 333 -17.79 -1.90 25.90
CA THR A 333 -18.45 -0.75 26.53
C THR A 333 -19.94 -1.04 26.70
N TYR A 334 -20.57 -0.37 27.66
CA TYR A 334 -21.95 -0.63 28.05
C TYR A 334 -22.79 0.63 27.94
N ALA A 335 -24.02 0.49 27.44
CA ALA A 335 -25.06 1.49 27.58
C ALA A 335 -26.24 0.90 28.35
N ASN A 336 -26.99 1.75 29.05
CA ASN A 336 -28.21 1.37 29.77
C ASN A 336 -28.02 0.34 30.91
N GLY A 337 -26.82 0.29 31.51
CA GLY A 337 -26.46 -0.66 32.58
C GLY A 337 -27.27 -0.57 33.89
N THR A 338 -28.15 0.43 34.01
CA THR A 338 -29.07 0.60 35.15
C THR A 338 -30.55 0.57 34.74
N THR A 339 -30.86 0.04 33.56
CA THR A 339 -32.24 -0.04 33.04
C THR A 339 -32.66 -1.49 32.80
N SER A 340 -33.91 -1.70 32.38
CA SER A 340 -34.44 -3.01 31.98
C SER A 340 -33.78 -3.60 30.71
N THR A 341 -32.99 -2.80 29.97
CA THR A 341 -32.26 -3.24 28.78
C THR A 341 -30.79 -2.88 28.91
N LEU A 342 -29.87 -3.84 28.81
CA LEU A 342 -28.44 -3.59 28.67
C LEU A 342 -28.06 -3.64 27.20
N THR A 343 -27.31 -2.64 26.74
CA THR A 343 -26.64 -2.67 25.44
C THR A 343 -25.15 -2.92 25.67
N VAL A 344 -24.63 -3.99 25.10
CA VAL A 344 -23.21 -4.37 25.14
C VAL A 344 -22.60 -4.06 23.77
N ASN A 345 -21.65 -3.15 23.75
CA ASN A 345 -20.93 -2.75 22.54
C ASN A 345 -19.52 -3.35 22.56
N THR A 346 -19.19 -4.15 21.55
CA THR A 346 -17.86 -4.70 21.33
C THR A 346 -17.14 -3.89 20.26
N ASN A 347 -15.81 -3.84 20.31
CA ASN A 347 -15.00 -3.33 19.19
C ASN A 347 -14.30 -4.49 18.43
N ALA A 348 -13.67 -4.17 17.30
CA ALA A 348 -13.01 -5.15 16.44
C ALA A 348 -11.88 -5.97 17.10
N ALA A 349 -11.28 -5.47 18.19
CA ALA A 349 -10.23 -6.13 18.96
C ALA A 349 -10.76 -7.00 20.13
N THR A 350 -12.08 -7.19 20.23
CA THR A 350 -12.67 -8.07 21.24
C THR A 350 -12.40 -9.52 20.87
N ALA A 351 -11.75 -10.27 21.76
CA ALA A 351 -11.38 -11.67 21.54
C ALA A 351 -12.62 -12.59 21.47
N ALA A 352 -12.46 -13.74 20.80
CA ALA A 352 -13.47 -14.79 20.79
C ALA A 352 -13.63 -15.39 22.20
N GLY A 353 -14.84 -15.81 22.53
CA GLY A 353 -15.16 -16.40 23.82
C GLY A 353 -16.59 -16.12 24.26
N THR A 354 -16.90 -16.54 25.47
CA THR A 354 -18.22 -16.39 26.08
C THR A 354 -18.16 -15.40 27.23
N LEU A 355 -18.93 -14.32 27.16
CA LEU A 355 -19.12 -13.37 28.26
C LEU A 355 -20.46 -13.65 28.94
N TYR A 356 -20.52 -13.51 30.26
CA TYR A 356 -21.73 -13.82 31.04
C TYR A 356 -22.32 -12.56 31.66
N TYR A 357 -23.63 -12.38 31.51
CA TYR A 357 -24.38 -11.23 31.98
C TYR A 357 -25.58 -11.65 32.83
N ARG A 358 -25.87 -10.87 33.87
CA ARG A 358 -27.10 -10.98 34.67
C ARG A 358 -27.51 -9.60 35.16
N VAL A 359 -28.73 -9.44 35.67
CA VAL A 359 -29.20 -8.18 36.24
C VAL A 359 -29.81 -8.37 37.61
N ASN A 360 -29.49 -7.44 38.50
CA ASN A 360 -30.14 -7.29 39.80
C ASN A 360 -31.24 -6.23 39.69
N ALA A 361 -32.45 -6.56 40.13
CA ALA A 361 -33.57 -5.63 40.26
C ALA A 361 -33.83 -5.39 41.76
N THR A 362 -33.76 -4.13 42.21
CA THR A 362 -33.90 -3.77 43.62
C THR A 362 -35.06 -2.82 43.85
N GLU A 363 -35.99 -3.21 44.74
CA GLU A 363 -37.13 -2.41 45.17
C GLU A 363 -37.29 -2.53 46.69
N ASN A 364 -37.48 -1.41 47.40
CA ASN A 364 -37.63 -1.36 48.86
C ASN A 364 -36.50 -2.08 49.65
N GLY A 365 -35.27 -2.04 49.14
CA GLY A 365 -34.11 -2.72 49.74
C GLY A 365 -34.05 -4.22 49.50
N CYS A 366 -34.95 -4.78 48.68
CA CYS A 366 -35.00 -6.19 48.31
C CYS A 366 -34.53 -6.39 46.88
N THR A 367 -33.52 -7.24 46.68
CA THR A 367 -32.91 -7.50 45.38
C THR A 367 -33.27 -8.89 44.86
N GLY A 368 -33.86 -8.95 43.66
CA GLY A 368 -33.96 -10.17 42.86
C GLY A 368 -32.86 -10.22 41.80
N THR A 369 -32.33 -11.40 41.49
CA THR A 369 -31.30 -11.60 40.46
C THR A 369 -31.87 -12.44 39.31
N SER A 370 -31.67 -12.00 38.07
CA SER A 370 -32.09 -12.74 36.87
C SER A 370 -31.29 -14.04 36.68
N THR A 371 -31.75 -14.91 35.77
CA THR A 371 -30.88 -15.96 35.23
C THR A 371 -29.71 -15.36 34.44
N THR A 372 -28.64 -16.14 34.28
CA THR A 372 -27.48 -15.77 33.48
C THR A 372 -27.76 -15.88 31.98
N ALA A 373 -27.40 -14.84 31.23
CA ALA A 373 -27.34 -14.84 29.77
C ALA A 373 -25.88 -14.81 29.29
N THR A 374 -25.63 -15.32 28.08
CA THR A 374 -24.31 -15.34 27.46
C THR A 374 -24.24 -14.44 26.23
N LEU A 375 -23.10 -13.81 25.99
CA LEU A 375 -22.67 -13.30 24.69
C LEU A 375 -21.53 -14.19 24.19
N THR A 376 -21.81 -15.03 23.18
CA THR A 376 -20.78 -15.87 22.55
C THR A 376 -20.24 -15.17 21.30
N LEU A 377 -18.97 -14.79 21.32
CA LEU A 377 -18.25 -14.25 20.17
C LEU A 377 -17.43 -15.37 19.52
N SER A 378 -17.75 -15.77 18.29
CA SER A 378 -16.98 -16.75 17.53
C SER A 378 -16.10 -16.09 16.47
N VAL A 379 -14.98 -16.72 16.13
CA VAL A 379 -14.23 -16.30 14.94
C VAL A 379 -15.09 -16.58 13.70
N PRO A 380 -15.21 -15.64 12.75
CA PRO A 380 -15.89 -15.91 11.49
C PRO A 380 -15.32 -17.15 10.82
N ASP A 381 -16.19 -17.99 10.26
CA ASP A 381 -15.79 -19.13 9.45
C ASP A 381 -15.30 -18.70 8.05
N PHE A 382 -15.10 -17.41 7.79
CA PHE A 382 -14.50 -16.87 6.58
C PHE A 382 -13.63 -15.65 6.89
N VAL A 383 -12.70 -15.34 6.02
CA VAL A 383 -12.03 -14.05 5.97
C VAL A 383 -12.87 -13.07 5.14
N SER A 384 -13.20 -11.91 5.69
CA SER A 384 -13.97 -10.89 4.98
C SER A 384 -13.06 -10.09 4.03
N ILE A 385 -13.35 -10.11 2.73
CA ILE A 385 -12.77 -9.19 1.75
C ILE A 385 -13.61 -7.91 1.78
N SER A 386 -13.24 -6.95 2.62
CA SER A 386 -13.95 -5.66 2.77
C SER A 386 -13.52 -4.59 1.76
N ALA A 387 -12.35 -4.76 1.13
CA ALA A 387 -11.81 -3.85 0.14
C ALA A 387 -11.08 -4.62 -0.97
N LEU A 388 -11.19 -4.12 -2.19
CA LEU A 388 -10.46 -4.65 -3.34
C LEU A 388 -9.03 -4.07 -3.41
N ASN A 389 -8.14 -4.73 -4.16
CA ASN A 389 -6.71 -4.38 -4.29
C ASN A 389 -5.95 -4.31 -2.95
N THR A 390 -6.51 -4.90 -1.90
CA THR A 390 -5.89 -4.97 -0.56
C THR A 390 -5.44 -6.39 -0.29
N ALA A 391 -4.23 -6.56 0.24
CA ALA A 391 -3.69 -7.85 0.58
C ALA A 391 -4.26 -8.35 1.91
N TYR A 392 -4.81 -9.57 1.89
CA TYR A 392 -4.90 -10.41 3.06
C TYR A 392 -3.62 -11.25 3.14
N THR A 393 -3.02 -11.35 4.31
CA THR A 393 -1.81 -12.15 4.56
C THR A 393 -2.05 -13.10 5.74
N GLN A 394 -1.50 -14.31 5.65
CA GLN A 394 -1.56 -15.34 6.69
C GLN A 394 -0.23 -16.09 6.70
N ASN A 395 0.57 -15.85 7.73
CA ASN A 395 1.86 -16.50 7.99
C ASN A 395 1.75 -17.75 8.86
N PHE A 396 0.55 -18.12 9.33
CA PHE A 396 0.29 -19.32 10.12
C PHE A 396 1.05 -19.45 11.47
N ASP A 397 1.90 -18.50 11.85
CA ASP A 397 2.63 -18.44 13.14
C ASP A 397 1.74 -18.55 14.38
N ALA A 398 0.44 -18.22 14.26
CA ALA A 398 -0.52 -18.36 15.35
C ALA A 398 -1.01 -19.81 15.58
N LEU A 399 -0.59 -20.78 14.76
CA LEU A 399 -0.88 -22.20 14.95
C LEU A 399 -0.18 -22.74 16.20
N GLY A 400 -0.87 -23.61 16.95
CA GLY A 400 -0.35 -24.16 18.20
C GLY A 400 0.91 -25.02 18.03
N THR A 401 1.79 -24.97 19.04
CA THR A 401 3.02 -25.78 19.12
C THR A 401 2.81 -27.13 19.84
N SER A 402 1.56 -27.53 20.09
CA SER A 402 1.18 -28.79 20.72
C SER A 402 0.01 -29.42 19.97
N ALA A 403 -0.09 -30.75 20.01
CA ALA A 403 -1.18 -31.48 19.35
C ALA A 403 -2.55 -30.98 19.85
N GLY A 404 -3.43 -30.66 18.90
CA GLY A 404 -4.80 -30.21 19.16
C GLY A 404 -5.78 -30.90 18.23
N SER A 405 -7.02 -31.08 18.68
CA SER A 405 -8.07 -31.60 17.80
C SER A 405 -8.67 -30.45 16.99
N ILE A 406 -8.79 -30.62 15.67
CA ILE A 406 -9.60 -29.76 14.81
C ILE A 406 -10.83 -30.57 14.40
N SER A 407 -12.00 -30.14 14.86
CA SER A 407 -13.28 -30.65 14.34
C SER A 407 -13.47 -30.19 12.89
N SER A 408 -14.03 -31.04 12.03
CA SER A 408 -14.42 -30.64 10.67
C SER A 408 -15.24 -29.35 10.69
N GLY A 409 -14.75 -28.30 10.03
CA GLY A 409 -15.54 -27.09 9.73
C GLY A 409 -15.03 -25.76 10.28
N THR A 410 -14.03 -25.71 11.17
CA THR A 410 -13.27 -24.49 11.55
C THR A 410 -12.11 -24.87 12.48
N THR A 411 -10.96 -24.18 12.37
CA THR A 411 -9.87 -24.29 13.35
C THR A 411 -9.92 -23.21 14.42
N ASN A 412 -9.24 -23.49 15.53
CA ASN A 412 -8.88 -22.60 16.63
C ASN A 412 -8.34 -21.24 16.12
N ASN A 413 -8.97 -20.14 16.54
CA ASN A 413 -8.51 -18.74 16.48
C ASN A 413 -8.13 -18.09 15.13
N LEU A 414 -8.01 -18.84 14.02
CA LEU A 414 -7.72 -18.29 12.68
C LEU A 414 -8.98 -18.21 11.80
N ALA A 415 -9.34 -17.00 11.40
CA ALA A 415 -10.53 -16.75 10.59
C ALA A 415 -10.45 -17.46 9.23
N GLY A 416 -11.54 -18.13 8.86
CA GLY A 416 -11.67 -18.79 7.57
C GLY A 416 -10.77 -20.02 7.32
N LEU A 417 -10.00 -20.51 8.29
CA LEU A 417 -9.18 -21.71 8.11
C LEU A 417 -10.02 -22.99 8.30
N PHE A 418 -9.99 -23.85 7.28
CA PHE A 418 -10.61 -25.17 7.26
C PHE A 418 -9.54 -26.25 7.13
N LEU A 419 -9.79 -27.39 7.78
CA LEU A 419 -8.98 -28.60 7.67
C LEU A 419 -9.91 -29.82 7.74
N ILE A 420 -9.67 -30.82 6.90
CA ILE A 420 -10.37 -32.11 6.93
C ILE A 420 -9.45 -33.21 6.39
N ALA A 421 -9.51 -34.42 6.96
CA ALA A 421 -8.97 -35.62 6.30
C ALA A 421 -10.11 -36.47 5.77
N VAL A 422 -9.86 -37.19 4.67
CA VAL A 422 -10.91 -37.92 3.95
C VAL A 422 -11.39 -39.17 4.71
N SER A 423 -10.56 -39.81 5.54
CA SER A 423 -10.93 -41.04 6.27
C SER A 423 -11.51 -40.84 7.69
N THR A 424 -11.42 -39.64 8.28
CA THR A 424 -11.96 -39.34 9.62
C THR A 424 -12.56 -37.92 9.67
N SER A 425 -13.70 -37.75 10.34
CA SER A 425 -14.35 -36.43 10.51
C SER A 425 -13.61 -35.49 11.47
N SER A 426 -12.55 -35.96 12.14
CA SER A 426 -11.67 -35.17 13.00
C SER A 426 -10.22 -35.44 12.64
N THR A 427 -9.47 -34.40 12.29
CA THR A 427 -8.01 -34.48 12.20
C THR A 427 -7.43 -33.87 13.45
N ASN A 428 -6.64 -34.63 14.19
CA ASN A 428 -5.72 -34.00 15.12
C ASN A 428 -4.63 -33.36 14.26
N TYR A 429 -4.42 -32.06 14.39
CA TYR A 429 -3.19 -31.45 13.88
C TYR A 429 -2.13 -31.56 14.98
N SER A 430 -0.93 -31.93 14.59
CA SER A 430 0.21 -32.06 15.50
C SER A 430 1.26 -31.00 15.19
N ALA A 431 1.99 -30.55 16.21
CA ALA A 431 3.21 -29.79 15.96
C ALA A 431 4.31 -30.77 15.53
N GLY A 432 4.97 -30.51 14.40
CA GLY A 432 6.05 -31.35 13.89
C GLY A 432 7.18 -30.53 13.29
N ASP A 433 8.38 -31.10 13.28
CA ASP A 433 9.59 -30.54 12.64
C ASP A 433 10.01 -31.37 11.41
N GLY A 434 9.15 -32.30 10.97
CA GLY A 434 9.43 -33.23 9.88
C GLY A 434 10.01 -34.59 10.28
N SER A 435 10.38 -34.79 11.55
CA SER A 435 10.95 -36.05 12.04
C SER A 435 9.94 -37.22 12.07
N SER A 436 8.67 -36.93 12.35
CA SER A 436 7.58 -37.90 12.37
C SER A 436 7.26 -38.47 10.98
N ASN A 437 6.93 -39.75 10.91
CA ASN A 437 6.38 -40.42 9.73
C ASN A 437 4.89 -40.78 9.89
N SER A 438 4.23 -40.34 10.96
CA SER A 438 2.83 -40.63 11.20
C SER A 438 1.95 -39.75 10.31
N GLY A 439 0.96 -40.35 9.65
CA GLY A 439 -0.06 -39.61 8.91
C GLY A 439 -0.81 -38.64 9.81
N ALA A 440 -0.78 -37.34 9.48
CA ALA A 440 -1.54 -36.29 10.17
C ALA A 440 -1.48 -34.98 9.40
N ALA A 441 -2.36 -34.04 9.78
CA ALA A 441 -2.12 -32.63 9.52
C ALA A 441 -1.07 -32.11 10.52
N TYR A 442 -0.23 -31.19 10.07
CA TYR A 442 0.84 -30.65 10.89
C TYR A 442 0.81 -29.13 10.89
N SER A 443 0.96 -28.55 12.08
CA SER A 443 1.64 -27.28 12.22
C SER A 443 3.12 -27.63 12.10
N PHE A 444 3.78 -27.29 11.00
CA PHE A 444 5.20 -27.56 10.81
C PHE A 444 6.05 -26.38 11.30
N GLY A 445 7.24 -26.67 11.79
CA GLY A 445 8.20 -25.67 12.23
C GLY A 445 9.24 -26.28 13.16
N THR A 446 10.47 -25.80 13.09
CA THR A 446 11.58 -26.28 13.93
C THR A 446 11.21 -26.21 15.42
N THR A 447 11.66 -27.18 16.22
CA THR A 447 11.32 -27.29 17.65
C THR A 447 11.56 -25.99 18.40
N GLY A 448 10.52 -25.45 19.06
CA GLY A 448 10.60 -24.22 19.87
C GLY A 448 10.56 -22.91 19.08
N ASN A 449 10.44 -22.95 17.74
CA ASN A 449 10.26 -21.77 16.90
C ASN A 449 8.77 -21.41 16.72
N SER A 450 8.48 -20.12 16.73
CA SER A 450 7.15 -19.54 16.49
C SER A 450 6.80 -19.42 15.00
N ASP A 451 7.79 -19.55 14.12
CA ASP A 451 7.61 -19.61 12.67
C ASP A 451 6.95 -20.96 12.29
N ARG A 452 5.67 -20.92 11.89
CA ARG A 452 4.86 -22.14 11.67
C ARG A 452 4.23 -22.16 10.28
N ALA A 453 4.32 -23.30 9.60
CA ALA A 453 3.63 -23.56 8.34
C ALA A 453 2.44 -24.51 8.52
N MET A 454 1.37 -24.35 7.73
CA MET A 454 0.23 -25.26 7.72
C MET A 454 0.45 -26.37 6.69
N GLY A 455 0.53 -27.62 7.12
CA GLY A 455 0.83 -28.74 6.22
C GLY A 455 0.23 -30.08 6.60
N SER A 456 0.70 -31.11 5.93
CA SER A 456 0.28 -32.49 6.13
C SER A 456 1.37 -33.50 5.76
N LEU A 457 1.17 -34.71 6.27
CA LEU A 457 1.76 -35.95 5.80
C LEU A 457 0.60 -36.94 5.66
N PRO A 458 0.16 -37.32 4.45
CA PRO A 458 -1.05 -38.12 4.25
C PRO A 458 -0.85 -39.63 4.48
N SER A 459 0.35 -40.06 4.88
CA SER A 459 0.76 -41.47 4.94
C SER A 459 -0.16 -42.38 5.75
N GLY A 460 -0.79 -43.34 5.07
CA GLY A 460 -1.61 -44.38 5.69
C GLY A 460 -2.96 -43.86 6.20
N THR A 461 -3.15 -43.78 7.52
CA THR A 461 -4.32 -43.09 8.10
C THR A 461 -3.84 -41.73 8.59
N PRO A 462 -4.44 -40.61 8.14
CA PRO A 462 -5.84 -40.49 7.70
C PRO A 462 -6.09 -40.44 6.18
N GLY A 463 -5.14 -40.84 5.34
CA GLY A 463 -5.26 -40.78 3.88
C GLY A 463 -5.14 -39.34 3.36
N THR A 464 -5.84 -39.01 2.27
CA THR A 464 -5.83 -37.65 1.69
C THR A 464 -6.25 -36.59 2.71
N ILE A 465 -5.48 -35.50 2.78
CA ILE A 465 -5.73 -34.37 3.67
C ILE A 465 -6.00 -33.11 2.83
N HIS A 466 -7.00 -32.33 3.23
CA HIS A 466 -7.27 -31.02 2.64
C HIS A 466 -7.22 -29.94 3.72
N TYR A 467 -6.57 -28.83 3.41
CA TYR A 467 -6.61 -27.60 4.20
C TYR A 467 -6.84 -26.41 3.27
N GLY A 468 -7.44 -25.35 3.79
CA GLY A 468 -7.90 -24.27 2.93
C GLY A 468 -8.39 -23.05 3.67
N LEU A 469 -8.51 -21.94 2.94
CA LEU A 469 -8.97 -20.67 3.47
C LEU A 469 -10.27 -20.27 2.75
N LYS A 470 -11.32 -20.00 3.53
CA LYS A 470 -12.59 -19.45 3.04
C LYS A 470 -12.57 -17.94 3.12
N PHE A 471 -12.97 -17.29 2.04
CA PHE A 471 -13.15 -15.85 1.94
C PHE A 471 -14.60 -15.54 1.59
N ARG A 472 -15.14 -14.45 2.12
CA ARG A 472 -16.42 -13.89 1.68
C ARG A 472 -16.19 -12.51 1.07
N ASN A 473 -16.75 -12.27 -0.11
CA ASN A 473 -16.71 -10.97 -0.72
C ASN A 473 -17.71 -10.02 -0.04
N ASN A 474 -17.21 -9.10 0.78
CA ASN A 474 -18.02 -8.05 1.42
C ASN A 474 -17.59 -6.65 0.93
N SER A 475 -16.97 -6.57 -0.24
CA SER A 475 -16.39 -5.33 -0.78
C SER A 475 -17.44 -4.39 -1.41
N GLY A 476 -18.67 -4.86 -1.59
CA GLY A 476 -19.71 -4.16 -2.36
C GLY A 476 -19.57 -4.28 -3.88
N GLN A 477 -18.50 -4.90 -4.40
CA GLN A 477 -18.23 -5.06 -5.83
C GLN A 477 -17.96 -6.51 -6.23
N SER A 478 -18.11 -6.85 -7.51
CA SER A 478 -17.75 -8.18 -8.03
C SER A 478 -16.23 -8.34 -8.16
N ILE A 479 -15.71 -9.50 -7.76
CA ILE A 479 -14.29 -9.84 -7.92
C ILE A 479 -14.11 -10.72 -9.15
N ASN A 480 -13.28 -10.27 -10.08
CA ASN A 480 -13.05 -10.94 -11.37
C ASN A 480 -11.76 -11.76 -11.38
N TYR A 481 -10.77 -11.38 -10.58
CA TYR A 481 -9.49 -12.07 -10.51
C TYR A 481 -8.99 -12.12 -9.07
N LEU A 482 -8.20 -13.13 -8.76
CA LEU A 482 -7.46 -13.23 -7.50
C LEU A 482 -5.97 -13.31 -7.80
N TYR A 483 -5.16 -12.49 -7.12
CA TYR A 483 -3.74 -12.74 -7.00
C TYR A 483 -3.51 -13.58 -5.75
N VAL A 484 -2.97 -14.79 -5.93
CA VAL A 484 -2.61 -15.72 -4.86
C VAL A 484 -1.09 -15.83 -4.83
N GLU A 485 -0.50 -15.76 -3.64
CA GLU A 485 0.93 -15.93 -3.40
C GLU A 485 1.10 -16.74 -2.13
N TYR A 486 2.02 -17.70 -2.10
CA TYR A 486 2.36 -18.46 -0.90
C TYR A 486 3.72 -19.13 -1.04
N LYS A 487 4.33 -19.48 0.08
CA LYS A 487 5.54 -20.28 0.14
C LYS A 487 5.15 -21.75 0.38
N GLY A 488 5.40 -22.60 -0.60
CA GLY A 488 5.27 -24.05 -0.41
C GLY A 488 6.54 -24.59 0.23
N GLU A 489 6.43 -25.39 1.29
CA GLU A 489 7.59 -25.91 2.00
C GLU A 489 7.52 -27.42 2.22
N GLN A 490 8.66 -28.09 2.01
CA GLN A 490 8.84 -29.51 2.31
C GLN A 490 9.57 -29.68 3.64
N TRP A 491 8.88 -30.26 4.61
CA TRP A 491 9.38 -30.55 5.95
C TRP A 491 9.85 -32.00 6.10
N ARG A 492 9.49 -32.88 5.17
CA ARG A 492 9.97 -34.26 5.18
C ARG A 492 10.13 -34.79 3.76
N ASN A 493 11.23 -35.48 3.51
CA ASN A 493 11.35 -36.41 2.38
C ASN A 493 10.91 -37.80 2.86
N GLY A 494 9.85 -38.35 2.26
CA GLY A 494 9.25 -39.64 2.60
C GLY A 494 10.13 -40.83 2.26
N GLY A 495 11.11 -40.66 1.36
CA GLY A 495 11.92 -41.77 0.83
C GLY A 495 11.41 -42.29 -0.52
N SER A 496 10.68 -41.48 -1.27
CA SER A 496 10.15 -41.83 -2.60
C SER A 496 11.04 -41.29 -3.73
N ASN A 497 11.04 -42.00 -4.86
CA ASN A 497 11.66 -41.53 -6.10
C ASN A 497 10.71 -40.66 -6.96
N SER A 498 9.47 -40.49 -6.51
CA SER A 498 8.47 -39.63 -7.14
C SER A 498 8.23 -38.43 -6.24
N ALA A 499 8.16 -37.23 -6.81
CA ALA A 499 7.84 -36.02 -6.06
C ALA A 499 6.35 -36.01 -5.68
N ASN A 500 6.04 -35.89 -4.38
CA ASN A 500 4.68 -35.64 -3.95
C ASN A 500 4.27 -34.19 -4.28
N THR A 501 2.97 -33.96 -4.44
CA THR A 501 2.46 -32.64 -4.85
C THR A 501 1.25 -32.22 -4.04
N LEU A 502 1.37 -31.05 -3.43
CA LEU A 502 0.25 -30.33 -2.84
C LEU A 502 -0.52 -29.60 -3.95
N SER A 503 -1.75 -30.06 -4.22
CA SER A 503 -2.58 -29.54 -5.30
C SER A 503 -3.42 -28.35 -4.86
N PHE A 504 -3.43 -27.25 -5.64
CA PHE A 504 -4.25 -26.07 -5.36
C PHE A 504 -5.54 -26.07 -6.19
N GLY A 505 -6.65 -25.68 -5.57
CA GLY A 505 -7.89 -25.42 -6.28
C GLY A 505 -8.83 -24.50 -5.50
N TYR A 506 -9.91 -24.08 -6.15
CA TYR A 506 -10.94 -23.25 -5.52
C TYR A 506 -12.35 -23.74 -5.81
N ARG A 507 -13.28 -23.37 -4.93
CA ARG A 507 -14.72 -23.50 -5.14
C ARG A 507 -15.38 -22.20 -4.70
N LYS A 508 -16.36 -21.71 -5.45
CA LYS A 508 -17.15 -20.52 -5.08
C LYS A 508 -18.64 -20.82 -4.99
N GLY A 509 -19.38 -20.00 -4.26
CA GLY A 509 -20.83 -20.11 -4.09
C GLY A 509 -21.29 -19.54 -2.74
N THR A 510 -22.51 -19.88 -2.34
CA THR A 510 -23.07 -19.47 -1.04
C THR A 510 -23.08 -20.64 -0.06
N GLY A 511 -22.61 -20.43 1.17
CA GLY A 511 -22.71 -21.43 2.24
C GLY A 511 -21.75 -22.60 2.07
N ILE A 512 -20.51 -22.33 1.70
CA ILE A 512 -19.47 -23.37 1.61
C ILE A 512 -19.04 -23.74 3.03
N THR A 513 -19.28 -24.99 3.44
CA THR A 513 -19.07 -25.44 4.82
C THR A 513 -17.98 -26.50 4.99
N ASN A 514 -17.42 -27.07 3.92
CA ASN A 514 -16.36 -28.07 4.00
C ASN A 514 -15.43 -28.09 2.77
N LEU A 515 -14.31 -28.80 2.90
CA LEU A 515 -13.27 -28.93 1.85
C LEU A 515 -13.45 -30.14 0.91
N THR A 516 -14.31 -31.09 1.27
CA THR A 516 -14.49 -32.37 0.54
C THR A 516 -15.70 -32.40 -0.38
N SER A 517 -16.76 -31.63 -0.08
CA SER A 517 -17.97 -31.63 -0.90
C SER A 517 -17.91 -30.62 -2.05
N GLY A 518 -18.65 -30.92 -3.11
CA GLY A 518 -18.76 -30.10 -4.32
C GLY A 518 -17.56 -30.17 -5.25
N THR A 519 -17.67 -29.49 -6.39
CA THR A 519 -16.63 -29.51 -7.44
C THR A 519 -15.65 -28.37 -7.22
N TYR A 520 -14.38 -28.70 -7.02
CA TYR A 520 -13.27 -27.74 -6.99
C TYR A 520 -12.63 -27.62 -8.37
N GLN A 521 -12.33 -26.39 -8.77
CA GLN A 521 -11.52 -26.09 -9.95
C GLN A 521 -10.04 -26.16 -9.56
N THR A 522 -9.32 -27.14 -10.10
CA THR A 522 -7.88 -27.31 -9.86
C THR A 522 -7.08 -26.34 -10.74
N ILE A 523 -6.10 -25.66 -10.14
CA ILE A 523 -5.21 -24.74 -10.85
C ILE A 523 -3.78 -25.27 -10.71
N SER A 524 -3.39 -26.14 -11.64
CA SER A 524 -2.10 -26.86 -11.58
C SER A 524 -0.88 -25.95 -11.55
N GLY A 525 -0.95 -24.76 -12.13
CA GLY A 525 0.13 -23.77 -12.08
C GLY A 525 0.37 -23.16 -10.70
N LEU A 526 -0.56 -23.37 -9.76
CA LEU A 526 -0.43 -23.02 -8.34
C LEU A 526 -0.18 -24.24 -7.46
N ASN A 527 0.19 -25.40 -8.00
CA ASN A 527 0.57 -26.56 -7.19
C ASN A 527 2.00 -26.40 -6.62
N PHE A 528 2.22 -26.96 -5.42
CA PHE A 528 3.55 -27.11 -4.85
C PHE A 528 4.02 -28.56 -4.96
N THR A 529 5.03 -28.80 -5.80
CA THR A 529 5.67 -30.12 -5.94
C THR A 529 6.95 -30.16 -5.12
N ALA A 530 7.12 -31.26 -4.37
CA ALA A 530 8.24 -31.48 -3.46
C ALA A 530 9.60 -31.21 -4.16
N PRO A 531 10.42 -30.28 -3.65
CA PRO A 531 11.68 -29.92 -4.28
C PRO A 531 12.81 -30.93 -4.07
N ILE A 532 12.77 -31.73 -2.99
CA ILE A 532 13.75 -32.76 -2.69
C ILE A 532 13.09 -34.12 -2.89
N VAL A 533 13.61 -34.88 -3.86
CA VAL A 533 13.17 -36.25 -4.18
C VAL A 533 14.34 -37.19 -3.96
N SER A 534 14.22 -38.12 -3.02
CA SER A 534 15.28 -39.07 -2.68
C SER A 534 14.70 -40.34 -2.07
N SER A 535 15.27 -41.49 -2.39
CA SER A 535 14.91 -42.78 -1.79
C SER A 535 15.25 -42.91 -0.30
N THR A 536 15.98 -41.95 0.27
CA THR A 536 16.34 -41.94 1.70
C THR A 536 15.46 -40.97 2.47
N ALA A 537 14.58 -41.52 3.32
CA ALA A 537 13.71 -40.71 4.16
C ALA A 537 14.51 -39.83 5.14
N ALA A 538 14.13 -38.57 5.27
CA ALA A 538 14.78 -37.62 6.16
C ALA A 538 13.84 -36.47 6.56
N ALA A 539 14.03 -35.95 7.77
CA ALA A 539 13.47 -34.67 8.16
C ALA A 539 14.17 -33.55 7.38
N LEU A 540 13.41 -32.54 6.96
CA LEU A 540 13.88 -31.37 6.26
C LEU A 540 13.42 -30.12 7.02
N ASN A 541 14.19 -29.04 6.91
CA ASN A 541 13.74 -27.74 7.39
C ASN A 541 13.08 -27.00 6.22
N GLY A 542 11.76 -26.82 6.27
CA GLY A 542 10.98 -26.17 5.23
C GLY A 542 11.40 -24.72 4.98
N ASN A 543 11.91 -24.03 6.01
CA ASN A 543 12.31 -22.62 5.92
C ASN A 543 13.55 -22.40 5.04
N LEU A 544 14.30 -23.46 4.71
CA LEU A 544 15.48 -23.37 3.86
C LEU A 544 15.09 -23.28 2.38
N ALA A 545 15.70 -22.36 1.63
CA ALA A 545 15.42 -22.13 0.21
C ALA A 545 15.54 -23.39 -0.68
N ALA A 546 16.35 -24.38 -0.30
CA ALA A 546 16.44 -25.66 -1.02
C ALA A 546 15.10 -26.43 -0.97
N ASN A 547 14.39 -26.34 0.15
CA ASN A 547 13.20 -27.11 0.52
C ASN A 547 11.89 -26.32 0.36
N SER A 548 11.96 -25.03 0.02
CA SER A 548 10.79 -24.17 -0.20
C SER A 548 10.69 -23.63 -1.62
N ARG A 549 9.48 -23.25 -2.06
CA ARG A 549 9.24 -22.52 -3.31
C ARG A 549 8.24 -21.38 -3.09
N LEU A 550 8.57 -20.17 -3.53
CA LEU A 550 7.64 -19.05 -3.61
C LEU A 550 6.79 -19.17 -4.88
N ILE A 551 5.51 -19.43 -4.71
CA ILE A 551 4.54 -19.66 -5.78
C ILE A 551 3.56 -18.51 -5.79
N ALA A 552 3.35 -17.89 -6.96
CA ALA A 552 2.33 -16.87 -7.13
C ALA A 552 1.56 -17.07 -8.43
N GLY A 553 0.35 -16.55 -8.47
CA GLY A 553 -0.37 -16.48 -9.72
C GLY A 553 -1.73 -15.81 -9.68
N ILE A 554 -2.26 -15.62 -10.89
CA ILE A 554 -3.55 -15.03 -11.14
C ILE A 554 -4.57 -16.14 -11.39
N VAL A 555 -5.65 -16.13 -10.62
CA VAL A 555 -6.82 -17.01 -10.82
C VAL A 555 -7.91 -16.22 -11.52
N ASP A 556 -8.38 -16.72 -12.66
CA ASP A 556 -9.46 -16.12 -13.44
C ASP A 556 -10.85 -16.52 -12.91
N LEU A 557 -11.60 -15.53 -12.45
CA LEU A 557 -13.02 -15.67 -12.09
C LEU A 557 -13.92 -14.89 -13.06
N SER A 558 -13.40 -14.26 -14.12
CA SER A 558 -14.15 -13.29 -14.94
C SER A 558 -15.35 -13.88 -15.67
N ALA A 559 -15.30 -15.17 -16.05
CA ALA A 559 -16.44 -15.87 -16.65
C ALA A 559 -17.59 -16.10 -15.66
N SER A 560 -17.29 -16.14 -14.35
CA SER A 560 -18.28 -16.22 -13.27
C SER A 560 -17.73 -15.49 -12.05
N PRO A 561 -17.86 -14.15 -12.00
CA PRO A 561 -17.26 -13.35 -10.93
C PRO A 561 -17.75 -13.79 -9.55
N LEU A 562 -16.96 -13.52 -8.51
CA LEU A 562 -17.40 -13.70 -7.13
C LEU A 562 -18.18 -12.46 -6.71
N LEU A 563 -19.50 -12.60 -6.57
CA LEU A 563 -20.40 -11.48 -6.28
C LEU A 563 -20.33 -11.06 -4.80
N ASN A 564 -20.79 -9.85 -4.49
CA ASN A 564 -20.87 -9.39 -3.10
C ASN A 564 -21.84 -10.30 -2.31
N GLY A 565 -21.41 -10.78 -1.15
CA GLY A 565 -22.08 -11.78 -0.31
C GLY A 565 -21.70 -13.23 -0.61
N GLU A 566 -21.10 -13.52 -1.78
CA GLU A 566 -20.64 -14.88 -2.11
C GLU A 566 -19.31 -15.23 -1.44
N GLU A 567 -19.06 -16.53 -1.33
CA GLU A 567 -17.88 -17.11 -0.71
C GLU A 567 -17.01 -17.83 -1.75
N ILE A 568 -15.71 -17.84 -1.49
CA ILE A 568 -14.74 -18.66 -2.20
C ILE A 568 -13.87 -19.42 -1.19
N MET A 569 -13.79 -20.74 -1.35
CA MET A 569 -12.91 -21.62 -0.60
C MET A 569 -11.71 -21.95 -1.47
N LEU A 570 -10.52 -21.56 -1.02
CA LEU A 570 -9.25 -22.01 -1.57
C LEU A 570 -8.83 -23.28 -0.84
N ARG A 571 -8.37 -24.29 -1.57
CA ARG A 571 -8.04 -25.61 -1.04
C ARG A 571 -6.68 -26.07 -1.54
N PHE A 572 -5.86 -26.49 -0.61
CA PHE A 572 -4.67 -27.30 -0.81
C PHE A 572 -5.01 -28.75 -0.49
N SER A 573 -4.65 -29.66 -1.39
CA SER A 573 -4.98 -31.08 -1.31
C SER A 573 -3.71 -31.90 -1.38
N ASP A 574 -3.43 -32.64 -0.32
CA ASP A 574 -2.30 -33.55 -0.20
C ASP A 574 -2.82 -34.98 -0.28
N VAL A 575 -2.54 -35.64 -1.40
CA VAL A 575 -3.05 -36.98 -1.67
C VAL A 575 -2.16 -38.03 -0.99
N ASP A 576 -2.77 -39.12 -0.53
CA ASP A 576 -2.02 -40.28 -0.03
C ASP A 576 -1.45 -41.01 -1.26
N ASP A 577 -0.20 -40.69 -1.59
CA ASP A 577 0.47 -41.21 -2.76
C ASP A 577 0.85 -42.68 -2.54
N SER A 578 1.03 -43.43 -3.63
CA SER A 578 1.46 -44.83 -3.47
C SER A 578 2.92 -44.88 -2.98
N GLY A 579 3.12 -45.37 -1.74
CA GLY A 579 4.44 -45.52 -1.14
C GLY A 579 4.61 -44.68 0.12
N SER A 580 5.76 -44.01 0.25
CA SER A 580 6.04 -43.12 1.39
C SER A 580 5.88 -41.67 0.97
N ASP A 581 5.13 -40.92 1.78
CA ASP A 581 4.78 -39.53 1.50
C ASP A 581 5.75 -38.51 2.11
N ASP A 582 5.88 -37.39 1.41
CA ASP A 582 6.56 -36.19 1.86
C ASP A 582 5.68 -35.38 2.82
N GLY A 583 6.33 -34.60 3.68
CA GLY A 583 5.66 -33.63 4.53
C GLY A 583 5.62 -32.29 3.81
N LEU A 584 4.45 -31.89 3.31
CA LEU A 584 4.28 -30.67 2.51
C LEU A 584 3.40 -29.65 3.23
N SER A 585 3.68 -28.37 3.02
CA SER A 585 2.98 -27.28 3.72
C SER A 585 2.91 -26.00 2.91
N VAL A 586 2.06 -25.09 3.40
CA VAL A 586 1.86 -23.73 2.92
C VAL A 586 2.20 -22.77 4.04
N ASP A 587 2.94 -21.74 3.68
CA ASP A 587 3.35 -20.65 4.55
C ASP A 587 3.27 -19.31 3.81
N ASP A 588 3.37 -18.18 4.52
CA ASP A 588 3.39 -16.81 3.99
C ASP A 588 2.29 -16.56 2.94
N PHE A 589 1.08 -17.06 3.19
CA PHE A 589 -0.03 -16.98 2.25
C PHE A 589 -0.52 -15.55 2.09
N LYS A 590 -0.81 -15.16 0.85
CA LYS A 590 -1.30 -13.84 0.48
C LYS A 590 -2.36 -13.93 -0.60
N LEU A 591 -3.44 -13.18 -0.42
CA LEU A 591 -4.53 -13.03 -1.37
C LEU A 591 -4.83 -11.56 -1.63
N ILE A 592 -4.96 -11.17 -2.89
CA ILE A 592 -5.50 -9.86 -3.29
C ILE A 592 -6.67 -10.08 -4.24
N ALA A 593 -7.82 -9.50 -3.90
CA ALA A 593 -9.00 -9.51 -4.75
C ALA A 593 -8.98 -8.35 -5.75
N LEU A 594 -9.14 -8.64 -7.04
CA LEU A 594 -8.94 -7.68 -8.12
C LEU A 594 -10.23 -7.47 -8.93
N PRO A 595 -10.68 -6.22 -9.11
CA PRO A 595 -11.82 -5.89 -9.98
C PRO A 595 -11.40 -5.72 -11.44
N SER A 596 -10.17 -5.27 -11.67
CA SER A 596 -9.62 -4.90 -12.97
C SER A 596 -8.94 -6.08 -13.65
N SER A 597 -8.93 -6.05 -14.98
CA SER A 597 -8.19 -6.99 -15.83
C SER A 597 -6.71 -6.62 -15.98
N THR A 598 -6.15 -5.83 -15.06
CA THR A 598 -4.73 -5.46 -15.07
C THR A 598 -4.25 -5.32 -13.63
N TYR A 599 -3.06 -5.88 -13.37
CA TYR A 599 -2.43 -5.83 -12.05
C TYR A 599 -0.91 -5.85 -12.19
N THR A 600 -0.24 -5.03 -11.38
CA THR A 600 1.23 -5.03 -11.30
C THR A 600 1.66 -6.07 -10.27
N ILE A 601 2.43 -7.06 -10.70
CA ILE A 601 2.91 -8.09 -9.77
C ILE A 601 3.90 -7.47 -8.77
N PRO A 602 3.75 -7.71 -7.46
CA PRO A 602 4.39 -6.90 -6.43
C PRO A 602 5.85 -7.26 -6.11
N LEU A 603 6.32 -8.47 -6.47
CA LEU A 603 7.65 -8.94 -6.07
C LEU A 603 8.66 -8.92 -7.22
N THR A 604 9.94 -8.82 -6.84
CA THR A 604 11.09 -8.87 -7.74
C THR A 604 11.66 -10.28 -7.92
N SER A 605 11.15 -11.28 -7.18
CA SER A 605 11.57 -12.67 -7.33
C SER A 605 10.42 -13.62 -7.02
N TYR A 606 10.27 -14.65 -7.85
CA TYR A 606 9.35 -15.77 -7.68
C TYR A 606 10.07 -17.07 -8.07
N ASP A 607 9.70 -18.20 -7.47
CA ASP A 607 10.11 -19.49 -8.02
C ASP A 607 9.18 -19.91 -9.16
N ASN A 608 7.88 -19.86 -8.91
CA ASN A 608 6.83 -20.16 -9.88
C ASN A 608 5.87 -18.98 -10.03
N LEU A 609 5.61 -18.55 -11.26
CA LEU A 609 4.61 -17.54 -11.59
C LEU A 609 3.60 -18.09 -12.59
N TYR A 610 2.32 -18.05 -12.21
CA TYR A 610 1.20 -18.51 -13.03
C TYR A 610 0.29 -17.35 -13.42
N ILE A 611 -0.09 -17.24 -14.69
CA ILE A 611 -0.98 -16.18 -15.17
C ILE A 611 -2.17 -16.81 -15.89
N ASP A 612 -3.37 -16.43 -15.49
CA ASP A 612 -4.61 -16.84 -16.14
C ASP A 612 -5.57 -15.64 -16.30
N GLY A 613 -6.52 -15.80 -17.22
CA GLY A 613 -7.53 -14.81 -17.56
C GLY A 613 -7.34 -14.23 -18.94
N SER A 614 -8.20 -14.59 -19.90
CA SER A 614 -8.05 -14.20 -21.32
C SER A 614 -7.97 -12.69 -21.55
N ALA A 615 -8.70 -11.89 -20.77
CA ALA A 615 -8.66 -10.42 -20.82
C ALA A 615 -7.66 -9.80 -19.82
N PHE A 616 -6.99 -10.62 -18.99
CA PHE A 616 -6.12 -10.15 -17.93
C PHE A 616 -4.72 -9.78 -18.44
N THR A 617 -4.14 -8.72 -17.88
CA THR A 617 -2.76 -8.29 -18.12
C THR A 617 -1.98 -8.25 -16.81
N ALA A 618 -1.04 -9.18 -16.64
CA ALA A 618 -0.06 -9.14 -15.55
C ALA A 618 1.09 -8.20 -15.95
N VAL A 619 1.37 -7.19 -15.14
CA VAL A 619 2.37 -6.16 -15.42
C VAL A 619 3.59 -6.35 -14.53
N VAL A 620 4.76 -6.48 -15.14
CA VAL A 620 6.07 -6.46 -14.51
C VAL A 620 6.59 -5.03 -14.54
N ASP A 621 6.60 -4.36 -13.38
CA ASP A 621 7.08 -2.97 -13.23
C ASP A 621 8.33 -2.84 -12.34
N ALA A 622 8.97 -3.97 -12.05
CA ALA A 622 10.29 -4.06 -11.42
C ALA A 622 11.14 -5.09 -12.17
N ASN A 623 12.45 -5.12 -11.93
CA ASN A 623 13.25 -6.23 -12.43
C ASN A 623 12.82 -7.50 -11.68
N THR A 624 12.21 -8.44 -12.39
CA THR A 624 11.61 -9.63 -11.80
C THR A 624 12.33 -10.88 -12.28
N THR A 625 12.81 -11.66 -11.32
CA THR A 625 13.48 -12.94 -11.55
C THR A 625 12.51 -14.09 -11.30
N ILE A 626 12.34 -14.97 -12.29
CA ILE A 626 11.63 -16.24 -12.12
C ILE A 626 12.66 -17.36 -12.05
N ASN A 627 12.77 -17.99 -10.89
CA ASN A 627 13.84 -18.94 -10.61
C ASN A 627 13.58 -20.33 -11.20
N ARG A 628 12.31 -20.71 -11.46
CA ARG A 628 11.97 -22.07 -11.92
C ARG A 628 10.93 -22.16 -13.02
N SER A 629 9.73 -21.61 -12.85
CA SER A 629 8.65 -21.78 -13.83
C SER A 629 7.82 -20.52 -14.03
N LEU A 630 7.56 -20.17 -15.28
CA LEU A 630 6.59 -19.17 -15.68
C LEU A 630 5.61 -19.83 -16.64
N LEU A 631 4.33 -19.89 -16.26
CA LEU A 631 3.26 -20.46 -17.08
C LEU A 631 2.18 -19.41 -17.34
N ILE A 632 1.96 -19.07 -18.61
CA ILE A 632 0.85 -18.21 -19.02
C ILE A 632 -0.25 -19.12 -19.55
N ASN A 633 -1.23 -19.45 -18.71
CA ASN A 633 -2.37 -20.26 -19.13
C ASN A 633 -3.26 -19.51 -20.11
N ASN A 634 -3.63 -18.28 -19.77
CA ASN A 634 -4.33 -17.30 -20.62
C ASN A 634 -3.90 -15.88 -20.25
N GLY A 635 -4.33 -14.90 -21.06
CA GLY A 635 -4.08 -13.48 -20.82
C GLY A 635 -2.80 -12.95 -21.45
N THR A 636 -2.33 -11.85 -20.89
CA THR A 636 -1.15 -11.10 -21.35
C THR A 636 -0.15 -10.93 -20.22
N LEU A 637 1.13 -11.18 -20.49
CA LEU A 637 2.23 -10.73 -19.64
C LEU A 637 2.87 -9.48 -20.26
N GLN A 638 2.84 -8.36 -19.56
CA GLN A 638 3.48 -7.12 -19.98
C GLN A 638 4.69 -6.83 -19.11
N VAL A 639 5.83 -6.54 -19.73
CA VAL A 639 7.03 -6.02 -19.06
C VAL A 639 7.18 -4.56 -19.44
N ASN A 640 7.12 -3.68 -18.44
CA ASN A 640 7.20 -2.23 -18.66
C ASN A 640 8.61 -1.80 -19.12
N ALA A 641 8.68 -0.66 -19.80
CA ALA A 641 9.93 -0.14 -20.34
C ALA A 641 10.99 0.04 -19.24
N GLY A 642 12.24 -0.30 -19.55
CA GLY A 642 13.36 -0.26 -18.58
C GLY A 642 13.36 -1.39 -17.55
N LYS A 643 12.37 -2.28 -17.56
CA LYS A 643 12.28 -3.43 -16.65
C LYS A 643 12.74 -4.72 -17.30
N GLN A 644 13.14 -5.67 -16.46
CA GLN A 644 13.68 -6.96 -16.88
C GLN A 644 12.84 -8.11 -16.38
N LEU A 645 12.65 -9.10 -17.24
CA LEU A 645 12.19 -10.42 -16.87
C LEU A 645 13.37 -11.39 -16.97
N ILE A 646 13.79 -11.96 -15.86
CA ILE A 646 15.08 -12.66 -15.71
C ILE A 646 14.84 -14.15 -15.41
N THR A 647 15.52 -15.04 -16.13
CA THR A 647 15.60 -16.47 -15.80
C THR A 647 16.79 -16.70 -14.87
N ALA A 648 16.58 -17.31 -13.70
CA ALA A 648 17.67 -17.56 -12.73
C ALA A 648 18.33 -18.94 -12.89
N SER A 649 17.71 -19.87 -13.63
CA SER A 649 18.16 -21.27 -13.75
C SER A 649 17.97 -21.82 -15.16
N THR A 650 18.25 -23.11 -15.38
CA THR A 650 17.78 -23.90 -16.55
C THR A 650 16.25 -24.12 -16.57
N SER A 651 15.49 -23.14 -16.07
CA SER A 651 14.04 -23.11 -15.92
C SER A 651 13.33 -23.40 -17.23
N SER A 652 12.17 -24.05 -17.18
CA SER A 652 11.28 -24.18 -18.34
C SER A 652 10.11 -23.21 -18.18
N TRP A 653 10.06 -22.20 -19.04
CA TRP A 653 8.95 -21.27 -19.15
C TRP A 653 8.05 -21.68 -20.32
N ASN A 654 6.75 -21.51 -20.15
CA ASN A 654 5.77 -21.81 -21.17
C ASN A 654 4.81 -20.63 -21.34
N PHE A 655 4.95 -19.93 -22.45
CA PHE A 655 4.05 -18.82 -22.81
C PHE A 655 2.75 -19.33 -23.44
N ASN A 656 2.66 -20.62 -23.78
CA ASN A 656 1.45 -21.30 -24.27
C ASN A 656 0.76 -20.59 -25.46
N GLY A 657 1.54 -19.94 -26.32
CA GLY A 657 1.07 -19.14 -27.45
C GLY A 657 0.35 -17.85 -27.05
N LYS A 658 0.37 -17.47 -25.77
CA LYS A 658 -0.28 -16.28 -25.23
C LYS A 658 0.59 -15.04 -25.40
N THR A 659 -0.04 -13.88 -25.26
CA THR A 659 0.57 -12.59 -25.56
C THR A 659 1.59 -12.22 -24.49
N VAL A 660 2.82 -11.95 -24.91
CA VAL A 660 3.85 -11.35 -24.06
C VAL A 660 4.34 -10.06 -24.69
N ILE A 661 4.37 -8.96 -23.93
CA ILE A 661 4.69 -7.62 -24.45
C ILE A 661 5.89 -7.06 -23.70
N PHE A 662 6.97 -6.79 -24.40
CA PHE A 662 8.11 -6.04 -23.91
C PHE A 662 7.97 -4.59 -24.37
N LYS A 663 7.63 -3.69 -23.46
CA LYS A 663 7.30 -2.29 -23.76
C LYS A 663 8.54 -1.44 -24.04
N SER A 664 8.36 -0.34 -24.76
CA SER A 664 9.40 0.66 -24.95
C SER A 664 8.88 2.10 -24.95
N ASN A 665 9.66 3.03 -24.36
CA ASN A 665 9.34 4.45 -24.29
C ASN A 665 10.60 5.34 -24.37
N SER A 666 10.39 6.66 -24.42
CA SER A 666 11.46 7.67 -24.48
C SER A 666 12.31 7.76 -23.21
N THR A 667 11.73 7.45 -22.04
CA THR A 667 12.31 7.74 -20.72
C THR A 667 13.11 6.57 -20.16
N ASP A 668 12.54 5.36 -20.18
CA ASP A 668 13.03 4.16 -19.50
C ASP A 668 13.62 3.11 -20.46
N GLY A 669 13.18 3.08 -21.71
CA GLY A 669 13.93 2.44 -22.79
C GLY A 669 13.17 1.31 -23.39
N TYR A 670 13.75 0.13 -23.39
CA TYR A 670 13.06 -1.09 -23.77
C TYR A 670 13.04 -2.02 -22.56
N ALA A 671 12.01 -2.85 -22.48
CA ALA A 671 11.98 -3.98 -21.57
C ALA A 671 12.86 -5.10 -22.14
N SER A 672 13.45 -5.91 -21.26
CA SER A 672 14.34 -7.00 -21.67
C SER A 672 13.96 -8.34 -21.08
N LEU A 673 14.22 -9.40 -21.85
CA LEU A 673 14.22 -10.79 -21.39
C LEU A 673 15.66 -11.27 -21.21
N ILE A 674 16.06 -11.53 -19.97
CA ILE A 674 17.39 -12.05 -19.66
C ILE A 674 17.31 -13.57 -19.52
N ASN A 675 17.86 -14.30 -20.50
CA ASN A 675 17.91 -15.76 -20.50
C ASN A 675 19.35 -16.31 -20.56
N THR A 676 20.22 -15.84 -19.66
CA THR A 676 21.64 -16.23 -19.65
C THR A 676 21.89 -17.57 -18.94
N ALA A 677 20.95 -18.03 -18.11
CA ALA A 677 21.05 -19.29 -17.38
C ALA A 677 20.66 -20.54 -18.23
N GLY A 678 20.35 -20.35 -19.52
CA GLY A 678 20.02 -21.44 -20.44
C GLY A 678 18.63 -22.03 -20.24
N GLY A 679 17.68 -21.25 -19.72
CA GLY A 679 16.29 -21.67 -19.57
C GLY A 679 15.64 -21.95 -20.94
N THR A 680 14.73 -22.93 -20.97
CA THR A 680 13.93 -23.23 -22.16
C THR A 680 12.65 -22.40 -22.12
N ILE A 681 12.33 -21.70 -23.20
CA ILE A 681 11.08 -20.95 -23.31
C ILE A 681 10.29 -21.55 -24.46
N THR A 682 9.14 -22.14 -24.13
CA THR A 682 8.23 -22.81 -25.07
C THR A 682 6.98 -21.96 -25.30
N GLY A 683 6.27 -22.23 -26.40
CA GLY A 683 5.01 -21.53 -26.71
C GLY A 683 5.17 -20.03 -26.95
N ALA A 684 6.37 -19.51 -27.19
CA ALA A 684 6.61 -18.08 -27.35
C ALA A 684 6.27 -17.56 -28.75
N SER A 685 5.12 -17.95 -29.32
CA SER A 685 4.69 -17.62 -30.69
C SER A 685 3.97 -16.27 -30.83
N SER A 686 3.51 -15.68 -29.71
CA SER A 686 2.79 -14.40 -29.67
C SER A 686 3.52 -13.39 -28.79
N VAL A 687 4.77 -13.04 -29.16
CA VAL A 687 5.57 -12.07 -28.42
C VAL A 687 5.67 -10.76 -29.20
N THR A 688 5.39 -9.67 -28.52
CA THR A 688 5.57 -8.30 -29.01
C THR A 688 6.78 -7.68 -28.33
N VAL A 689 7.77 -7.25 -29.13
CA VAL A 689 8.92 -6.48 -28.65
C VAL A 689 8.87 -5.09 -29.24
N GLU A 690 8.67 -4.11 -28.37
CA GLU A 690 8.59 -2.71 -28.75
C GLU A 690 9.97 -2.07 -28.84
N ARG A 691 10.08 -1.10 -29.74
CA ARG A 691 11.26 -0.25 -29.91
C ARG A 691 10.81 1.19 -30.14
N PHE A 692 11.09 2.04 -29.16
CA PHE A 692 10.89 3.48 -29.28
C PHE A 692 11.88 4.10 -30.26
N ILE A 693 11.35 4.83 -31.24
CA ILE A 693 12.08 5.62 -32.23
C ILE A 693 11.75 7.09 -31.97
N PRO A 694 12.74 7.93 -31.56
CA PRO A 694 12.54 9.35 -31.34
C PRO A 694 12.07 10.10 -32.60
N SER A 695 11.44 11.25 -32.39
CA SER A 695 11.09 12.22 -33.44
C SER A 695 12.34 12.69 -34.22
N LYS A 696 12.17 13.00 -35.51
CA LYS A 696 13.28 13.41 -36.39
C LYS A 696 12.87 14.48 -37.38
N SER A 697 13.81 15.32 -37.82
CA SER A 697 13.54 16.44 -38.73
C SER A 697 13.23 16.08 -40.20
N ALA A 698 13.36 14.80 -40.61
CA ALA A 698 13.05 14.36 -41.98
C ALA A 698 12.87 12.83 -42.07
N ARG A 699 12.37 12.32 -43.21
CA ARG A 699 12.33 10.88 -43.54
C ARG A 699 13.75 10.30 -43.47
N LYS A 700 14.03 9.43 -42.48
CA LYS A 700 15.36 8.80 -42.33
C LYS A 700 15.27 7.28 -42.43
N ASN A 701 16.27 6.68 -43.06
CA ASN A 701 16.55 5.25 -42.95
C ASN A 701 16.96 4.93 -41.50
N ILE A 702 16.47 3.86 -40.93
CA ILE A 702 16.83 3.36 -39.60
C ILE A 702 17.20 1.89 -39.74
N PHE A 703 18.23 1.46 -39.00
CA PHE A 703 18.58 0.05 -38.92
C PHE A 703 17.85 -0.62 -37.78
N LEU A 704 17.03 -1.59 -38.15
CA LEU A 704 16.19 -2.37 -37.27
C LEU A 704 16.65 -3.82 -37.29
N ALA A 705 16.49 -4.47 -36.15
CA ALA A 705 16.54 -5.91 -36.03
C ALA A 705 15.20 -6.39 -35.47
N SER A 706 14.89 -7.66 -35.67
CA SER A 706 13.74 -8.28 -35.05
C SER A 706 14.20 -9.40 -34.13
N PRO A 707 13.85 -9.35 -32.84
CA PRO A 707 14.09 -10.47 -31.93
C PRO A 707 13.06 -11.60 -32.05
N VAL A 708 12.05 -11.39 -32.90
CA VAL A 708 10.98 -12.35 -33.17
C VAL A 708 10.93 -12.70 -34.65
N VAL A 709 10.44 -13.90 -34.97
CA VAL A 709 10.05 -14.33 -36.32
C VAL A 709 8.58 -14.04 -36.53
N GLY A 710 8.25 -13.09 -37.40
CA GLY A 710 6.86 -12.75 -37.72
C GLY A 710 6.75 -11.79 -38.90
N SER A 711 5.58 -11.70 -39.52
CA SER A 711 5.40 -10.92 -40.73
C SER A 711 5.52 -9.42 -40.46
N ILE A 712 6.10 -8.69 -41.40
CA ILE A 712 6.21 -7.22 -41.33
C ILE A 712 4.81 -6.58 -41.27
N ALA A 713 3.83 -7.21 -41.94
CA ALA A 713 2.43 -6.80 -41.94
C ALA A 713 1.79 -6.80 -40.54
N ASN A 714 2.09 -7.79 -39.71
CA ASN A 714 1.50 -7.92 -38.36
C ASN A 714 2.33 -7.21 -37.28
N GLY A 715 3.59 -6.87 -37.57
CA GLY A 715 4.46 -6.08 -36.71
C GLY A 715 4.57 -4.62 -37.16
N TRP A 716 5.75 -4.24 -37.65
CA TRP A 716 6.11 -2.84 -37.93
C TRP A 716 5.12 -2.10 -38.84
N GLN A 717 4.48 -2.76 -39.81
CA GLN A 717 3.51 -2.10 -40.69
C GLN A 717 2.25 -1.59 -39.95
N GLN A 718 1.98 -2.08 -38.73
CA GLN A 718 0.90 -1.56 -37.89
C GLN A 718 1.23 -0.18 -37.32
N GLN A 719 2.52 0.16 -37.14
CA GLN A 719 2.94 1.45 -36.57
C GLN A 719 3.53 2.41 -37.61
N ILE A 720 3.99 1.93 -38.77
CA ILE A 720 4.51 2.76 -39.87
C ILE A 720 3.96 2.31 -41.22
N HIS A 721 4.00 3.20 -42.21
CA HIS A 721 3.73 2.81 -43.58
C HIS A 721 4.91 2.06 -44.20
N VAL A 722 4.65 0.89 -44.76
CA VAL A 722 5.61 0.04 -45.47
C VAL A 722 5.23 0.01 -46.94
N THR A 723 6.07 0.56 -47.81
CA THR A 723 5.78 0.80 -49.23
C THR A 723 6.69 -0.04 -50.11
N GLY A 724 6.29 -0.28 -51.35
CA GLY A 724 7.06 -1.06 -52.33
C GLY A 724 6.29 -1.26 -53.64
N THR A 725 6.95 -1.88 -54.62
CA THR A 725 6.36 -2.15 -55.94
C THR A 725 5.28 -3.22 -55.84
N GLY A 726 4.09 -2.97 -56.40
CA GLY A 726 2.98 -3.93 -56.41
C GLY A 726 1.83 -3.47 -57.33
N THR A 727 0.80 -4.29 -57.46
CA THR A 727 -0.39 -4.04 -58.29
C THR A 727 -1.66 -3.97 -57.44
N GLY A 728 -2.63 -3.13 -57.80
CA GLY A 728 -3.90 -2.97 -57.04
C GLY A 728 -3.81 -2.04 -55.82
N GLY A 729 -4.91 -1.90 -55.05
CA GLY A 729 -5.07 -0.95 -53.93
C GLY A 729 -5.36 0.48 -54.39
N ASP A 730 -5.88 1.39 -53.57
CA ASP A 730 -6.11 2.79 -53.97
C ASP A 730 -5.00 3.71 -53.46
N LEU A 731 -4.73 4.78 -54.21
CA LEU A 731 -3.86 5.86 -53.73
C LEU A 731 -4.60 6.56 -52.59
N CYS A 732 -4.28 6.15 -51.36
CA CYS A 732 -4.67 6.90 -50.17
C CYS A 732 -6.17 7.10 -49.93
N ALA A 733 -6.95 6.03 -50.11
CA ALA A 733 -8.22 5.88 -49.41
C ALA A 733 -7.94 5.16 -48.08
N ASP A 734 -7.92 5.91 -46.97
CA ASP A 734 -7.90 5.48 -45.54
C ASP A 734 -6.80 4.54 -45.00
N GLY A 735 -5.94 3.97 -45.84
CA GLY A 735 -4.86 3.07 -45.41
C GLY A 735 -5.25 1.59 -45.27
N SER A 736 -6.48 1.21 -45.69
CA SER A 736 -6.96 -0.18 -45.73
C SER A 736 -6.65 -0.92 -47.05
N THR A 737 -6.59 -0.20 -48.17
CA THR A 737 -6.35 -0.82 -49.48
C THR A 737 -4.85 -0.88 -49.80
N LYS A 738 -4.30 -2.10 -49.75
CA LYS A 738 -2.88 -2.40 -49.99
C LYS A 738 -2.67 -2.87 -51.43
N ASN A 739 -1.44 -2.78 -51.93
CA ASN A 739 -1.04 -3.54 -53.11
C ASN A 739 -1.29 -5.05 -52.86
N SER A 740 -1.39 -5.85 -53.92
CA SER A 740 -1.57 -7.31 -53.88
C SER A 740 -0.53 -8.06 -53.03
N ASN A 741 0.64 -7.47 -52.81
CA ASN A 741 1.73 -7.97 -51.99
C ASN A 741 1.82 -7.32 -50.59
N GLY A 742 0.76 -6.64 -50.16
CA GLY A 742 0.60 -6.10 -48.82
C GLY A 742 1.29 -4.76 -48.56
N PHE A 743 2.03 -4.19 -49.52
CA PHE A 743 2.59 -2.84 -49.38
C PHE A 743 1.51 -1.77 -49.37
N ASP A 744 1.75 -0.73 -48.59
CA ASP A 744 1.00 0.52 -48.67
C ASP A 744 1.29 1.20 -50.00
N ARG A 745 0.24 1.54 -50.74
CA ARG A 745 0.34 2.14 -52.06
C ARG A 745 0.84 3.58 -51.97
N THR A 746 1.75 3.97 -52.85
CA THR A 746 2.26 5.35 -52.98
C THR A 746 2.35 5.75 -54.44
N GLN A 747 2.52 7.04 -54.72
CA GLN A 747 2.62 7.53 -56.10
C GLN A 747 3.87 7.01 -56.82
N THR A 748 4.98 6.81 -56.10
CA THR A 748 6.27 6.39 -56.68
C THR A 748 6.54 4.89 -56.57
N ASN A 749 5.73 4.14 -55.81
CA ASN A 749 5.95 2.72 -55.49
C ASN A 749 7.35 2.39 -54.93
N SER A 750 8.03 3.39 -54.36
CA SER A 750 9.39 3.21 -53.85
C SER A 750 9.40 2.32 -52.60
N PRO A 751 10.25 1.28 -52.54
CA PRO A 751 10.35 0.44 -51.35
C PRO A 751 10.83 1.22 -50.12
N SER A 752 10.26 0.93 -48.95
CA SER A 752 10.67 1.55 -47.68
C SER A 752 11.42 0.63 -46.74
N ILE A 753 11.47 -0.68 -46.98
CA ILE A 753 12.23 -1.64 -46.18
C ILE A 753 13.12 -2.49 -47.09
N PHE A 754 14.37 -2.63 -46.67
CA PHE A 754 15.41 -3.35 -47.41
C PHE A 754 16.19 -4.27 -46.46
N THR A 755 16.60 -5.42 -46.97
CA THR A 755 17.67 -6.23 -46.39
C THR A 755 18.98 -5.93 -47.13
N TYR A 756 20.11 -6.38 -46.56
CA TYR A 756 21.42 -6.23 -47.18
C TYR A 756 21.90 -7.59 -47.69
N ASP A 757 21.93 -7.76 -49.02
CA ASP A 757 22.51 -8.93 -49.66
C ASP A 757 24.01 -8.73 -49.87
N ALA A 758 24.76 -9.29 -48.94
CA ALA A 758 26.21 -9.24 -48.93
C ALA A 758 26.88 -10.20 -49.93
N THR A 759 26.11 -11.01 -50.67
CA THR A 759 26.66 -11.97 -51.64
C THR A 759 26.82 -11.40 -53.05
N THR A 760 26.27 -10.21 -53.32
CA THR A 760 26.35 -9.56 -54.64
C THR A 760 27.53 -8.58 -54.74
N ALA A 761 28.34 -8.71 -55.80
CA ALA A 761 29.49 -7.85 -56.04
C ALA A 761 29.10 -6.39 -56.36
N SER A 762 27.92 -6.17 -56.94
CA SER A 762 27.44 -4.85 -57.38
C SER A 762 26.96 -3.97 -56.22
N PRO A 763 27.56 -2.79 -55.97
CA PRO A 763 27.19 -1.87 -54.88
C PRO A 763 25.77 -1.30 -54.99
N THR A 764 25.26 -1.15 -56.21
CA THR A 764 23.91 -0.63 -56.48
C THR A 764 22.82 -1.67 -56.28
N SER A 765 23.17 -2.95 -56.10
CA SER A 765 22.23 -4.07 -56.00
C SER A 765 22.21 -4.75 -54.61
N ARG A 766 23.04 -4.30 -53.65
CA ARG A 766 23.13 -4.95 -52.33
C ARG A 766 21.96 -4.65 -51.40
N TRP A 767 21.29 -3.51 -51.57
CA TRP A 767 20.06 -3.24 -50.85
C TRP A 767 18.91 -3.90 -51.59
N VAL A 768 18.44 -5.02 -51.05
CA VAL A 768 17.35 -5.79 -51.64
C VAL A 768 16.07 -5.40 -50.92
N SER A 769 15.10 -4.84 -51.65
CA SER A 769 13.79 -4.56 -51.06
C SER A 769 13.13 -5.87 -50.65
N ILE A 770 12.42 -5.86 -49.51
CA ILE A 770 11.55 -6.99 -49.18
C ILE A 770 10.53 -7.21 -50.31
N PRO A 771 10.16 -8.45 -50.64
CA PRO A 771 9.30 -8.74 -51.79
C PRO A 771 7.81 -8.46 -51.52
N ASN A 772 7.39 -8.54 -50.26
CA ASN A 772 6.02 -8.33 -49.78
C ASN A 772 6.04 -8.07 -48.25
N THR A 773 4.94 -7.59 -47.67
CA THR A 773 4.87 -7.36 -46.21
C THR A 773 4.48 -8.62 -45.42
N THR A 774 4.04 -9.67 -46.11
CA THR A 774 3.83 -11.00 -45.47
C THR A 774 5.14 -11.73 -45.19
N SER A 775 6.26 -11.22 -45.71
CA SER A 775 7.61 -11.74 -45.44
C SER A 775 7.93 -11.62 -43.95
N ASN A 776 8.53 -12.67 -43.41
CA ASN A 776 8.92 -12.72 -42.02
C ASN A 776 10.19 -11.88 -41.77
N ASN A 777 10.13 -11.08 -40.71
CA ASN A 777 11.33 -10.65 -40.03
C ASN A 777 12.09 -11.88 -39.51
N THR A 778 13.41 -11.89 -39.66
CA THR A 778 14.27 -13.02 -39.29
C THR A 778 15.31 -12.55 -38.26
N PRO A 779 15.34 -13.13 -37.05
CA PRO A 779 16.39 -12.89 -36.06
C PRO A 779 17.78 -13.08 -36.66
N GLY A 780 18.70 -12.16 -36.35
CA GLY A 780 20.07 -12.16 -36.86
C GLY A 780 20.25 -11.35 -38.14
N ILE A 781 19.17 -11.09 -38.88
CA ILE A 781 19.17 -10.24 -40.07
C ILE A 781 18.94 -8.79 -39.67
N GLY A 782 19.72 -7.88 -40.24
CA GLY A 782 19.47 -6.44 -40.13
C GLY A 782 18.62 -5.92 -41.29
N TYR A 783 17.76 -4.96 -40.96
CA TYR A 783 16.85 -4.31 -41.89
C TYR A 783 17.14 -2.83 -41.94
N ARG A 784 17.04 -2.24 -43.12
CA ARG A 784 17.00 -0.79 -43.31
C ARG A 784 15.55 -0.39 -43.60
N ALA A 785 14.94 0.37 -42.70
CA ALA A 785 13.56 0.84 -42.82
C ALA A 785 13.49 2.37 -42.88
N VAL A 786 12.73 2.93 -43.80
CA VAL A 786 12.42 4.36 -43.85
C VAL A 786 11.25 4.63 -42.90
N VAL A 787 11.54 5.18 -41.73
CA VAL A 787 10.51 5.59 -40.76
C VAL A 787 10.12 7.03 -41.04
N ARG A 788 8.85 7.23 -41.42
CA ARG A 788 8.28 8.54 -41.76
C ARG A 788 7.44 9.14 -40.62
N GLY A 789 7.42 8.53 -39.44
CA GLY A 789 6.45 8.88 -38.39
C GLY A 789 5.32 7.86 -38.30
N PRO A 790 4.39 8.04 -37.36
CA PRO A 790 3.40 7.03 -37.01
C PRO A 790 2.34 6.89 -38.10
N ARG A 791 1.95 5.65 -38.40
CA ARG A 791 0.90 5.33 -39.39
C ARG A 791 -0.42 6.04 -39.11
N SER A 792 -0.72 6.35 -37.84
CA SER A 792 -1.91 7.12 -37.44
C SER A 792 -1.96 8.55 -37.98
N ALA A 793 -0.83 9.12 -38.42
CA ALA A 793 -0.79 10.41 -39.13
C ALA A 793 -1.35 10.32 -40.56
N GLY A 794 -1.70 9.12 -41.03
CA GLY A 794 -2.42 8.90 -42.27
C GLY A 794 -1.60 9.21 -43.52
N CYS A 795 -2.33 9.40 -44.61
CA CYS A 795 -1.79 9.42 -45.96
C CYS A 795 -0.86 10.57 -46.31
N GLY A 796 -0.88 11.66 -45.54
CA GLY A 796 0.02 12.78 -45.78
C GLY A 796 1.51 12.40 -45.63
N LEU A 797 1.80 11.32 -44.89
CA LEU A 797 3.17 10.78 -44.77
C LEU A 797 3.68 10.17 -46.08
N LEU A 798 2.77 9.77 -46.98
CA LEU A 798 3.05 9.05 -48.22
C LEU A 798 3.18 9.98 -49.43
N ASP A 799 2.29 10.97 -49.54
CA ASP A 799 2.29 11.96 -50.63
C ASP A 799 3.19 13.18 -50.38
N GLY A 800 3.71 13.35 -49.15
CA GLY A 800 4.62 14.43 -48.80
C GLY A 800 3.93 15.73 -48.39
N THR A 801 2.62 15.73 -48.20
CA THR A 801 1.85 16.90 -47.71
C THR A 801 2.11 17.24 -46.24
N ILE A 802 2.65 16.30 -45.46
CA ILE A 802 3.13 16.55 -44.09
C ILE A 802 4.62 16.17 -43.94
N SER A 803 5.36 17.00 -43.19
CA SER A 803 6.75 16.73 -42.83
C SER A 803 6.79 15.77 -41.64
N ALA A 804 7.13 14.52 -41.94
CA ALA A 804 7.37 13.39 -41.05
C ALA A 804 8.27 13.73 -39.85
N GLN A 805 7.69 13.98 -38.66
CA GLN A 805 8.46 14.42 -37.49
C GLN A 805 8.22 13.67 -36.18
N ASP A 806 7.07 13.04 -35.96
CA ASP A 806 6.73 12.49 -34.64
C ASP A 806 7.45 11.16 -34.32
N ALA A 807 7.66 10.93 -33.02
CA ALA A 807 8.21 9.69 -32.50
C ALA A 807 7.27 8.49 -32.75
N VAL A 808 7.83 7.29 -32.86
CA VAL A 808 7.07 6.05 -33.11
C VAL A 808 7.60 4.94 -32.22
N THR A 809 6.72 4.21 -31.53
CA THR A 809 7.09 2.93 -30.93
C THR A 809 6.77 1.81 -31.92
N LEU A 810 7.79 1.24 -32.53
CA LEU A 810 7.63 0.10 -33.45
C LEU A 810 7.43 -1.18 -32.66
N ALA A 811 6.56 -2.08 -33.12
CA ALA A 811 6.36 -3.39 -32.50
C ALA A 811 6.78 -4.50 -33.46
N ALA A 812 7.74 -5.33 -33.07
CA ALA A 812 7.99 -6.59 -33.74
C ALA A 812 7.12 -7.67 -33.07
N VAL A 813 6.26 -8.34 -33.84
CA VAL A 813 5.30 -9.32 -33.31
C VAL A 813 5.55 -10.68 -33.95
N GLY A 814 5.69 -11.73 -33.15
CA GLY A 814 5.84 -13.10 -33.64
C GLY A 814 6.50 -14.05 -32.64
N THR A 815 7.14 -15.10 -33.18
CA THR A 815 7.82 -16.13 -32.38
C THR A 815 9.16 -15.63 -31.85
N LEU A 816 9.33 -15.59 -30.52
CA LEU A 816 10.55 -15.11 -29.88
C LEU A 816 11.75 -16.04 -30.14
N ASN A 817 12.88 -15.44 -30.50
CA ASN A 817 14.16 -16.14 -30.56
C ASN A 817 14.83 -16.19 -29.18
N THR A 818 15.03 -17.40 -28.69
CA THR A 818 15.55 -17.66 -27.32
C THR A 818 16.84 -18.46 -27.31
N GLY A 819 17.27 -18.96 -28.48
CA GLY A 819 18.48 -19.76 -28.65
C GLY A 819 19.55 -19.09 -29.50
N ASN A 820 20.60 -19.84 -29.83
CA ASN A 820 21.67 -19.34 -30.69
C ASN A 820 21.17 -19.08 -32.11
N THR A 821 21.72 -18.06 -32.78
CA THR A 821 21.33 -17.68 -34.14
C THR A 821 22.54 -17.74 -35.08
N SER A 822 22.36 -18.39 -36.24
CA SER A 822 23.36 -18.47 -37.31
C SER A 822 23.23 -17.30 -38.29
N VAL A 823 24.36 -16.88 -38.86
CA VAL A 823 24.39 -15.79 -39.85
C VAL A 823 25.25 -16.20 -41.04
N THR A 824 24.78 -15.90 -42.25
CA THR A 824 25.57 -16.05 -43.47
C THR A 824 26.56 -14.90 -43.61
N VAL A 825 27.85 -15.21 -43.62
CA VAL A 825 28.93 -14.23 -43.78
C VAL A 825 29.42 -14.29 -45.23
N PRO A 826 29.51 -13.14 -45.95
CA PRO A 826 29.90 -13.09 -47.36
C PRO A 826 31.36 -13.47 -47.57
N ALA A 827 31.77 -13.66 -48.83
CA ALA A 827 33.19 -13.73 -49.17
C ALA A 827 33.84 -12.35 -48.97
N SER A 828 35.09 -12.32 -48.50
CA SER A 828 35.84 -11.07 -48.25
C SER A 828 36.01 -10.19 -49.50
N THR A 829 36.00 -10.78 -50.69
CA THR A 829 36.10 -10.09 -51.98
C THR A 829 34.80 -9.43 -52.41
N VAL A 830 33.66 -9.91 -51.91
CA VAL A 830 32.35 -9.35 -52.24
C VAL A 830 32.10 -8.16 -51.33
N GLY A 831 32.02 -6.97 -51.92
CA GLY A 831 31.67 -5.76 -51.18
C GLY A 831 32.60 -5.36 -50.07
N ASN A 832 33.89 -5.66 -50.23
CA ASN A 832 34.92 -5.49 -49.21
C ASN A 832 34.62 -6.27 -47.92
N GLY A 833 33.81 -7.33 -48.01
CA GLY A 833 33.46 -8.22 -46.91
C GLY A 833 32.41 -7.66 -45.95
N PHE A 834 31.76 -6.53 -46.23
CA PHE A 834 30.74 -5.96 -45.33
C PHE A 834 29.41 -6.72 -45.40
N PHE A 835 28.77 -6.89 -44.26
CA PHE A 835 27.44 -7.48 -44.12
C PHE A 835 26.68 -6.88 -42.93
N LEU A 836 25.35 -6.83 -43.02
CA LEU A 836 24.47 -6.26 -42.01
C LEU A 836 23.87 -7.37 -41.14
N VAL A 837 23.99 -7.23 -39.83
CA VAL A 837 23.42 -8.16 -38.85
C VAL A 837 22.54 -7.41 -37.86
N GLY A 838 21.58 -8.11 -37.28
CA GLY A 838 20.65 -7.56 -36.29
C GLY A 838 20.75 -8.31 -34.97
N ASN A 839 20.66 -7.60 -33.84
CA ASN A 839 20.53 -8.25 -32.54
C ASN A 839 19.26 -9.15 -32.55
N PRO A 840 19.42 -10.49 -32.42
CA PRO A 840 18.32 -11.43 -32.52
C PRO A 840 17.55 -11.63 -31.20
N TYR A 841 17.90 -10.90 -30.14
CA TYR A 841 17.34 -11.12 -28.80
C TYR A 841 16.50 -9.95 -28.31
N ALA A 842 15.48 -10.25 -27.51
CA ALA A 842 14.68 -9.28 -26.77
C ALA A 842 15.45 -8.69 -25.56
N ALA A 843 16.76 -8.45 -25.70
CA ALA A 843 17.63 -7.93 -24.67
C ALA A 843 18.90 -7.31 -25.27
N THR A 844 19.67 -6.60 -24.45
CA THR A 844 21.00 -6.11 -24.80
C THR A 844 21.97 -7.29 -24.96
N ILE A 845 22.83 -7.25 -25.98
CA ILE A 845 23.98 -8.15 -26.10
C ILE A 845 25.31 -7.42 -25.93
N ASP A 846 26.30 -8.10 -25.36
CA ASP A 846 27.67 -7.62 -25.14
C ASP A 846 28.69 -8.37 -26.02
N PHE A 847 29.37 -7.62 -26.87
CA PHE A 847 30.37 -8.10 -27.80
C PHE A 847 31.81 -8.05 -27.26
N SER A 848 32.00 -7.72 -25.99
CA SER A 848 33.29 -7.88 -25.30
C SER A 848 33.55 -9.31 -24.84
N ALA A 849 32.53 -10.19 -24.89
CA ALA A 849 32.66 -11.58 -24.47
C ALA A 849 33.79 -12.31 -25.21
N ALA A 850 34.63 -13.05 -24.47
CA ALA A 850 35.76 -13.80 -25.06
C ALA A 850 35.31 -14.80 -26.13
N SER A 851 34.14 -15.42 -25.95
CA SER A 851 33.51 -16.34 -26.90
C SER A 851 33.16 -15.65 -28.24
N PHE A 852 32.73 -14.40 -28.21
CA PHE A 852 32.54 -13.61 -29.42
C PHE A 852 33.86 -13.25 -30.11
N ALA A 853 34.89 -12.88 -29.34
CA ALA A 853 36.21 -12.60 -29.90
C ALA A 853 36.79 -13.84 -30.61
N THR A 854 36.65 -15.02 -30.02
CA THR A 854 37.03 -16.30 -30.63
C THR A 854 36.22 -16.57 -31.90
N MET A 855 34.89 -16.42 -31.85
CA MET A 855 34.02 -16.63 -33.02
C MET A 855 34.44 -15.73 -34.19
N ARG A 856 34.68 -14.44 -33.95
CA ARG A 856 35.12 -13.51 -35.00
C ARG A 856 36.48 -13.89 -35.58
N SER A 857 37.47 -14.15 -34.73
CA SER A 857 38.82 -14.50 -35.16
C SER A 857 38.85 -15.77 -36.01
N SER A 858 38.13 -16.81 -35.60
CA SER A 858 38.03 -18.09 -36.33
C SER A 858 37.29 -17.96 -37.68
N ASN A 859 36.51 -16.90 -37.87
CA ASN A 859 35.76 -16.66 -39.11
C ASN A 859 36.29 -15.46 -39.92
N ASN A 860 37.47 -14.95 -39.58
CA ASN A 860 38.10 -13.78 -40.22
C ASN A 860 37.19 -12.54 -40.24
N ILE A 861 36.55 -12.23 -39.12
CA ILE A 861 35.66 -11.07 -38.97
C ILE A 861 36.37 -10.01 -38.14
N ASN A 862 36.37 -8.78 -38.66
CA ASN A 862 36.95 -7.61 -37.99
C ASN A 862 36.29 -7.43 -36.61
N GLY A 863 37.09 -7.06 -35.60
CA GLY A 863 36.56 -6.71 -34.28
C GLY A 863 35.81 -5.38 -34.23
N SER A 864 35.93 -4.58 -35.28
CA SER A 864 35.16 -3.36 -35.46
C SER A 864 33.79 -3.63 -36.07
N TYR A 865 32.80 -2.86 -35.65
CA TYR A 865 31.47 -2.84 -36.27
C TYR A 865 30.93 -1.43 -36.38
N TRP A 866 29.96 -1.21 -37.26
CA TRP A 866 29.41 0.12 -37.55
C TRP A 866 27.92 0.14 -37.28
N ILE A 867 27.46 1.04 -36.42
CA ILE A 867 26.05 1.17 -36.08
C ILE A 867 25.52 2.51 -36.55
N TYR A 868 24.24 2.53 -36.90
CA TYR A 868 23.54 3.75 -37.27
C TYR A 868 23.25 4.66 -36.05
N ASP A 869 23.65 5.94 -36.09
CA ASP A 869 23.36 6.97 -35.05
C ASP A 869 22.35 8.01 -35.55
N PRO A 870 21.09 8.01 -35.05
CA PRO A 870 20.08 9.02 -35.38
C PRO A 870 20.24 10.37 -34.65
N ASN A 871 20.95 10.41 -33.52
CA ASN A 871 21.03 11.56 -32.60
C ASN A 871 22.23 12.46 -32.88
N ASN A 872 23.05 12.11 -33.87
CA ASN A 872 24.01 13.01 -34.48
C ASN A 872 23.24 14.21 -35.10
N THR A 873 23.03 15.24 -34.27
CA THR A 873 22.16 16.39 -34.50
C THR A 873 22.91 17.64 -34.92
N ALA A 874 24.24 17.57 -35.06
CA ALA A 874 24.93 18.67 -35.70
C ALA A 874 24.44 18.75 -37.16
N THR A 875 24.27 19.97 -37.63
CA THR A 875 23.61 20.41 -38.85
C THR A 875 24.40 19.99 -40.11
N ILE A 876 24.87 18.73 -40.18
CA ILE A 876 25.92 18.15 -41.03
C ILE A 876 25.43 17.02 -41.93
N SER A 877 25.88 16.91 -43.20
CA SER A 877 26.18 15.67 -43.96
C SER A 877 26.11 14.49 -43.04
N GLY A 878 24.99 13.76 -42.94
CA GLY A 878 24.87 12.42 -43.55
C GLY A 878 25.85 11.39 -43.00
N THR A 879 26.50 11.71 -41.89
CA THR A 879 27.23 10.84 -41.00
C THR A 879 26.21 10.05 -40.22
N ILE A 880 25.76 8.94 -40.81
CA ILE A 880 24.74 8.11 -40.16
C ILE A 880 25.32 6.90 -39.46
N TYR A 881 26.65 6.68 -39.49
CA TYR A 881 27.28 5.50 -38.91
C TYR A 881 28.44 5.88 -37.97
N SER A 882 28.40 5.35 -36.75
CA SER A 882 29.48 5.37 -35.78
C SER A 882 30.16 3.99 -35.77
N ALA A 883 31.47 3.94 -35.96
CA ALA A 883 32.23 2.68 -35.86
C ALA A 883 32.64 2.45 -34.41
N PHE A 884 32.49 1.24 -33.90
CA PHE A 884 33.09 0.80 -32.65
C PHE A 884 34.38 0.05 -32.97
N ASN A 885 35.48 0.39 -32.28
CA ASN A 885 36.75 -0.33 -32.36
C ASN A 885 37.42 -0.34 -30.98
N ALA A 886 37.81 -1.53 -30.51
CA ALA A 886 38.63 -1.74 -29.30
C ALA A 886 38.19 -0.94 -28.05
N GLY A 887 36.87 -0.84 -27.81
CA GLY A 887 36.34 -0.13 -26.63
C GLY A 887 35.93 1.33 -26.86
N SER A 888 36.10 1.86 -28.09
CA SER A 888 35.81 3.27 -28.40
C SER A 888 34.91 3.41 -29.65
N PHE A 889 34.00 4.39 -29.65
CA PHE A 889 33.23 4.76 -30.84
C PHE A 889 33.88 5.94 -31.59
N THR A 890 33.92 5.84 -32.91
CA THR A 890 34.42 6.87 -33.82
C THR A 890 33.25 7.74 -34.28
N GLY A 891 33.28 9.05 -34.01
CA GLY A 891 32.25 9.99 -34.50
C GLY A 891 30.92 9.99 -33.76
N ALA A 892 30.82 9.28 -32.64
CA ALA A 892 29.70 9.37 -31.73
C ALA A 892 29.91 10.45 -30.65
N PRO A 893 28.84 10.93 -29.99
CA PRO A 893 28.98 11.59 -28.70
C PRO A 893 29.93 10.84 -27.76
N THR A 894 30.85 11.51 -27.05
CA THR A 894 31.74 10.87 -26.01
C THR A 894 30.96 10.19 -24.87
N THR A 895 29.64 10.25 -24.86
CA THR A 895 28.78 9.66 -23.83
C THR A 895 28.26 8.29 -24.14
N LEU A 896 28.73 7.68 -25.23
CA LEU A 896 28.48 6.27 -25.42
C LEU A 896 29.40 5.47 -24.51
N THR A 897 29.04 5.42 -23.22
CA THR A 897 29.51 4.37 -22.32
C THR A 897 28.98 3.03 -22.83
N ASN A 898 29.83 2.00 -22.81
CA ASN A 898 29.48 0.63 -23.18
C ASN A 898 29.26 0.38 -24.67
N GLY A 899 30.20 0.85 -25.51
CA GLY A 899 30.08 0.71 -26.95
C GLY A 899 30.16 -0.69 -27.52
N ASN A 900 30.60 -1.65 -26.71
CA ASN A 900 30.52 -3.10 -26.90
C ASN A 900 29.09 -3.66 -26.88
N ARG A 901 28.06 -2.85 -26.59
CA ARG A 901 26.70 -3.34 -26.37
C ARG A 901 25.73 -2.93 -27.48
N ILE A 902 24.86 -3.86 -27.89
CA ILE A 902 23.83 -3.64 -28.91
C ILE A 902 22.44 -3.89 -28.33
N ALA A 903 21.58 -2.88 -28.41
CA ALA A 903 20.22 -2.92 -27.88
C ALA A 903 19.32 -3.92 -28.62
N SER A 904 18.24 -4.37 -27.98
CA SER A 904 17.21 -5.15 -28.67
C SER A 904 16.60 -4.36 -29.83
N GLY A 905 16.45 -5.01 -30.98
CA GLY A 905 15.90 -4.39 -32.19
C GLY A 905 16.86 -3.45 -32.93
N GLN A 906 18.16 -3.46 -32.59
CA GLN A 906 19.20 -2.67 -33.26
C GLN A 906 20.01 -3.55 -34.23
N ALA A 907 20.31 -3.02 -35.42
CA ALA A 907 21.18 -3.65 -36.42
C ALA A 907 22.44 -2.83 -36.70
N PHE A 908 23.49 -3.51 -37.16
CA PHE A 908 24.83 -2.97 -37.34
C PHE A 908 25.61 -3.74 -38.41
N PHE A 909 26.59 -3.08 -39.04
CA PHE A 909 27.46 -3.68 -40.03
C PHE A 909 28.69 -4.30 -39.39
N MET A 910 29.13 -5.41 -39.97
CA MET A 910 30.41 -6.04 -39.68
C MET A 910 31.17 -6.28 -40.99
N GLN A 911 32.47 -6.55 -40.88
CA GLN A 911 33.33 -6.77 -42.04
C GLN A 911 34.10 -8.08 -41.91
N ARG A 912 34.05 -8.91 -42.94
CA ARG A 912 34.96 -10.03 -43.12
C ARG A 912 36.26 -9.56 -43.77
N THR A 913 37.40 -9.92 -43.17
CA THR A 913 38.73 -9.52 -43.61
C THR A 913 39.34 -10.48 -44.64
N SER A 914 39.00 -11.78 -44.60
CA SER A 914 39.48 -12.79 -45.56
C SER A 914 38.58 -14.05 -45.62
N GLY A 915 38.59 -14.78 -46.73
CA GLY A 915 37.89 -16.08 -46.90
C GLY A 915 36.64 -16.06 -47.80
N THR A 916 36.05 -17.25 -48.02
CA THR A 916 34.92 -17.54 -48.92
C THR A 916 33.57 -17.55 -48.20
N ALA A 917 32.47 -17.21 -48.89
CA ALA A 917 31.13 -17.12 -48.28
C ALA A 917 30.75 -18.41 -47.52
N THR A 918 30.27 -18.28 -46.27
CA THR A 918 29.96 -19.43 -45.41
C THR A 918 28.92 -19.04 -44.36
N ALA A 919 28.05 -19.98 -44.00
CA ALA A 919 27.16 -19.84 -42.85
C ALA A 919 27.96 -20.08 -41.56
N VAL A 920 27.97 -19.09 -40.67
CA VAL A 920 28.63 -19.19 -39.37
C VAL A 920 27.59 -19.61 -38.34
N SER A 921 27.75 -20.84 -37.82
CA SER A 921 26.90 -21.36 -36.75
C SER A 921 27.20 -20.63 -35.43
N ASN A 922 26.17 -20.48 -34.59
CA ASN A 922 26.28 -19.82 -33.28
C ASN A 922 26.93 -18.43 -33.36
N PHE A 923 26.67 -17.69 -34.44
CA PHE A 923 27.17 -16.34 -34.62
C PHE A 923 26.72 -15.45 -33.46
N PHE A 924 25.44 -15.52 -33.12
CA PHE A 924 24.89 -15.00 -31.87
C PHE A 924 24.65 -16.16 -30.91
N GLN A 925 25.14 -16.01 -29.67
CA GLN A 925 24.87 -16.95 -28.60
C GLN A 925 24.03 -16.27 -27.52
N ALA A 926 23.12 -17.01 -26.89
CA ALA A 926 22.30 -16.48 -25.80
C ALA A 926 23.16 -16.01 -24.61
N SER A 927 24.36 -16.57 -24.45
CA SER A 927 25.36 -16.14 -23.46
C SER A 927 25.89 -14.72 -23.65
N TYR A 928 25.64 -14.08 -24.80
CA TYR A 928 26.01 -12.69 -25.02
C TYR A 928 25.01 -11.71 -24.40
N ILE A 929 23.82 -12.18 -23.98
CA ILE A 929 22.82 -11.35 -23.30
C ILE A 929 23.38 -10.86 -21.95
N ILE A 930 23.12 -9.60 -21.60
CA ILE A 930 23.55 -9.01 -20.33
C ILE A 930 22.40 -8.30 -19.61
N THR A 931 22.51 -8.17 -18.29
CA THR A 931 21.53 -7.49 -17.41
C THR A 931 21.65 -5.97 -17.43
N ASP A 932 22.58 -5.38 -18.17
CA ASP A 932 22.70 -3.92 -18.22
C ASP A 932 21.86 -3.34 -19.38
N GLN A 933 20.93 -2.45 -19.04
CA GLN A 933 20.03 -1.76 -19.98
C GLN A 933 20.66 -0.50 -20.60
N GLN A 934 21.86 -0.10 -20.15
CA GLN A 934 22.54 1.06 -20.72
C GLN A 934 23.35 0.67 -21.94
N ALA A 935 22.71 0.63 -23.11
CA ALA A 935 23.40 0.79 -24.39
C ALA A 935 22.46 0.83 -25.59
N GLY A 936 22.90 1.57 -26.60
CA GLY A 936 22.26 1.73 -27.90
C GLY A 936 22.21 3.20 -28.29
N LEU A 937 22.43 3.48 -29.57
CA LEU A 937 22.48 4.84 -30.17
C LEU A 937 21.12 5.57 -30.20
N PHE A 938 20.21 5.26 -29.27
CA PHE A 938 18.85 5.80 -29.27
C PHE A 938 18.49 6.51 -27.94
N ARG A 939 19.47 6.78 -27.06
CA ARG A 939 19.36 7.55 -25.80
C ARG A 939 20.48 8.60 -25.66
N THR A 940 20.25 9.66 -24.87
CA THR A 940 20.90 10.99 -24.94
C THR A 940 22.21 11.23 -24.13
N GLN A 941 23.15 11.92 -24.80
CA GLN A 941 24.14 12.98 -24.45
C GLN A 941 24.56 13.34 -23.00
N ASN A 942 25.88 13.59 -22.80
CA ASN A 942 26.56 14.54 -21.87
C ASN A 942 28.12 14.42 -21.79
N ASN A 943 28.90 14.91 -22.78
CA ASN A 943 30.37 15.25 -22.72
C ASN A 943 31.20 15.26 -24.05
N ILE A 944 30.64 15.47 -25.25
CA ILE A 944 31.32 15.26 -26.59
C ILE A 944 32.56 16.15 -26.76
N PRO A 945 33.64 15.76 -27.50
CA PRO A 945 34.75 16.68 -27.78
C PRO A 945 34.19 17.78 -28.69
N ALA A 946 34.65 19.01 -28.49
CA ALA A 946 34.15 20.15 -29.25
C ALA A 946 34.62 20.05 -30.71
N TRP A 947 33.78 19.47 -31.58
CA TRP A 947 33.96 19.56 -33.03
C TRP A 947 34.00 21.02 -33.43
N THR A 948 35.01 21.40 -34.21
CA THR A 948 35.24 22.81 -34.56
C THR A 948 34.67 23.17 -35.92
N GLY A 949 34.07 22.23 -36.67
CA GLY A 949 33.31 22.51 -37.90
C GLY A 949 33.31 21.36 -38.91
N PHE A 950 32.72 21.57 -40.09
CA PHE A 950 32.78 20.64 -41.24
C PHE A 950 32.28 21.30 -42.53
N VAL A 951 32.35 20.57 -43.65
CA VAL A 951 31.65 20.84 -44.91
C VAL A 951 30.95 19.58 -45.44
N ARG A 952 29.69 19.73 -45.86
CA ARG A 952 28.91 18.70 -46.57
C ARG A 952 29.15 18.84 -48.08
N ILE A 953 29.43 17.73 -48.76
CA ILE A 953 29.46 17.62 -50.23
C ILE A 953 28.35 16.68 -50.66
N ARG A 954 27.32 17.22 -51.29
CA ARG A 954 26.22 16.46 -51.85
C ARG A 954 26.35 16.35 -53.36
N TYR A 955 26.04 15.18 -53.88
CA TYR A 955 26.03 14.87 -55.31
C TYR A 955 24.59 14.64 -55.79
N GLU A 956 24.16 15.39 -56.81
CA GLU A 956 22.79 15.38 -57.34
C GLU A 956 22.80 15.43 -58.87
N GLN A 957 21.69 15.00 -59.49
CA GLN A 957 21.37 15.40 -60.87
C GLN A 957 20.83 16.85 -60.87
N THR A 958 20.88 17.54 -62.00
CA THR A 958 20.44 18.95 -62.14
C THR A 958 18.96 19.20 -61.84
N ASN A 959 18.13 18.15 -61.78
CA ASN A 959 16.74 18.21 -61.31
C ASN A 959 16.61 18.04 -59.78
N ASN A 960 17.70 18.19 -59.02
CA ASN A 960 17.82 17.96 -57.57
C ASN A 960 17.57 16.51 -57.12
N THR A 961 17.64 15.52 -58.02
CA THR A 961 17.58 14.11 -57.61
C THR A 961 18.85 13.76 -56.84
N TYR A 962 18.69 13.42 -55.57
CA TYR A 962 19.77 13.05 -54.65
C TYR A 962 20.46 11.73 -55.08
N ILE A 963 21.80 11.75 -55.15
CA ILE A 963 22.62 10.57 -55.46
C ILE A 963 23.40 10.10 -54.23
N GLY A 964 24.13 10.99 -53.55
CA GLY A 964 24.97 10.63 -52.41
C GLY A 964 25.64 11.82 -51.75
N ASP A 965 26.26 11.58 -50.58
CA ASP A 965 26.93 12.60 -49.77
C ASP A 965 28.31 12.12 -49.30
N ALA A 966 29.24 13.07 -49.14
CA ALA A 966 30.49 12.91 -48.41
C ALA A 966 30.72 14.11 -47.48
N ILE A 967 31.47 13.92 -46.38
CA ILE A 967 31.75 14.95 -45.37
C ILE A 967 33.24 15.08 -45.13
N VAL A 968 33.71 16.32 -45.02
CA VAL A 968 35.01 16.63 -44.42
C VAL A 968 34.77 17.41 -43.14
N ARG A 969 35.21 16.89 -41.99
CA ARG A 969 34.98 17.48 -40.65
C ARG A 969 36.28 17.84 -39.93
N TYR A 970 36.20 18.78 -38.98
CA TYR A 970 37.35 19.35 -38.29
C TYR A 970 37.25 19.28 -36.77
N THR A 971 38.42 19.19 -36.11
CA THR A 971 38.59 19.20 -34.66
C THR A 971 39.96 19.77 -34.30
N ALA A 972 40.13 20.20 -33.05
CA ALA A 972 41.41 20.68 -32.54
C ALA A 972 42.56 19.67 -32.82
N PRO A 973 43.80 20.13 -33.08
CA PRO A 973 44.92 19.24 -33.41
C PRO A 973 45.23 18.27 -32.27
N GLY A 974 45.52 17.00 -32.59
CA GLY A 974 45.81 15.94 -31.63
C GLY A 974 46.40 14.69 -32.29
N SER A 975 46.89 13.73 -31.50
CA SER A 975 47.59 12.52 -31.98
C SER A 975 46.74 11.60 -32.87
N ASP A 976 45.41 11.69 -32.77
CA ASP A 976 44.47 10.81 -33.47
C ASP A 976 43.84 11.47 -34.71
N VAL A 977 44.37 12.61 -35.18
CA VAL A 977 43.85 13.36 -36.33
C VAL A 977 44.99 13.64 -37.33
N SER A 978 44.79 13.35 -38.61
CA SER A 978 45.82 13.51 -39.65
C SER A 978 45.25 14.06 -40.94
N ASN A 979 46.05 14.84 -41.66
CA ASN A 979 45.73 15.33 -43.01
C ASN A 979 46.06 14.32 -44.12
N THR A 980 47.00 13.41 -43.87
CA THR A 980 47.61 12.56 -44.89
C THR A 980 47.37 11.06 -44.66
N GLN A 981 47.22 10.65 -43.40
CA GLN A 981 47.02 9.27 -43.02
C GLN A 981 45.59 9.00 -42.55
N ALA A 982 45.13 7.79 -42.77
CA ALA A 982 43.90 7.29 -42.17
C ALA A 982 44.07 7.25 -40.65
N THR A 983 43.09 7.80 -39.95
CA THR A 983 43.04 7.82 -38.48
C THR A 983 41.78 7.15 -37.98
N THR A 984 41.74 6.92 -36.68
CA THR A 984 40.58 6.33 -35.99
C THR A 984 39.31 7.15 -36.17
N PHE A 985 39.37 8.44 -36.51
CA PHE A 985 38.18 9.27 -36.74
C PHE A 985 37.65 9.28 -38.19
N ASP A 986 38.28 8.59 -39.14
CA ASP A 986 37.82 8.53 -40.53
C ASP A 986 36.81 7.39 -40.78
N ALA A 987 35.69 7.65 -41.47
CA ALA A 987 34.68 6.62 -41.81
C ALA A 987 34.78 6.21 -43.29
N MET A 988 35.24 4.98 -43.52
CA MET A 988 35.45 4.44 -44.87
C MET A 988 34.14 4.38 -45.66
N SER A 989 34.18 4.77 -46.93
CA SER A 989 32.99 4.74 -47.77
C SER A 989 32.66 3.31 -48.23
N LEU A 990 31.42 2.92 -47.97
CA LEU A 990 30.81 1.68 -48.46
C LEU A 990 30.25 1.81 -49.89
N ASN A 991 30.20 3.04 -50.42
CA ASN A 991 29.72 3.32 -51.77
C ASN A 991 30.86 3.16 -52.78
N THR A 992 30.75 2.16 -53.66
CA THR A 992 31.81 1.78 -54.62
C THR A 992 31.27 1.70 -56.06
N GLY A 993 30.11 2.30 -56.31
CA GLY A 993 29.32 2.13 -57.53
C GLY A 993 29.60 3.17 -58.62
N SER A 994 28.77 3.10 -59.67
CA SER A 994 28.90 3.95 -60.85
C SER A 994 28.40 5.39 -60.65
N ASN A 995 27.59 5.68 -59.62
CA ASN A 995 27.24 7.04 -59.23
C ASN A 995 27.61 7.26 -57.76
N VAL A 996 28.82 7.75 -57.48
CA VAL A 996 29.26 7.99 -56.09
C VAL A 996 29.93 9.34 -55.91
N VAL A 997 29.89 9.83 -54.67
CA VAL A 997 30.75 10.90 -54.16
C VAL A 997 31.48 10.39 -52.92
N ASN A 998 32.81 10.45 -52.91
CA ASN A 998 33.65 10.05 -51.78
C ASN A 998 34.80 11.06 -51.58
N THR A 999 35.37 11.09 -50.39
CA THR A 999 36.62 11.82 -50.10
C THR A 999 37.80 10.85 -50.07
N TRP A 1000 39.00 11.31 -50.40
CA TRP A 1000 40.22 10.50 -50.38
C TRP A 1000 41.19 10.93 -49.29
N LYS A 1001 41.78 9.94 -48.63
CA LYS A 1001 42.86 10.10 -47.65
C LYS A 1001 43.85 8.96 -47.80
N GLY A 1002 45.12 9.26 -48.07
CA GLY A 1002 46.06 8.24 -48.50
C GLY A 1002 45.51 7.45 -49.69
N SER A 1003 45.48 6.12 -49.59
CA SER A 1003 44.98 5.21 -50.64
C SER A 1003 43.51 4.76 -50.44
N ASN A 1004 42.77 5.34 -49.50
CA ASN A 1004 41.43 4.89 -49.11
C ASN A 1004 40.35 5.96 -49.35
N ARG A 1005 39.11 5.50 -49.58
CA ARG A 1005 37.91 6.33 -49.73
C ARG A 1005 37.10 6.45 -48.45
N TYR A 1006 36.53 7.62 -48.21
CA TYR A 1006 35.82 7.94 -46.98
C TYR A 1006 34.50 8.67 -47.27
N SER A 1007 33.44 8.24 -46.59
CA SER A 1007 32.19 9.02 -46.52
C SER A 1007 32.33 10.16 -45.52
N ILE A 1008 33.20 9.99 -44.52
CA ILE A 1008 33.56 11.05 -43.57
C ILE A 1008 35.07 11.04 -43.39
N GLN A 1009 35.68 12.16 -43.70
CA GLN A 1009 37.10 12.37 -43.50
C GLN A 1009 37.30 13.42 -42.40
N THR A 1010 38.05 13.06 -41.37
CA THR A 1010 38.34 13.95 -40.23
C THR A 1010 39.70 14.58 -40.39
N ARG A 1011 39.81 15.88 -40.17
CA ARG A 1011 41.06 16.64 -40.35
C ARG A 1011 41.26 17.56 -39.13
N PRO A 1012 42.50 17.93 -38.81
CA PRO A 1012 42.74 18.96 -37.80
C PRO A 1012 42.29 20.32 -38.36
N ASP A 1013 41.83 21.22 -37.49
CA ASP A 1013 41.31 22.55 -37.85
C ASP A 1013 42.41 23.63 -38.01
N ASP A 1014 43.68 23.22 -37.97
CA ASP A 1014 44.88 24.01 -38.23
C ASP A 1014 45.22 24.11 -39.73
N PHE A 1015 44.21 24.45 -40.55
CA PHE A 1015 44.29 24.46 -42.02
C PHE A 1015 45.58 25.11 -42.57
N VAL A 1016 46.47 24.31 -43.12
CA VAL A 1016 47.69 24.77 -43.81
C VAL A 1016 47.43 24.96 -45.31
N ALA A 1017 48.22 25.81 -45.99
CA ALA A 1017 48.00 26.16 -47.40
C ALA A 1017 48.01 24.99 -48.42
N ALA A 1018 48.53 23.83 -48.01
CA ALA A 1018 48.57 22.58 -48.77
C ALA A 1018 47.46 21.58 -48.39
N ASP A 1019 46.54 21.96 -47.50
CA ASP A 1019 45.45 21.11 -47.04
C ASP A 1019 44.40 20.91 -48.14
N THR A 1020 44.44 19.74 -48.77
CA THR A 1020 43.53 19.36 -49.84
C THR A 1020 42.85 18.03 -49.58
N VAL A 1021 41.60 17.93 -50.04
CA VAL A 1021 40.82 16.70 -50.04
C VAL A 1021 40.40 16.39 -51.46
N ALA A 1022 40.92 15.30 -52.02
CA ALA A 1022 40.47 14.83 -53.32
C ALA A 1022 39.07 14.20 -53.21
N LEU A 1023 38.21 14.52 -54.18
CA LEU A 1023 36.86 13.99 -54.27
C LEU A 1023 36.79 12.98 -55.40
N GLU A 1024 36.35 11.76 -55.10
CA GLU A 1024 35.88 10.82 -56.10
C GLU A 1024 34.48 11.21 -56.51
N VAL A 1025 34.27 11.52 -57.79
CA VAL A 1025 32.92 11.73 -58.31
C VAL A 1025 32.76 10.91 -59.58
N THR A 1026 31.86 9.94 -59.58
CA THR A 1026 31.60 9.06 -60.73
C THR A 1026 30.13 9.13 -61.15
N ALA A 1027 29.85 8.90 -62.44
CA ALA A 1027 28.50 8.76 -62.96
C ALA A 1027 28.37 7.58 -63.93
N SER A 1028 27.22 6.90 -63.91
CA SER A 1028 26.90 5.81 -64.83
C SER A 1028 26.63 6.30 -66.26
N ASN A 1029 26.15 7.52 -66.41
CA ASN A 1029 25.68 8.08 -67.67
C ASN A 1029 26.41 9.40 -67.96
N THR A 1030 26.66 9.67 -69.24
CA THR A 1030 27.06 11.02 -69.65
C THR A 1030 25.91 11.99 -69.43
N GLY A 1031 26.18 13.15 -68.86
CA GLY A 1031 25.14 14.11 -68.51
C GLY A 1031 25.64 15.25 -67.65
N VAL A 1032 24.73 16.16 -67.31
CA VAL A 1032 25.02 17.28 -66.40
C VAL A 1032 24.58 16.90 -65.00
N TYR A 1033 25.51 17.02 -64.07
CA TYR A 1033 25.34 16.76 -62.64
C TYR A 1033 25.72 18.01 -61.85
N GLN A 1034 25.52 17.98 -60.54
CA GLN A 1034 25.96 19.06 -59.66
C GLN A 1034 26.50 18.55 -58.33
N LEU A 1035 27.53 19.24 -57.84
CA LEU A 1035 27.94 19.19 -56.45
C LEU A 1035 27.28 20.34 -55.69
N ARG A 1036 26.62 20.03 -54.59
CA ARG A 1036 26.06 20.99 -53.65
C ARG A 1036 26.88 20.94 -52.37
N PHE A 1037 27.53 22.05 -52.07
CA PHE A 1037 28.25 22.27 -50.83
C PHE A 1037 27.34 23.00 -49.86
N SER A 1038 27.31 22.58 -48.61
CA SER A 1038 26.48 23.22 -47.60
C SER A 1038 27.07 23.02 -46.22
N GLU A 1039 26.42 23.69 -45.25
CA GLU A 1039 26.66 23.43 -43.83
C GLU A 1039 28.12 23.65 -43.43
N PHE A 1040 28.60 24.88 -43.66
CA PHE A 1040 29.98 25.30 -43.42
C PHE A 1040 30.22 25.74 -41.98
N GLU A 1041 29.86 24.89 -41.00
CA GLU A 1041 29.91 25.28 -39.59
C GLU A 1041 31.32 25.67 -39.13
N ASN A 1042 31.41 26.76 -38.35
CA ASN A 1042 32.59 27.22 -37.61
C ASN A 1042 33.91 27.35 -38.43
N THR A 1043 33.82 27.44 -39.76
CA THR A 1043 34.96 27.80 -40.61
C THR A 1043 34.90 29.28 -40.98
N ALA A 1044 35.72 30.13 -40.35
CA ALA A 1044 35.90 31.52 -40.82
C ALA A 1044 36.57 31.59 -42.21
N ASN A 1045 37.25 30.50 -42.59
CA ASN A 1045 38.00 30.36 -43.83
C ASN A 1045 37.11 30.13 -45.06
N ASP A 1046 37.61 30.55 -46.23
CA ASP A 1046 37.02 30.18 -47.52
C ASP A 1046 37.44 28.75 -47.90
N ILE A 1047 36.52 28.01 -48.50
CA ILE A 1047 36.76 26.66 -49.02
C ILE A 1047 36.60 26.74 -50.54
N PHE A 1048 37.55 26.18 -51.27
CA PHE A 1048 37.53 26.18 -52.73
C PHE A 1048 37.43 24.77 -53.28
N LEU A 1049 36.62 24.59 -54.32
CA LEU A 1049 36.65 23.43 -55.20
C LEU A 1049 37.55 23.76 -56.39
N LEU A 1050 38.56 22.93 -56.62
CA LEU A 1050 39.37 22.93 -57.84
C LEU A 1050 38.82 21.84 -58.77
N ASP A 1051 38.48 22.21 -60.00
CA ASP A 1051 38.14 21.30 -61.09
C ASP A 1051 39.31 21.25 -62.08
N ALA A 1052 40.08 20.16 -62.03
CA ALA A 1052 41.28 19.96 -62.84
C ALA A 1052 40.98 19.75 -64.33
N LEU A 1053 39.75 19.38 -64.71
CA LEU A 1053 39.39 19.24 -66.13
C LEU A 1053 39.22 20.62 -66.79
N THR A 1054 38.57 21.54 -66.09
CA THR A 1054 38.26 22.88 -66.61
C THR A 1054 39.26 23.95 -66.15
N ASN A 1055 40.19 23.59 -65.27
CA ASN A 1055 41.08 24.51 -64.54
C ASN A 1055 40.31 25.62 -63.80
N THR A 1056 39.13 25.29 -63.28
CA THR A 1056 38.26 26.24 -62.57
C THR A 1056 38.51 26.18 -61.07
N VAL A 1057 38.55 27.36 -60.43
CA VAL A 1057 38.55 27.51 -58.98
C VAL A 1057 37.22 28.11 -58.54
N HIS A 1058 36.48 27.39 -57.70
CA HIS A 1058 35.13 27.73 -57.31
C HIS A 1058 35.03 27.90 -55.79
N ASN A 1059 34.67 29.10 -55.30
CA ASN A 1059 34.46 29.32 -53.87
C ASN A 1059 33.11 28.72 -53.46
N VAL A 1060 33.15 27.62 -52.71
CA VAL A 1060 31.94 26.84 -52.40
C VAL A 1060 31.05 27.52 -51.36
N LYS A 1061 31.56 28.48 -50.58
CA LYS A 1061 30.76 29.24 -49.60
C LYS A 1061 29.97 30.35 -50.26
N GLN A 1062 30.56 31.03 -51.24
CA GLN A 1062 29.90 32.10 -52.00
C GLN A 1062 28.91 31.53 -53.03
N GLN A 1063 29.25 30.40 -53.63
CA GLN A 1063 28.42 29.69 -54.60
C GLN A 1063 28.34 28.20 -54.22
N PRO A 1064 27.33 27.79 -53.44
CA PRO A 1064 27.24 26.42 -52.93
C PRO A 1064 26.91 25.37 -54.00
N LEU A 1065 26.54 25.76 -55.20
CA LEU A 1065 26.24 24.85 -56.30
C LEU A 1065 27.33 24.91 -57.37
N TYR A 1066 27.83 23.75 -57.76
CA TYR A 1066 28.79 23.60 -58.85
C TYR A 1066 28.27 22.57 -59.87
N PRO A 1067 27.67 23.02 -60.99
CA PRO A 1067 27.27 22.14 -62.07
C PRO A 1067 28.49 21.67 -62.86
N PHE A 1068 28.49 20.39 -63.27
CA PHE A 1068 29.56 19.82 -64.09
C PHE A 1068 29.04 18.74 -65.02
N THR A 1069 29.73 18.52 -66.15
CA THR A 1069 29.37 17.47 -67.12
C THR A 1069 30.26 16.26 -66.93
N VAL A 1070 29.66 15.07 -66.91
CA VAL A 1070 30.37 13.80 -67.13
C VAL A 1070 30.21 13.42 -68.60
N SER A 1071 31.32 13.14 -69.28
CA SER A 1071 31.37 12.81 -70.71
C SER A 1071 32.10 11.49 -70.94
N ALA A 1072 32.36 11.13 -72.19
CA ALA A 1072 33.19 9.97 -72.53
C ALA A 1072 34.68 10.15 -72.16
N ASP A 1073 35.12 11.37 -71.85
CA ASP A 1073 36.49 11.64 -71.38
C ASP A 1073 36.67 11.05 -69.97
N PRO A 1074 37.62 10.12 -69.75
CA PRO A 1074 37.92 9.58 -68.43
C PRO A 1074 38.29 10.65 -67.39
N ALA A 1075 38.85 11.80 -67.79
CA ALA A 1075 39.18 12.91 -66.91
C ALA A 1075 37.95 13.70 -66.42
N SER A 1076 36.76 13.46 -67.00
CA SER A 1076 35.49 14.08 -66.57
C SER A 1076 34.90 13.51 -65.29
N GLN A 1077 35.50 12.46 -64.72
CA GLN A 1077 35.07 11.84 -63.47
C GLN A 1077 36.25 11.19 -62.73
N GLY A 1078 35.99 10.56 -61.59
CA GLY A 1078 37.00 9.92 -60.74
C GLY A 1078 37.60 10.86 -59.70
N SER A 1079 38.69 10.41 -59.05
CA SER A 1079 39.32 11.11 -57.92
C SER A 1079 40.31 12.21 -58.30
N SER A 1080 40.71 12.27 -59.58
CA SER A 1080 41.70 13.24 -60.07
C SER A 1080 41.10 14.58 -60.47
N ARG A 1081 39.78 14.63 -60.72
CA ARG A 1081 39.12 15.83 -61.24
C ARG A 1081 38.92 16.88 -60.17
N PHE A 1082 38.33 16.51 -59.04
CA PHE A 1082 37.89 17.46 -58.03
C PHE A 1082 38.74 17.42 -56.78
N LYS A 1083 39.12 18.58 -56.27
CA LYS A 1083 39.79 18.73 -54.96
C LYS A 1083 39.19 19.87 -54.17
N LEU A 1084 38.82 19.62 -52.92
CA LEU A 1084 38.60 20.69 -51.96
C LEU A 1084 39.93 21.21 -51.43
N VAL A 1085 39.99 22.51 -51.21
CA VAL A 1085 41.17 23.21 -50.73
C VAL A 1085 40.76 24.09 -49.56
N PHE A 1086 41.32 23.82 -48.38
CA PHE A 1086 41.06 24.53 -47.14
C PHE A 1086 42.19 25.53 -46.89
N ARG A 1087 41.93 26.84 -46.89
CA ARG A 1087 42.99 27.88 -46.78
C ARG A 1087 42.63 28.95 -45.76
N THR A 1088 43.64 29.42 -45.04
CA THR A 1088 43.55 30.66 -44.24
C THR A 1088 43.68 31.90 -45.13
N ASN A 1089 43.00 32.99 -44.78
CA ASN A 1089 43.11 34.28 -45.47
C ASN A 1089 44.52 34.89 -45.28
N ALA A 1090 45.49 34.48 -46.11
CA ALA A 1090 46.83 35.06 -46.14
C ALA A 1090 46.91 36.14 -47.24
N THR A 1091 47.29 37.37 -46.85
CA THR A 1091 47.53 38.50 -47.76
C THR A 1091 48.82 38.29 -48.58
N LEU A 1092 48.76 38.48 -49.90
CA LEU A 1092 49.88 38.24 -50.82
C LEU A 1092 50.90 39.43 -50.84
N PRO A 1093 52.22 39.19 -50.65
CA PRO A 1093 53.23 40.25 -50.60
C PRO A 1093 53.82 40.57 -51.99
N VAL A 1094 52.99 40.91 -52.98
CA VAL A 1094 53.48 41.45 -54.26
C VAL A 1094 53.13 42.94 -54.36
N ASN A 1095 54.08 43.81 -54.67
CA ASN A 1095 53.85 45.24 -54.92
C ASN A 1095 54.18 45.54 -56.38
N PHE A 1096 53.31 46.22 -57.11
CA PHE A 1096 53.61 46.69 -58.46
C PHE A 1096 54.47 47.95 -58.38
N SER A 1097 55.65 47.94 -59.00
CA SER A 1097 56.52 49.11 -59.08
C SER A 1097 55.97 50.16 -60.04
N SER A 1098 55.37 49.71 -61.15
CA SER A 1098 54.77 50.59 -62.15
C SER A 1098 53.77 49.85 -63.04
N ILE A 1099 52.85 50.61 -63.62
CA ILE A 1099 52.01 50.19 -64.74
C ILE A 1099 51.72 51.39 -65.64
N ALA A 1100 51.80 51.18 -66.96
CA ALA A 1100 51.48 52.16 -67.97
C ALA A 1100 50.75 51.52 -69.15
N ALA A 1101 49.87 52.27 -69.80
CA ALA A 1101 49.23 51.89 -71.05
C ALA A 1101 49.53 52.96 -72.11
N LYS A 1102 50.00 52.55 -73.28
CA LYS A 1102 50.34 53.43 -74.40
C LYS A 1102 49.64 52.95 -75.67
N ARG A 1103 49.06 53.89 -76.42
CA ARG A 1103 48.43 53.59 -77.71
C ARG A 1103 49.54 53.41 -78.76
N THR A 1104 49.49 52.30 -79.49
CA THR A 1104 50.49 51.96 -80.52
C THR A 1104 50.01 52.27 -81.93
N ASP A 1105 48.69 52.18 -82.18
CA ASP A 1105 48.01 52.67 -83.39
C ASP A 1105 46.50 52.94 -83.10
N ASP A 1106 45.69 53.15 -84.14
CA ASP A 1106 44.26 53.45 -84.04
C ASP A 1106 43.39 52.35 -83.39
N ALA A 1107 43.87 51.10 -83.31
CA ALA A 1107 43.15 49.96 -82.76
C ALA A 1107 43.91 49.19 -81.67
N THR A 1108 45.19 49.52 -81.42
CA THR A 1108 46.04 48.76 -80.50
C THR A 1108 46.58 49.58 -79.32
N ALA A 1109 46.66 48.95 -78.15
CA ALA A 1109 47.29 49.50 -76.96
C ALA A 1109 48.27 48.50 -76.34
N GLN A 1110 49.45 49.00 -75.95
CA GLN A 1110 50.46 48.25 -75.22
C GLN A 1110 50.39 48.58 -73.73
N ILE A 1111 50.21 47.56 -72.90
CA ILE A 1111 50.16 47.63 -71.44
C ILE A 1111 51.48 47.07 -70.91
N GLN A 1112 52.23 47.87 -70.17
CA GLN A 1112 53.50 47.48 -69.57
C GLN A 1112 53.44 47.64 -68.05
N TRP A 1113 53.95 46.65 -67.30
CA TRP A 1113 54.08 46.73 -65.85
C TRP A 1113 55.40 46.13 -65.37
N THR A 1114 55.87 46.60 -64.21
CA THR A 1114 57.08 46.13 -63.55
C THR A 1114 56.78 45.77 -62.10
N VAL A 1115 57.35 44.67 -61.63
CA VAL A 1115 57.34 44.24 -60.22
C VAL A 1115 58.77 44.07 -59.70
N PRO A 1116 59.06 44.28 -58.40
CA PRO A 1116 60.40 44.13 -57.83
C PRO A 1116 60.90 42.67 -57.81
N SER A 1117 59.97 41.71 -57.71
CA SER A 1117 60.21 40.27 -57.71
C SER A 1117 58.89 39.59 -58.05
N ASP A 1118 58.95 38.50 -58.80
CA ASP A 1118 57.76 37.73 -59.19
C ASP A 1118 57.87 36.23 -58.93
N VAL A 1119 58.87 35.81 -58.15
CA VAL A 1119 59.08 34.42 -57.72
C VAL A 1119 57.86 33.80 -57.02
N ALA A 1120 57.00 34.62 -56.42
CA ALA A 1120 55.78 34.17 -55.74
C ALA A 1120 54.53 34.19 -56.65
N ILE A 1121 54.64 34.71 -57.88
CA ILE A 1121 53.51 34.87 -58.81
C ILE A 1121 53.52 33.73 -59.81
N HIS A 1122 52.37 33.10 -60.06
CA HIS A 1122 52.24 32.09 -61.10
C HIS A 1122 51.89 32.71 -62.45
N GLN A 1123 50.91 33.63 -62.48
CA GLN A 1123 50.46 34.29 -63.69
C GLN A 1123 49.93 35.70 -63.43
N TYR A 1124 49.89 36.51 -64.48
CA TYR A 1124 49.25 37.82 -64.51
C TYR A 1124 48.06 37.80 -65.46
N THR A 1125 46.90 38.29 -65.03
CA THR A 1125 45.73 38.51 -65.90
C THR A 1125 45.58 40.01 -66.16
N ILE A 1126 45.49 40.41 -67.42
CA ILE A 1126 45.31 41.79 -67.84
C ILE A 1126 43.81 42.03 -68.02
N GLU A 1127 43.31 43.10 -67.41
CA GLU A 1127 41.91 43.48 -67.50
C GLU A 1127 41.73 44.89 -68.06
N ARG A 1128 40.69 45.08 -68.88
CA ARG A 1128 40.32 46.33 -69.55
C ARG A 1128 38.97 46.85 -69.06
N SER A 1129 38.79 48.16 -69.06
CA SER A 1129 37.52 48.82 -68.73
C SER A 1129 37.29 50.05 -69.60
N ASN A 1130 36.02 50.30 -69.96
CA ASN A 1130 35.59 51.51 -70.66
C ASN A 1130 35.19 52.64 -69.68
N ASP A 1131 34.91 52.33 -68.42
CA ASP A 1131 34.39 53.26 -67.41
C ASP A 1131 35.30 53.42 -66.17
N GLY A 1132 36.40 52.65 -66.13
CA GLY A 1132 37.35 52.63 -65.01
C GLY A 1132 36.82 51.91 -63.75
N LYS A 1133 35.64 51.28 -63.82
CA LYS A 1133 34.97 50.62 -62.69
C LYS A 1133 34.72 49.13 -62.97
N ARG A 1134 34.25 48.79 -64.17
CA ARG A 1134 33.96 47.42 -64.59
C ARG A 1134 35.07 46.92 -65.51
N PHE A 1135 35.84 45.95 -65.02
CA PHE A 1135 36.99 45.41 -65.73
C PHE A 1135 36.70 44.00 -66.25
N GLU A 1136 36.98 43.76 -67.54
CA GLU A 1136 36.92 42.46 -68.20
C GLU A 1136 38.32 41.92 -68.45
N ALA A 1137 38.55 40.61 -68.28
CA ALA A 1137 39.84 39.99 -68.59
C ALA A 1137 40.05 39.89 -70.09
N ILE A 1138 41.18 40.39 -70.59
CA ILE A 1138 41.52 40.42 -72.03
C ILE A 1138 42.71 39.53 -72.40
N GLY A 1139 43.43 38.99 -71.41
CA GLY A 1139 44.50 38.02 -71.62
C GLY A 1139 45.28 37.71 -70.35
N SER A 1140 46.16 36.72 -70.42
CA SER A 1140 47.04 36.33 -69.31
C SER A 1140 48.47 36.08 -69.79
N ILE A 1141 49.45 36.35 -68.92
CA ILE A 1141 50.87 36.10 -69.15
C ILE A 1141 51.44 35.34 -67.94
N ALA A 1142 52.16 34.23 -68.19
CA ALA A 1142 52.85 33.50 -67.14
C ALA A 1142 54.00 34.33 -66.54
N SER A 1143 54.24 34.19 -65.24
CA SER A 1143 55.38 34.82 -64.57
C SER A 1143 56.71 34.22 -65.03
N LYS A 1144 57.78 35.03 -65.07
CA LYS A 1144 59.16 34.64 -65.37
C LYS A 1144 59.86 33.95 -64.19
N GLN A 1145 59.25 33.92 -62.99
CA GLN A 1145 59.75 33.28 -61.77
C GLN A 1145 61.12 33.79 -61.29
N GLN A 1146 61.33 35.12 -61.22
CA GLN A 1146 62.62 35.72 -60.91
C GLN A 1146 62.57 36.56 -59.61
N GLN A 1147 63.70 36.56 -58.88
CA GLN A 1147 63.85 37.35 -57.64
C GLN A 1147 64.30 38.80 -57.89
N GLN A 1148 64.58 39.17 -59.14
CA GLN A 1148 64.99 40.52 -59.56
C GLN A 1148 63.81 41.26 -60.24
N PRO A 1149 63.85 42.60 -60.37
CA PRO A 1149 62.77 43.35 -60.99
C PRO A 1149 62.41 42.84 -62.40
N ALA A 1150 61.17 42.41 -62.56
CA ALA A 1150 60.67 41.80 -63.80
C ALA A 1150 59.67 42.74 -64.49
N THR A 1151 59.90 43.01 -65.77
CA THR A 1151 59.01 43.82 -66.62
C THR A 1151 58.27 42.93 -67.62
N TYR A 1152 56.99 43.23 -67.79
CA TYR A 1152 56.03 42.52 -68.64
C TYR A 1152 55.32 43.48 -69.58
N GLN A 1153 54.94 42.99 -70.76
CA GLN A 1153 54.18 43.73 -71.76
C GLN A 1153 53.06 42.86 -72.34
N PHE A 1154 51.90 43.45 -72.57
CA PHE A 1154 50.75 42.83 -73.22
C PHE A 1154 50.14 43.79 -74.25
N THR A 1155 49.74 43.30 -75.42
CA THR A 1155 49.10 44.13 -76.47
C THR A 1155 47.61 43.82 -76.55
N ASP A 1156 46.77 44.81 -76.25
CA ASP A 1156 45.34 44.80 -76.57
C ASP A 1156 45.14 45.21 -78.03
N ALA A 1157 44.79 44.26 -78.90
CA ALA A 1157 44.56 44.50 -80.32
C ALA A 1157 43.15 45.06 -80.64
N LYS A 1158 42.33 45.34 -79.62
CA LYS A 1158 40.94 45.82 -79.76
C LYS A 1158 40.69 47.07 -78.92
N ALA A 1159 41.69 47.94 -78.80
CA ALA A 1159 41.65 49.16 -78.00
C ALA A 1159 40.99 50.34 -78.74
N THR A 1160 39.86 50.15 -79.41
CA THR A 1160 39.28 51.14 -80.35
C THR A 1160 38.53 52.30 -79.69
N GLN A 1161 38.25 52.24 -78.39
CA GLN A 1161 37.54 53.29 -77.67
C GLN A 1161 38.44 54.50 -77.40
N SER A 1162 37.83 55.70 -77.39
CA SER A 1162 38.51 56.97 -77.15
C SER A 1162 39.11 57.10 -75.75
N MET A 1163 38.64 56.32 -74.78
CA MET A 1163 39.21 56.27 -73.44
C MET A 1163 39.11 54.85 -72.91
N LEU A 1164 40.23 54.30 -72.44
CA LEU A 1164 40.31 52.95 -71.88
C LEU A 1164 41.12 52.96 -70.58
N TYR A 1165 40.81 52.02 -69.71
CA TYR A 1165 41.50 51.81 -68.44
C TYR A 1165 41.97 50.37 -68.36
N TYR A 1166 43.21 50.18 -67.90
CA TYR A 1166 43.81 48.86 -67.78
C TYR A 1166 44.31 48.63 -66.36
N ARG A 1167 44.18 47.40 -65.87
CA ARG A 1167 44.84 46.95 -64.64
C ARG A 1167 45.32 45.51 -64.80
N VAL A 1168 46.27 45.11 -63.98
CA VAL A 1168 46.86 43.78 -64.00
C VAL A 1168 46.60 43.09 -62.67
N LYS A 1169 46.10 41.84 -62.72
CA LYS A 1169 45.87 40.95 -61.59
C LYS A 1169 47.02 39.95 -61.49
N ALA A 1170 47.93 40.13 -60.55
CA ALA A 1170 48.96 39.14 -60.24
C ALA A 1170 48.34 37.99 -59.44
N ILE A 1171 48.55 36.74 -59.84
CA ILE A 1171 47.97 35.54 -59.24
C ILE A 1171 49.12 34.61 -58.86
N ALA A 1172 49.28 34.32 -57.57
CA ALA A 1172 50.26 33.37 -57.06
C ALA A 1172 49.86 31.92 -57.35
N ALA A 1173 50.81 30.98 -57.22
CA ALA A 1173 50.55 29.55 -57.41
C ALA A 1173 49.48 29.00 -56.44
N ASN A 1174 49.28 29.68 -55.31
CA ASN A 1174 48.24 29.39 -54.32
C ASN A 1174 46.91 30.13 -54.60
N GLY A 1175 46.73 30.78 -55.76
CA GLY A 1175 45.50 31.47 -56.16
C GLY A 1175 45.25 32.82 -55.49
N ALA A 1176 46.06 33.22 -54.51
CA ALA A 1176 46.00 34.57 -53.95
C ALA A 1176 46.36 35.58 -55.04
N PHE A 1177 45.69 36.73 -55.05
CA PHE A 1177 45.90 37.73 -56.08
C PHE A 1177 45.96 39.16 -55.55
N ARG A 1178 46.63 40.02 -56.31
CA ARG A 1178 46.64 41.47 -56.07
C ARG A 1178 46.52 42.22 -57.39
N TYR A 1179 45.76 43.31 -57.38
CA TYR A 1179 45.65 44.21 -58.52
C TYR A 1179 46.76 45.27 -58.50
N SER A 1180 47.20 45.69 -59.69
CA SER A 1180 47.98 46.90 -59.90
C SER A 1180 47.14 48.16 -59.68
N ALA A 1181 47.78 49.33 -59.69
CA ALA A 1181 47.08 50.58 -59.98
C ALA A 1181 46.39 50.51 -61.36
N VAL A 1182 45.41 51.37 -61.60
CA VAL A 1182 44.74 51.46 -62.91
C VAL A 1182 45.50 52.42 -63.82
N ALA A 1183 45.97 51.95 -64.97
CA ALA A 1183 46.57 52.76 -66.02
C ALA A 1183 45.49 53.29 -66.98
N LYS A 1184 45.43 54.61 -67.15
CA LYS A 1184 44.50 55.27 -68.07
C LYS A 1184 45.14 55.46 -69.45
N LEU A 1185 44.41 55.11 -70.51
CA LEU A 1185 44.74 55.38 -71.90
C LEU A 1185 43.87 56.54 -72.43
N ASN A 1186 44.49 57.69 -72.74
CA ASN A 1186 43.81 58.89 -73.25
C ASN A 1186 43.49 58.80 -74.77
N GLY A 1187 42.57 59.66 -75.24
CA GLY A 1187 41.99 59.62 -76.59
C GLY A 1187 42.72 60.36 -77.71
N LYS A 1188 42.23 60.13 -78.94
CA LYS A 1188 42.70 60.68 -80.24
C LYS A 1188 42.48 62.20 -80.33
N ALA A 1189 43.47 62.95 -80.82
CA ALA A 1189 43.24 64.29 -81.36
C ALA A 1189 42.85 64.17 -82.84
N SER A 1190 41.63 64.58 -83.20
CA SER A 1190 41.16 64.64 -84.60
C SER A 1190 40.90 66.11 -84.99
N ASN A 1191 41.69 66.67 -85.91
CA ASN A 1191 41.42 68.00 -86.48
C ASN A 1191 40.23 67.90 -87.46
N VAL A 1192 39.11 68.52 -87.11
CA VAL A 1192 37.95 68.66 -88.01
C VAL A 1192 38.07 69.99 -88.76
N ALA A 1193 38.20 69.96 -90.08
CA ALA A 1193 38.34 71.15 -90.93
C ALA A 1193 36.97 71.72 -91.35
N VAL A 1194 36.82 73.05 -91.32
CA VAL A 1194 35.64 73.79 -91.80
C VAL A 1194 36.04 74.75 -92.93
N GLN A 1195 35.19 74.87 -93.95
CA GLN A 1195 35.43 75.76 -95.10
C GLN A 1195 34.60 77.03 -94.98
N VAL A 1196 35.16 78.17 -95.42
CA VAL A 1196 34.51 79.49 -95.37
C VAL A 1196 34.48 80.16 -96.75
N TYR A 1197 33.36 80.80 -97.09
CA TYR A 1197 33.20 81.56 -98.34
C TYR A 1197 32.15 82.70 -98.23
N PRO A 1198 32.24 83.75 -99.06
CA PRO A 1198 33.42 84.10 -99.86
C PRO A 1198 34.59 84.51 -98.96
N ASN A 1199 35.82 84.25 -99.39
CA ASN A 1199 37.03 84.74 -98.73
C ASN A 1199 37.95 85.32 -99.82
N PRO A 1200 38.10 86.67 -99.95
CA PRO A 1200 37.76 87.70 -98.95
C PRO A 1200 36.26 87.93 -98.69
N VAL A 1201 35.92 88.21 -97.43
CA VAL A 1201 34.57 88.46 -96.89
C VAL A 1201 34.22 89.94 -96.99
N THR A 1202 33.03 90.30 -97.45
CA THR A 1202 32.52 91.69 -97.37
C THR A 1202 31.67 91.88 -96.12
N ASP A 1203 30.40 91.49 -96.15
CA ASP A 1203 29.44 91.70 -95.06
C ASP A 1203 29.07 90.40 -94.33
N VAL A 1204 29.23 89.25 -94.97
CA VAL A 1204 28.87 87.94 -94.40
C VAL A 1204 29.90 86.88 -94.76
N VAL A 1205 30.23 86.02 -93.79
CA VAL A 1205 31.04 84.81 -93.99
C VAL A 1205 30.14 83.59 -93.80
N ASN A 1206 30.08 82.73 -94.82
CA ASN A 1206 29.36 81.46 -94.75
C ASN A 1206 30.34 80.35 -94.40
N VAL A 1207 30.00 79.53 -93.39
CA VAL A 1207 30.83 78.42 -92.92
C VAL A 1207 30.12 77.11 -93.23
N VAL A 1208 30.74 76.26 -94.05
CA VAL A 1208 30.20 74.91 -94.33
C VAL A 1208 30.60 73.98 -93.19
N LEU A 1209 29.59 73.45 -92.50
CA LEU A 1209 29.81 72.53 -91.39
C LEU A 1209 29.97 71.09 -91.89
N PRO A 1210 30.84 70.29 -91.25
CA PRO A 1210 31.02 68.89 -91.58
C PRO A 1210 29.77 68.06 -91.24
N SER A 1211 29.54 66.98 -91.99
CA SER A 1211 28.31 66.17 -91.94
C SER A 1211 28.12 65.38 -90.64
N VAL A 1212 29.08 65.42 -89.71
CA VAL A 1212 29.20 64.46 -88.59
C VAL A 1212 28.80 65.00 -87.22
N ALA A 1213 28.65 66.32 -87.03
CA ALA A 1213 28.23 66.88 -85.73
C ALA A 1213 27.59 68.27 -85.84
N LYS A 1214 26.67 68.58 -84.91
CA LYS A 1214 26.02 69.90 -84.79
C LYS A 1214 26.99 70.93 -84.22
N ALA A 1215 27.00 72.14 -84.78
CA ALA A 1215 27.73 73.27 -84.19
C ALA A 1215 26.90 73.93 -83.09
N THR A 1216 27.52 74.16 -81.92
CA THR A 1216 26.87 74.76 -80.74
C THR A 1216 27.32 76.20 -80.50
N SER A 1217 28.54 76.57 -80.89
CA SER A 1217 29.00 77.96 -80.81
C SER A 1217 30.14 78.24 -81.77
N TYR A 1218 30.41 79.53 -82.02
CA TYR A 1218 31.61 79.99 -82.71
C TYR A 1218 32.29 81.16 -82.00
N ARG A 1219 33.58 81.35 -82.29
CA ARG A 1219 34.43 82.45 -81.82
C ARG A 1219 35.31 82.95 -82.94
N ILE A 1220 35.35 84.27 -83.16
CA ILE A 1220 36.25 84.94 -84.10
C ILE A 1220 37.26 85.75 -83.32
N VAL A 1221 38.54 85.61 -83.67
CA VAL A 1221 39.64 86.44 -83.18
C VAL A 1221 40.32 87.15 -84.35
N ASP A 1222 40.79 88.39 -84.12
CA ASP A 1222 41.65 89.08 -85.08
C ASP A 1222 43.08 88.50 -85.10
N ALA A 1223 43.93 89.00 -86.00
CA ALA A 1223 45.31 88.55 -86.15
C ALA A 1223 46.20 88.75 -84.90
N THR A 1224 45.79 89.59 -83.94
CA THR A 1224 46.50 89.75 -82.66
C THR A 1224 46.05 88.74 -81.60
N GLY A 1225 45.04 87.92 -81.92
CA GLY A 1225 44.42 86.96 -81.01
C GLY A 1225 43.29 87.57 -80.17
N LYS A 1226 42.91 88.83 -80.38
CA LYS A 1226 41.80 89.47 -79.66
C LYS A 1226 40.47 88.93 -80.18
N VAL A 1227 39.62 88.46 -79.28
CA VAL A 1227 38.25 88.01 -79.61
C VAL A 1227 37.41 89.19 -80.07
N VAL A 1228 36.90 89.12 -81.29
CA VAL A 1228 36.05 90.16 -81.91
C VAL A 1228 34.59 89.73 -82.03
N ALA A 1229 34.31 88.43 -82.01
CA ALA A 1229 32.94 87.90 -81.93
C ALA A 1229 32.89 86.54 -81.22
N THR A 1230 31.82 86.26 -80.50
CA THR A 1230 31.50 84.92 -79.97
C THR A 1230 29.99 84.77 -79.91
N GLN A 1231 29.45 83.65 -80.38
CA GLN A 1231 28.00 83.42 -80.36
C GLN A 1231 27.65 81.94 -80.26
N GLN A 1232 26.55 81.65 -79.56
CA GLN A 1232 25.93 80.32 -79.56
C GLN A 1232 25.10 80.15 -80.84
N VAL A 1233 25.14 78.96 -81.42
CA VAL A 1233 24.43 78.61 -82.66
C VAL A 1233 23.82 77.21 -82.54
N GLN A 1234 22.79 76.92 -83.33
CA GLN A 1234 22.18 75.59 -83.42
C GLN A 1234 22.14 75.15 -84.88
N ALA A 1235 23.32 74.94 -85.47
CA ALA A 1235 23.43 74.57 -86.88
C ALA A 1235 23.58 73.03 -87.01
N LEU A 1236 22.72 72.44 -87.85
CA LEU A 1236 22.67 71.00 -88.08
C LEU A 1236 23.90 70.51 -88.86
N PRO A 1237 24.28 69.23 -88.74
CA PRO A 1237 25.43 68.69 -89.46
C PRO A 1237 25.24 68.84 -90.97
N GLY A 1238 26.29 69.23 -91.70
CA GLY A 1238 26.23 69.46 -93.15
C GLY A 1238 25.56 70.76 -93.60
N SER A 1239 25.02 71.57 -92.69
CA SER A 1239 24.42 72.87 -93.02
C SER A 1239 25.46 73.99 -93.16
N THR A 1240 25.07 75.09 -93.80
CA THR A 1240 25.90 76.30 -93.88
C THR A 1240 25.49 77.29 -92.78
N LEU A 1241 26.45 77.69 -91.94
CA LEU A 1241 26.28 78.72 -90.91
C LEU A 1241 26.71 80.08 -91.45
N THR A 1242 25.78 81.03 -91.55
CA THR A 1242 26.09 82.41 -91.98
C THR A 1242 26.40 83.29 -90.77
N ILE A 1243 27.55 83.95 -90.79
CA ILE A 1243 28.00 84.87 -89.74
C ILE A 1243 28.09 86.28 -90.32
N ASN A 1244 27.47 87.25 -89.66
CA ASN A 1244 27.58 88.67 -90.05
C ASN A 1244 28.97 89.19 -89.70
N ALA A 1245 29.69 89.63 -90.73
CA ALA A 1245 31.02 90.20 -90.62
C ALA A 1245 31.04 91.70 -90.90
N ALA A 1246 29.92 92.35 -91.26
CA ALA A 1246 29.82 93.74 -91.73
C ALA A 1246 30.55 94.76 -90.84
N THR A 1247 30.53 94.56 -89.52
CA THR A 1247 31.15 95.46 -88.53
C THR A 1247 32.62 95.16 -88.23
N LEU A 1248 33.17 94.04 -88.73
CA LEU A 1248 34.59 93.72 -88.58
C LEU A 1248 35.43 94.66 -89.46
N ALA A 1249 36.56 95.16 -88.92
CA ALA A 1249 37.51 95.98 -89.69
C ALA A 1249 38.22 95.12 -90.77
N LYS A 1250 38.77 95.74 -91.82
CA LYS A 1250 39.55 95.01 -92.83
C LYS A 1250 40.80 94.37 -92.19
N GLY A 1251 41.02 93.08 -92.43
CA GLY A 1251 42.09 92.31 -91.77
C GLY A 1251 41.88 90.79 -91.81
N ALA A 1252 42.87 90.04 -91.30
CA ALA A 1252 42.80 88.59 -91.17
C ALA A 1252 42.20 88.16 -89.83
N TYR A 1253 41.32 87.16 -89.87
CA TYR A 1253 40.59 86.64 -88.71
C TYR A 1253 40.68 85.11 -88.64
N TYR A 1254 40.72 84.59 -87.42
CA TYR A 1254 40.62 83.16 -87.13
C TYR A 1254 39.27 82.84 -86.51
N LEU A 1255 38.55 81.91 -87.12
CA LEU A 1255 37.25 81.42 -86.69
C LEU A 1255 37.41 80.02 -86.07
N THR A 1256 36.88 79.82 -84.86
CA THR A 1256 36.76 78.52 -84.21
C THR A 1256 35.29 78.19 -83.99
N ILE A 1257 34.89 76.95 -84.27
CA ILE A 1257 33.54 76.39 -84.06
C ILE A 1257 33.64 75.25 -83.06
N VAL A 1258 32.74 75.23 -82.08
CA VAL A 1258 32.60 74.16 -81.10
C VAL A 1258 31.46 73.23 -81.51
N LEU A 1259 31.72 71.93 -81.48
CA LEU A 1259 30.77 70.89 -81.85
C LEU A 1259 30.14 70.25 -80.60
N ALA A 1260 28.94 69.68 -80.76
CA ALA A 1260 28.17 69.12 -79.65
C ALA A 1260 28.84 67.93 -78.92
N ASN A 1261 29.84 67.29 -79.54
CA ASN A 1261 30.63 66.20 -78.96
C ASN A 1261 31.86 66.68 -78.17
N GLY A 1262 32.10 68.00 -78.09
CA GLY A 1262 33.22 68.62 -77.39
C GLY A 1262 34.45 68.91 -78.26
N ASP A 1263 34.43 68.50 -79.54
CA ASP A 1263 35.51 68.82 -80.49
C ASP A 1263 35.43 70.27 -81.00
N THR A 1264 36.55 70.81 -81.47
CA THR A 1264 36.61 72.15 -82.09
C THR A 1264 37.15 72.09 -83.52
N ALA A 1265 36.52 72.82 -84.43
CA ALA A 1265 36.98 73.04 -85.80
C ALA A 1265 37.45 74.49 -85.97
N ALA A 1266 38.59 74.72 -86.64
CA ALA A 1266 39.14 76.07 -86.82
C ALA A 1266 39.50 76.34 -88.28
N THR A 1267 39.37 77.60 -88.69
CA THR A 1267 39.73 78.10 -90.03
C THR A 1267 40.01 79.60 -89.99
N ASN A 1268 40.44 80.19 -91.09
CA ASN A 1268 40.72 81.62 -91.19
C ASN A 1268 40.04 82.25 -92.41
N PHE A 1269 39.69 83.54 -92.29
CA PHE A 1269 39.21 84.34 -93.42
C PHE A 1269 39.81 85.74 -93.37
N VAL A 1270 39.81 86.42 -94.52
CA VAL A 1270 40.24 87.81 -94.67
C VAL A 1270 39.01 88.64 -94.98
N LYS A 1271 38.86 89.79 -94.32
CA LYS A 1271 37.86 90.81 -94.64
C LYS A 1271 38.50 92.07 -95.20
#